data_AF-A0A8H7XEY3-F1
#
_entry.id   AF-A0A8H7XEY3-F1
#
_cell.length_a   1.000
_cell.length_b   1.000
_cell.length_c   1.000
_cell.angle_alpha   90.00
_cell.angle_beta   90.00
_cell.angle_gamma   90.00
#
_symmetry.space_group_name_H-M   'P 1'
#
loop_
_entity.id
_entity.type
_entity.pdbx_description
1 polymer ?
#
loop_
_entity_poly.entity_id
_entity_poly.type
_entity_poly.pdbx_seq_one_letter_code
_entity_poly.pdbx_strand_id
1 'polypeptide(L)'
;MSGAEAGFVIGLIGSLISIVDATKKIHDAAGDAKGQPEAFRQVAARLPLVIEILRSAEAAATELDETKWEAIEPILKSCKAKAEKLQEIFQKVVRKDNDQWFDRYKKALRTLGKGDKVECLMEGIQKDTQLLACEKLMGIATEEQVKGLEEGIKEMKEMSASVQEDTWSVTQTHSGTGDNIGHSGSGNNYGGNSHHNQNSGDVIYGNDDPKACLKDLRTTDPRDDKRRIEETKGGLLRDSYRWILDNSEFRRWHDDEHSRLLWIRGDPGKGKTMLLCGMIDKLEESASAASASGSSCLLSYFFCQATDDRINSATAVLRGLIYLLADQEPALLQHVRKTYDKTGKALFVDTNSWFALSEIFINILQDPSLGNAYVIIDALDECKTNLQQLLQFIEKTSPDYPRVKWIVSSRNWPSIEEQLRISEQQVQLRLELNQDSISAAVSTYIKHKVGELAKRKKYEAKLEKSVRDYLSSNADATFLWAALVLKALETIDRRTALERVKMFPPGLSPFYKQMIAQVNESNNADLCRRILSIVAAVRRPITLNELVSLDDKFHKLDCPEDLSNNIEDLEKTVNQCGSFLTIRESTVYFVHQSAEDFLLQENTSQEIFRSGISEVHQSIFSRSLQVMSLALRRDIYSLRAPGITIDQVKQPDPDPLAPVRYSCLYWVDHLVECQSRQDIIKDLQDNGPLYSFLRQYFLYWLEALSLMKSVAEGVVMIRKLEDLQIDESPNLHSFIHDARRFGVYNRSIIEQAPLQAYCSALVFAPEKSIVREMFEQFIPSWIQTKPRVESNWNAMLQTLEGHSSSVTSVSFSPDGEQVVSSSDDKTVRLWDAATGALQQTLEGHSNLVRSVAFSPNSKQVVSSSNDKTVQLWDVTTGALQQTLEGHSEAVLSVAFSPNGKQVVSGSYDKTVRLWNAATGALQQTLEGQQTLEGHFNAVTSVAFSPDGKQVVSGSSNKAVQLWDAATGALQQILKGHSDVVMSVAFSPDGTQVVSGSIDGTIRLWDAATGALQQTLEGQQTLKGHSNAVMSVAFSPDGTQVVSGSSDEAVRLWDAATGALQQTLKGHSDGVISAAFSPNGKQVVSGSFDKTVRLWDAATRALQQTLEGHSNEVTSIAFSPDGKQVVSGSYDETVRLWDAATGALQQTLKGHSDVVISVAFSSDGKQVVSDSYDKTVRLWDAVTGALQQTLEGRSGPVSSVAFSPDGKHIPTLHVSGEWLVEGNTRYLWLPTHYRPTCEAVWGRIVVLGHSSGTLLFLQIQQGLHVSI
;
A
#
# COMPACT_ATOMS: atom_id res chain seq x y z
N MET A 1 -11.19 18.31 66.89
CA MET A 1 -12.00 17.51 65.95
C MET A 1 -11.36 17.65 64.58
N SER A 2 -11.04 16.58 63.88
CA SER A 2 -10.36 15.38 64.33
C SER A 2 -9.45 14.94 63.16
N GLY A 3 -8.13 14.83 63.40
CA GLY A 3 -7.19 14.30 62.40
C GLY A 3 -7.26 12.78 62.26
N ALA A 4 -8.22 12.15 62.95
CA ALA A 4 -8.46 10.72 62.96
C ALA A 4 -9.23 10.22 61.72
N GLU A 5 -9.97 11.11 61.05
CA GLU A 5 -10.94 10.74 60.02
C GLU A 5 -10.34 10.62 58.62
N ALA A 6 -9.31 11.39 58.29
CA ALA A 6 -8.73 11.41 56.94
C ALA A 6 -7.90 10.14 56.62
N GLY A 7 -7.24 9.54 57.62
CA GLY A 7 -6.48 8.28 57.44
C GLY A 7 -7.37 7.06 57.29
N PHE A 8 -8.52 7.06 57.99
CA PHE A 8 -9.58 6.07 57.80
C PHE A 8 -10.07 6.07 56.35
N VAL A 9 -10.30 7.26 55.77
CA VAL A 9 -10.77 7.43 54.39
C VAL A 9 -9.76 6.89 53.35
N ILE A 10 -8.45 7.08 53.53
CA ILE A 10 -7.44 6.56 52.58
C ILE A 10 -7.30 5.03 52.66
N GLY A 11 -7.33 4.45 53.87
CA GLY A 11 -7.37 3.00 54.04
C GLY A 11 -8.65 2.36 53.46
N LEU A 12 -9.78 3.07 53.57
CA LEU A 12 -11.04 2.68 52.96
C LEU A 12 -11.00 2.76 51.42
N ILE A 13 -10.45 3.83 50.85
CA ILE A 13 -10.35 3.99 49.38
C ILE A 13 -9.41 2.93 48.80
N GLY A 14 -8.29 2.63 49.47
CA GLY A 14 -7.39 1.54 49.07
C GLY A 14 -8.07 0.17 49.10
N SER A 15 -8.89 -0.08 50.12
CA SER A 15 -9.68 -1.32 50.25
C SER A 15 -10.78 -1.40 49.18
N LEU A 16 -11.44 -0.28 48.88
CA LEU A 16 -12.46 -0.17 47.83
C LEU A 16 -11.88 -0.39 46.44
N ILE A 17 -10.73 0.21 46.12
CA ILE A 17 -10.04 0.02 44.84
C ILE A 17 -9.60 -1.45 44.69
N SER A 18 -9.07 -2.06 45.75
CA SER A 18 -8.68 -3.48 45.72
C SER A 18 -9.88 -4.41 45.50
N ILE A 19 -11.02 -4.11 46.13
CA ILE A 19 -12.25 -4.88 45.94
C ILE A 19 -12.80 -4.69 44.52
N VAL A 20 -12.82 -3.47 43.98
CA VAL A 20 -13.30 -3.18 42.62
C VAL A 20 -12.38 -3.80 41.56
N ASP A 21 -11.06 -3.75 41.76
CA ASP A 21 -10.08 -4.36 40.87
C ASP A 21 -10.14 -5.90 40.90
N ALA A 22 -10.31 -6.49 42.09
CA ALA A 22 -10.55 -7.93 42.22
C ALA A 22 -11.86 -8.35 41.54
N THR A 23 -12.91 -7.53 41.67
CA THR A 23 -14.22 -7.80 41.06
C THR A 23 -14.15 -7.68 39.53
N LYS A 24 -13.38 -6.72 39.01
CA LYS A 24 -13.13 -6.55 37.57
C LYS A 24 -12.32 -7.71 36.99
N LYS A 25 -11.25 -8.12 37.67
CA LYS A 25 -10.45 -9.30 37.26
C LYS A 25 -11.27 -10.59 37.24
N ILE A 26 -12.18 -10.76 38.20
CA ILE A 26 -13.11 -11.90 38.24
C ILE A 26 -14.14 -11.83 37.09
N HIS A 27 -14.61 -10.63 36.73
CA HIS A 27 -15.53 -10.41 35.59
C HIS A 27 -14.84 -10.64 34.24
N ASP A 28 -13.64 -10.10 34.06
CA ASP A 28 -12.84 -10.25 32.85
C ASP A 28 -12.43 -11.73 32.64
N ALA A 29 -12.11 -12.45 33.73
CA ALA A 29 -11.86 -13.90 33.70
C ALA A 29 -13.12 -14.74 33.40
N ALA A 30 -14.33 -14.20 33.60
CA ALA A 30 -15.59 -14.86 33.27
C ALA A 30 -16.01 -14.69 31.80
N GLY A 31 -15.21 -13.98 30.99
CA GLY A 31 -15.39 -13.85 29.53
C GLY A 31 -15.18 -15.15 28.76
N ASP A 32 -14.53 -16.15 29.35
CA ASP A 32 -14.41 -17.50 28.82
C ASP A 32 -15.54 -18.40 29.35
N ALA A 33 -16.29 -19.02 28.43
CA ALA A 33 -17.63 -19.59 28.60
C ALA A 33 -17.76 -20.83 29.54
N LYS A 34 -16.91 -21.00 30.57
CA LYS A 34 -17.05 -22.07 31.57
C LYS A 34 -16.76 -21.67 33.04
N GLY A 35 -16.55 -20.38 33.36
CA GLY A 35 -16.35 -19.91 34.75
C GLY A 35 -17.65 -19.76 35.57
N GLN A 36 -17.69 -20.42 36.74
CA GLN A 36 -18.87 -20.77 37.55
C GLN A 36 -19.65 -19.62 38.26
N PRO A 37 -20.92 -19.86 38.70
CA PRO A 37 -21.72 -19.01 39.60
C PRO A 37 -21.06 -18.61 40.93
N GLU A 38 -19.99 -19.28 41.31
CA GLU A 38 -19.28 -19.08 42.58
C GLU A 38 -18.51 -17.75 42.60
N ALA A 39 -17.89 -17.36 41.48
CA ALA A 39 -17.26 -16.05 41.31
C ALA A 39 -18.27 -14.91 41.52
N PHE A 40 -19.47 -15.05 40.95
CA PHE A 40 -20.55 -14.08 41.10
C PHE A 40 -21.10 -14.00 42.54
N ARG A 41 -21.14 -15.13 43.28
CA ARG A 41 -21.49 -15.17 44.70
C ARG A 41 -20.42 -14.53 45.60
N GLN A 42 -19.14 -14.75 45.29
CA GLN A 42 -18.03 -14.17 46.05
C GLN A 42 -18.01 -12.65 45.95
N VAL A 43 -18.34 -12.10 44.77
CA VAL A 43 -18.54 -10.65 44.58
C VAL A 43 -19.75 -10.15 45.37
N ALA A 44 -20.89 -10.85 45.29
CA ALA A 44 -22.10 -10.49 46.02
C ALA A 44 -21.93 -10.51 47.56
N ALA A 45 -21.10 -11.42 48.08
CA ALA A 45 -20.79 -11.52 49.51
C ALA A 45 -19.93 -10.35 50.03
N ARG A 46 -19.16 -9.69 49.15
CA ARG A 46 -18.26 -8.57 49.50
C ARG A 46 -18.92 -7.18 49.42
N LEU A 47 -20.00 -7.03 48.65
CA LEU A 47 -20.72 -5.76 48.48
C LEU A 47 -21.34 -5.15 49.75
N PRO A 48 -21.94 -5.92 50.68
CA PRO A 48 -22.44 -5.36 51.94
C PRO A 48 -21.34 -4.66 52.75
N LEU A 49 -20.14 -5.25 52.75
CA LEU A 49 -18.98 -4.70 53.44
C LEU A 49 -18.53 -3.37 52.82
N VAL A 50 -18.53 -3.31 51.48
CA VAL A 50 -18.23 -2.09 50.69
C VAL A 50 -19.20 -0.95 51.01
N ILE A 51 -20.50 -1.24 51.15
CA ILE A 51 -21.51 -0.23 51.47
C ILE A 51 -21.38 0.27 52.91
N GLU A 52 -21.00 -0.61 53.84
CA GLU A 52 -20.77 -0.25 55.24
C GLU A 52 -19.51 0.60 55.43
N ILE A 53 -18.45 0.28 54.68
CA ILE A 53 -17.25 1.09 54.48
C ILE A 53 -17.63 2.49 53.95
N LEU A 54 -18.40 2.58 52.85
CA LEU A 54 -18.82 3.87 52.28
C LEU A 54 -19.70 4.69 53.25
N ARG A 55 -20.57 4.03 54.04
CA ARG A 55 -21.38 4.69 55.07
C ARG A 55 -20.52 5.25 56.20
N SER A 56 -19.45 4.54 56.56
CA SER A 56 -18.51 4.98 57.60
C SER A 56 -17.63 6.13 57.10
N ALA A 57 -17.26 6.12 55.82
CA ALA A 57 -16.56 7.24 55.17
C ALA A 57 -17.44 8.50 55.12
N GLU A 58 -18.73 8.37 54.81
CA GLU A 58 -19.69 9.48 54.78
C GLU A 58 -19.88 10.10 56.18
N ALA A 59 -19.92 9.28 57.24
CA ALA A 59 -20.03 9.75 58.62
C ALA A 59 -18.74 10.42 59.15
N ALA A 60 -17.56 9.95 58.73
CA ALA A 60 -16.27 10.55 59.09
C ALA A 60 -16.01 11.87 58.34
N ALA A 61 -16.65 12.05 57.18
CA ALA A 61 -16.41 13.21 56.33
C ALA A 61 -17.29 14.43 56.69
N THR A 62 -18.34 14.27 57.51
CA THR A 62 -19.12 15.39 58.07
C THR A 62 -18.36 16.24 59.10
N GLU A 63 -17.15 15.83 59.53
CA GLU A 63 -16.26 16.62 60.39
C GLU A 63 -15.16 17.38 59.61
N LEU A 64 -15.15 17.30 58.27
CA LEU A 64 -14.21 18.02 57.39
C LEU A 64 -14.62 19.49 57.17
N ASP A 65 -13.63 20.33 56.83
CA ASP A 65 -13.83 21.73 56.44
C ASP A 65 -14.84 21.86 55.28
N GLU A 66 -15.76 22.83 55.38
CA GLU A 66 -17.01 22.92 54.60
C GLU A 66 -16.74 22.94 53.08
N THR A 67 -15.66 23.62 52.68
CA THR A 67 -15.21 23.72 51.27
C THR A 67 -14.66 22.42 50.68
N LYS A 68 -14.09 21.53 51.51
CA LYS A 68 -13.59 20.22 51.07
C LYS A 68 -14.70 19.19 51.07
N TRP A 69 -15.64 19.30 52.00
CA TRP A 69 -16.84 18.47 52.03
C TRP A 69 -17.71 18.71 50.79
N GLU A 70 -17.92 19.97 50.38
CA GLU A 70 -18.68 20.30 49.16
C GLU A 70 -18.09 19.68 47.87
N ALA A 71 -16.78 19.46 47.80
CA ALA A 71 -16.14 18.82 46.65
C ALA A 71 -16.27 17.28 46.66
N ILE A 72 -16.24 16.66 47.84
CA ILE A 72 -16.15 15.20 48.01
C ILE A 72 -17.52 14.55 48.19
N GLU A 73 -18.46 15.22 48.86
CA GLU A 73 -19.82 14.74 49.16
C GLU A 73 -20.58 14.22 47.92
N PRO A 74 -20.58 14.90 46.75
CA PRO A 74 -21.32 14.44 45.58
C PRO A 74 -20.77 13.11 45.04
N ILE A 75 -19.45 12.94 45.13
CA ILE A 75 -18.74 11.77 44.60
C ILE A 75 -18.95 10.55 45.51
N LEU A 76 -18.89 10.75 46.83
CA LEU A 76 -19.21 9.70 47.82
C LEU A 76 -20.67 9.25 47.70
N LYS A 77 -21.62 10.18 47.58
CA LYS A 77 -23.05 9.86 47.39
C LYS A 77 -23.32 9.13 46.08
N SER A 78 -22.67 9.56 45.00
CA SER A 78 -22.73 8.88 43.69
C SER A 78 -22.20 7.44 43.78
N CYS A 79 -21.03 7.24 44.39
CA CYS A 79 -20.40 5.93 44.53
C CYS A 79 -21.26 4.97 45.38
N LYS A 80 -21.78 5.47 46.52
CA LYS A 80 -22.68 4.70 47.39
C LYS A 80 -23.99 4.33 46.68
N ALA A 81 -24.63 5.27 45.99
CA ALA A 81 -25.87 5.01 45.26
C ALA A 81 -25.68 3.93 44.18
N LYS A 82 -24.55 3.97 43.44
CA LYS A 82 -24.21 2.95 42.45
C LYS A 82 -23.94 1.59 43.11
N ALA A 83 -23.24 1.56 44.25
CA ALA A 83 -22.95 0.33 45.00
C ALA A 83 -24.21 -0.32 45.61
N GLU A 84 -25.12 0.47 46.16
CA GLU A 84 -26.42 -0.01 46.68
C GLU A 84 -27.30 -0.58 45.55
N LYS A 85 -27.32 0.10 44.39
CA LYS A 85 -28.04 -0.37 43.21
C LYS A 85 -27.46 -1.67 42.66
N LEU A 86 -26.13 -1.80 42.69
CA LEU A 86 -25.43 -3.03 42.35
C LEU A 86 -25.83 -4.15 43.34
N GLN A 87 -25.83 -3.89 44.66
CA GLN A 87 -26.25 -4.86 45.67
C GLN A 87 -27.70 -5.32 45.47
N GLU A 88 -28.60 -4.42 45.11
CA GLU A 88 -30.01 -4.75 44.83
C GLU A 88 -30.14 -5.71 43.63
N ILE A 89 -29.37 -5.49 42.56
CA ILE A 89 -29.31 -6.37 41.39
C ILE A 89 -28.77 -7.74 41.81
N PHE A 90 -27.65 -7.79 42.55
CA PHE A 90 -27.05 -9.05 42.99
C PHE A 90 -27.98 -9.82 43.96
N GLN A 91 -28.68 -9.16 44.89
CA GLN A 91 -29.66 -9.81 45.78
C GLN A 91 -30.87 -10.37 45.02
N LYS A 92 -31.34 -9.70 43.95
CA LYS A 92 -32.44 -10.20 43.11
C LYS A 92 -32.03 -11.41 42.28
N VAL A 93 -30.76 -11.52 41.91
CA VAL A 93 -30.23 -12.59 41.05
C VAL A 93 -29.79 -13.82 41.84
N VAL A 94 -29.20 -13.66 43.03
CA VAL A 94 -28.53 -14.75 43.78
C VAL A 94 -29.46 -15.52 44.74
N ARG A 95 -30.71 -15.08 44.94
CA ARG A 95 -31.53 -15.45 46.11
C ARG A 95 -32.03 -16.90 46.26
N LYS A 96 -31.52 -17.92 45.55
CA LYS A 96 -31.66 -19.36 45.89
C LYS A 96 -30.96 -20.27 44.88
N ASP A 97 -30.31 -21.33 45.38
CA ASP A 97 -29.63 -22.38 44.61
C ASP A 97 -30.55 -23.04 43.56
N ASN A 98 -30.28 -22.75 42.28
CA ASN A 98 -30.30 -23.66 41.12
C ASN A 98 -30.40 -22.91 39.77
N ASP A 99 -29.53 -23.35 38.84
CA ASP A 99 -29.45 -23.37 37.36
C ASP A 99 -30.14 -22.34 36.45
N GLN A 100 -30.86 -21.34 36.95
CA GLN A 100 -31.52 -20.31 36.11
C GLN A 100 -31.16 -18.88 36.53
N TRP A 101 -29.92 -18.66 36.97
CA TRP A 101 -29.47 -17.32 37.39
C TRP A 101 -29.34 -16.36 36.19
N PHE A 102 -28.91 -16.85 35.03
CA PHE A 102 -28.65 -16.03 33.84
C PHE A 102 -29.93 -15.48 33.19
N ASP A 103 -31.02 -16.25 33.19
CA ASP A 103 -32.31 -15.77 32.70
C ASP A 103 -32.95 -14.75 33.64
N ARG A 104 -32.73 -14.89 34.96
CA ARG A 104 -33.12 -13.88 35.95
C ARG A 104 -32.30 -12.60 35.81
N TYR A 105 -31.00 -12.71 35.53
CA TYR A 105 -30.13 -11.58 35.22
C TYR A 105 -30.63 -10.82 33.99
N LYS A 106 -30.94 -11.51 32.88
CA LYS A 106 -31.55 -10.89 31.69
C LYS A 106 -32.89 -10.25 31.96
N LYS A 107 -33.73 -10.84 32.83
CA LYS A 107 -35.05 -10.30 33.19
C LYS A 107 -34.94 -9.06 34.08
N ALA A 108 -33.98 -9.02 35.01
CA ALA A 108 -33.68 -7.85 35.85
C ALA A 108 -33.12 -6.69 35.02
N LEU A 109 -32.28 -6.96 34.02
CA LEU A 109 -31.76 -5.97 33.08
C LEU A 109 -32.85 -5.35 32.19
N ARG A 110 -33.95 -6.07 31.91
CA ARG A 110 -35.09 -5.53 31.14
C ARG A 110 -35.97 -4.57 31.96
N THR A 111 -35.89 -4.62 33.28
CA THR A 111 -36.63 -3.72 34.18
C THR A 111 -35.86 -2.47 34.60
N LEU A 112 -34.59 -2.35 34.21
CA LEU A 112 -33.69 -1.25 34.59
C LEU A 112 -33.30 -0.42 33.36
N GLY A 113 -33.19 0.90 33.51
CA GLY A 113 -32.88 1.82 32.40
C GLY A 113 -31.47 1.59 31.82
N LYS A 114 -31.20 2.08 30.61
CA LYS A 114 -29.94 1.85 29.86
C LYS A 114 -28.64 2.15 30.63
N GLY A 115 -28.67 3.00 31.66
CA GLY A 115 -27.52 3.37 32.49
C GLY A 115 -27.25 2.47 33.71
N ASP A 116 -28.10 1.49 33.99
CA ASP A 116 -28.07 0.66 35.21
C ASP A 116 -27.54 -0.76 34.97
N LYS A 117 -26.76 -0.96 33.90
CA LYS A 117 -26.05 -2.22 33.65
C LYS A 117 -24.94 -2.40 34.70
N VAL A 118 -24.73 -3.64 35.13
CA VAL A 118 -23.67 -4.01 36.11
C VAL A 118 -22.31 -3.45 35.72
N GLU A 119 -21.93 -3.56 34.45
CA GLU A 119 -20.67 -3.02 33.90
C GLU A 119 -20.59 -1.50 34.03
N CYS A 120 -21.64 -0.76 33.66
CA CYS A 120 -21.68 0.71 33.78
C CYS A 120 -21.68 1.19 35.24
N LEU A 121 -22.34 0.45 36.14
CA LEU A 121 -22.32 0.76 37.57
C LEU A 121 -20.94 0.50 38.16
N MET A 122 -20.25 -0.56 37.76
CA MET A 122 -18.90 -0.89 38.23
C MET A 122 -17.84 0.07 37.67
N GLU A 123 -17.90 0.40 36.38
CA GLU A 123 -17.04 1.43 35.78
C GLU A 123 -17.31 2.82 36.37
N GLY A 124 -18.58 3.11 36.67
CA GLY A 124 -19.00 4.33 37.34
C GLY A 124 -18.48 4.43 38.76
N ILE A 125 -18.50 3.34 39.54
CA ILE A 125 -17.89 3.27 40.87
C ILE A 125 -16.37 3.46 40.75
N GLN A 126 -15.73 2.78 39.79
CA GLN A 126 -14.28 2.88 39.57
C GLN A 126 -13.84 4.32 39.26
N LYS A 127 -14.53 5.01 38.35
CA LYS A 127 -14.27 6.41 38.03
C LYS A 127 -14.45 7.33 39.23
N ASP A 128 -15.52 7.14 40.01
CA ASP A 128 -15.76 7.94 41.22
C ASP A 128 -14.65 7.72 42.27
N THR A 129 -14.18 6.48 42.47
CA THR A 129 -13.03 6.19 43.37
C THR A 129 -11.70 6.71 42.84
N GLN A 130 -11.48 6.75 41.53
CA GLN A 130 -10.27 7.34 40.94
C GLN A 130 -10.28 8.86 41.07
N LEU A 131 -11.44 9.49 40.93
CA LEU A 131 -11.62 10.92 41.19
C LEU A 131 -11.28 11.29 42.64
N LEU A 132 -11.72 10.46 43.60
CA LEU A 132 -11.36 10.61 45.02
C LEU A 132 -9.85 10.45 45.28
N ALA A 133 -9.13 9.71 44.45
CA ALA A 133 -7.69 9.46 44.58
C ALA A 133 -6.81 10.55 43.93
N CYS A 134 -7.35 11.36 43.03
CA CYS A 134 -6.59 12.36 42.26
C CYS A 134 -6.38 13.70 42.99
N GLU A 135 -7.11 14.00 44.06
CA GLU A 135 -6.86 15.19 44.89
C GLU A 135 -5.73 14.95 45.92
N LYS A 136 -4.58 15.59 45.70
CA LYS A 136 -3.31 15.42 46.44
C LYS A 136 -3.44 15.45 47.97
N LEU A 137 -3.22 14.31 48.65
CA LEU A 137 -2.90 14.25 50.09
C LEU A 137 -1.85 13.16 50.36
N MET A 138 -0.63 13.53 50.78
CA MET A 138 0.44 12.60 51.18
C MET A 138 1.27 13.16 52.35
N GLY A 139 1.51 12.33 53.41
CA GLY A 139 2.74 12.41 54.21
C GLY A 139 2.73 11.99 55.71
N ILE A 140 3.26 10.78 55.99
CA ILE A 140 4.03 10.30 57.18
C ILE A 140 3.28 9.82 58.46
N ALA A 141 3.65 8.61 58.92
CA ALA A 141 3.03 7.80 59.98
C ALA A 141 3.99 7.41 61.12
N THR A 142 3.47 6.78 62.19
CA THR A 142 4.23 6.01 63.21
C THR A 142 3.66 4.60 63.39
N GLU A 143 4.54 3.67 63.81
CA GLU A 143 4.47 2.20 63.66
C GLU A 143 3.37 1.44 64.43
N GLU A 144 2.75 2.00 65.47
CA GLU A 144 1.85 1.22 66.33
C GLU A 144 0.44 1.02 65.76
N GLN A 145 -0.01 1.90 64.86
CA GLN A 145 -1.35 1.83 64.24
C GLN A 145 -1.36 1.12 62.88
N VAL A 146 -0.19 0.94 62.25
CA VAL A 146 -0.01 0.04 61.09
C VAL A 146 -0.30 -1.41 61.50
N LYS A 147 -0.01 -1.77 62.76
CA LYS A 147 -0.13 -3.13 63.29
C LYS A 147 -1.57 -3.66 63.36
N GLY A 148 -2.55 -2.80 63.72
CA GLY A 148 -3.97 -3.19 63.76
C GLY A 148 -4.61 -3.28 62.37
N LEU A 149 -4.11 -2.50 61.40
CA LEU A 149 -4.55 -2.55 60.00
C LEU A 149 -3.88 -3.71 59.24
N GLU A 150 -2.63 -4.04 59.57
CA GLU A 150 -1.96 -5.26 59.13
C GLU A 150 -2.66 -6.51 59.66
N GLU A 151 -3.20 -6.51 60.88
CA GLU A 151 -4.03 -7.62 61.40
C GLU A 151 -5.35 -7.79 60.63
N GLY A 152 -6.04 -6.69 60.26
CA GLY A 152 -7.24 -6.76 59.41
C GLY A 152 -6.96 -7.15 57.95
N ILE A 153 -5.84 -6.69 57.38
CA ILE A 153 -5.37 -7.12 56.04
C ILE A 153 -4.87 -8.57 56.09
N LYS A 154 -4.33 -9.03 57.23
CA LYS A 154 -3.92 -10.41 57.46
C LYS A 154 -5.13 -11.33 57.60
N GLU A 155 -6.19 -10.95 58.32
CA GLU A 155 -7.47 -11.67 58.30
C GLU A 155 -8.09 -11.72 56.88
N MET A 156 -7.91 -10.66 56.08
CA MET A 156 -8.34 -10.62 54.67
C MET A 156 -7.48 -11.48 53.73
N LYS A 157 -6.16 -11.54 53.94
CA LYS A 157 -5.22 -12.40 53.19
C LYS A 157 -5.33 -13.87 53.61
N GLU A 158 -5.68 -14.15 54.86
CA GLU A 158 -5.98 -15.50 55.35
C GLU A 158 -7.30 -16.04 54.79
N MET A 159 -8.13 -15.19 54.18
CA MET A 159 -9.29 -15.58 53.36
C MET A 159 -9.00 -15.66 51.85
N SER A 160 -7.78 -16.04 51.45
CA SER A 160 -7.50 -16.43 50.06
C SER A 160 -6.61 -17.66 49.97
N ALA A 161 -7.19 -18.78 49.51
CA ALA A 161 -6.66 -19.59 48.40
C ALA A 161 -7.45 -20.92 48.30
N SER A 162 -8.16 -21.12 47.21
CA SER A 162 -8.34 -22.47 46.67
C SER A 162 -8.41 -22.44 45.14
N VAL A 163 -7.37 -21.92 44.52
CA VAL A 163 -6.93 -22.39 43.20
C VAL A 163 -5.40 -22.46 43.28
N GLN A 164 -4.87 -23.67 43.48
CA GLN A 164 -3.44 -23.96 43.38
C GLN A 164 -3.06 -23.99 41.90
N GLU A 165 -2.04 -23.21 41.54
CA GLU A 165 -1.14 -23.55 40.44
C GLU A 165 -0.22 -24.67 40.93
N ASP A 166 -0.17 -25.80 40.21
CA ASP A 166 1.10 -26.50 39.98
C ASP A 166 1.01 -27.51 38.82
N THR A 167 1.94 -27.30 37.88
CA THR A 167 2.67 -28.22 36.99
C THR A 167 2.13 -29.63 36.66
N TRP A 168 2.21 -30.02 35.37
CA TRP A 168 2.70 -31.37 35.04
C TRP A 168 3.37 -31.54 33.67
N SER A 169 4.58 -32.08 33.74
CA SER A 169 5.32 -32.76 32.68
C SER A 169 5.01 -34.27 32.67
N VAL A 170 4.92 -34.82 31.46
CA VAL A 170 5.32 -36.14 30.94
C VAL A 170 5.37 -37.39 31.87
N THR A 171 4.76 -38.46 31.34
CA THR A 171 5.01 -39.93 31.46
C THR A 171 4.35 -40.83 32.54
N GLN A 172 3.52 -41.73 32.00
CA GLN A 172 3.49 -43.20 32.14
C GLN A 172 2.98 -43.94 33.41
N THR A 173 2.08 -44.88 33.09
CA THR A 173 1.91 -46.26 33.61
C THR A 173 0.79 -46.60 34.61
N HIS A 174 -0.17 -47.37 34.05
CA HIS A 174 -0.76 -48.62 34.52
C HIS A 174 -1.60 -48.75 35.82
N SER A 175 -2.84 -49.22 35.59
CA SER A 175 -3.48 -50.44 36.12
C SER A 175 -4.68 -50.27 37.08
N GLY A 176 -5.71 -51.10 36.83
CA GLY A 176 -6.84 -51.40 37.73
C GLY A 176 -8.22 -51.07 37.15
N THR A 177 -8.84 -51.90 36.28
CA THR A 177 -9.87 -52.94 36.60
C THR A 177 -11.22 -52.36 37.10
N GLY A 178 -12.42 -52.71 36.63
CA GLY A 178 -12.97 -53.60 35.58
C GLY A 178 -14.30 -52.94 35.11
N ASP A 179 -15.19 -53.51 34.29
CA ASP A 179 -15.45 -54.87 33.88
C ASP A 179 -16.15 -54.87 32.50
N ASN A 180 -16.05 -56.04 31.87
CA ASN A 180 -16.51 -56.46 30.56
C ASN A 180 -18.00 -56.20 30.22
N ILE A 181 -18.32 -56.07 28.92
CA ILE A 181 -19.11 -57.04 28.12
C ILE A 181 -18.76 -56.82 26.63
N GLY A 182 -18.41 -57.89 25.92
CA GLY A 182 -17.92 -57.87 24.54
C GLY A 182 -18.92 -58.29 23.47
N HIS A 183 -18.40 -58.34 22.23
CA HIS A 183 -18.76 -59.13 21.02
C HIS A 183 -18.36 -58.31 19.77
N SER A 184 -17.27 -58.59 19.03
CA SER A 184 -16.95 -59.70 18.10
C SER A 184 -17.65 -59.64 16.72
N GLY A 185 -16.84 -59.57 15.64
CA GLY A 185 -17.18 -59.88 14.23
C GLY A 185 -16.83 -58.71 13.27
N SER A 186 -15.75 -58.68 12.49
CA SER A 186 -15.26 -59.55 11.40
C SER A 186 -16.17 -59.62 10.15
N GLY A 187 -15.64 -59.25 8.98
CA GLY A 187 -16.03 -59.87 7.71
C GLY A 187 -16.25 -58.99 6.46
N ASN A 188 -15.18 -58.72 5.73
CA ASN A 188 -14.99 -58.77 4.26
C ASN A 188 -16.16 -58.62 3.22
N ASN A 189 -15.86 -57.76 2.23
CA ASN A 189 -15.81 -58.00 0.77
C ASN A 189 -16.95 -57.68 -0.23
N TYR A 190 -16.50 -57.00 -1.31
CA TYR A 190 -16.86 -57.00 -2.74
C TYR A 190 -18.17 -56.37 -3.28
N GLY A 191 -18.01 -55.30 -4.08
CA GLY A 191 -18.39 -55.32 -5.51
C GLY A 191 -19.58 -54.45 -5.99
N GLY A 192 -19.28 -53.42 -6.81
CA GLY A 192 -19.98 -53.18 -8.09
C GLY A 192 -21.11 -52.13 -8.20
N ASN A 193 -20.82 -51.08 -9.01
CA ASN A 193 -21.69 -50.30 -9.91
C ASN A 193 -22.71 -49.23 -9.42
N SER A 194 -22.38 -47.98 -9.80
CA SER A 194 -23.17 -46.91 -10.44
C SER A 194 -24.68 -46.73 -10.12
N HIS A 195 -25.04 -45.62 -9.48
CA HIS A 195 -25.76 -44.48 -10.09
C HIS A 195 -26.14 -43.39 -9.05
N HIS A 196 -25.92 -42.14 -9.46
CA HIS A 196 -26.56 -40.86 -9.09
C HIS A 196 -26.89 -40.44 -7.64
N ASN A 197 -26.42 -39.21 -7.36
CA ASN A 197 -27.05 -38.14 -6.56
C ASN A 197 -27.07 -38.28 -5.03
N GLN A 198 -26.24 -37.49 -4.33
CA GLN A 198 -26.65 -36.23 -3.69
C GLN A 198 -25.54 -35.62 -2.82
N ASN A 199 -25.58 -34.29 -2.73
CA ASN A 199 -24.75 -33.39 -1.93
C ASN A 199 -24.50 -33.85 -0.49
N SER A 200 -23.25 -33.73 -0.06
CA SER A 200 -22.89 -33.15 1.24
C SER A 200 -21.50 -32.53 1.12
N GLY A 201 -21.44 -31.20 1.20
CA GLY A 201 -20.20 -30.47 1.26
C GLY A 201 -19.54 -30.70 2.61
N ASP A 202 -18.43 -31.42 2.60
CA ASP A 202 -17.49 -31.40 3.70
C ASP A 202 -16.57 -30.19 3.54
N VAL A 203 -16.66 -29.34 4.55
CA VAL A 203 -15.69 -28.30 4.88
C VAL A 203 -14.32 -28.96 4.98
N ILE A 204 -13.45 -28.69 4.01
CA ILE A 204 -12.04 -29.07 4.09
C ILE A 204 -11.43 -28.20 5.21
N TYR A 205 -11.30 -28.79 6.40
CA TYR A 205 -10.32 -28.35 7.38
C TYR A 205 -8.97 -28.30 6.68
N GLY A 206 -8.28 -27.17 6.79
CA GLY A 206 -6.93 -26.99 6.27
C GLY A 206 -6.04 -28.14 6.73
N ASN A 207 -5.44 -28.83 5.77
CA ASN A 207 -4.26 -29.65 6.04
C ASN A 207 -3.20 -28.71 6.60
N ASP A 208 -2.91 -28.79 7.89
CA ASP A 208 -1.62 -28.39 8.45
C ASP A 208 -0.56 -29.36 7.91
N ASP A 209 -0.23 -29.24 6.63
CA ASP A 209 1.00 -29.81 6.09
C ASP A 209 2.13 -28.84 6.48
N PRO A 210 3.04 -29.22 7.41
CA PRO A 210 4.14 -28.36 7.83
C PRO A 210 5.11 -27.97 6.69
N LYS A 211 4.94 -28.52 5.48
CA LYS A 211 5.70 -28.17 4.27
C LYS A 211 4.90 -27.42 3.20
N ALA A 212 3.65 -27.02 3.46
CA ALA A 212 2.85 -26.27 2.49
C ALA A 212 3.52 -24.95 2.06
N CYS A 213 4.15 -24.22 2.99
CA CYS A 213 4.85 -22.97 2.69
C CYS A 213 6.09 -23.19 1.80
N LEU A 214 6.82 -24.29 1.98
CA LEU A 214 7.99 -24.62 1.18
C LEU A 214 7.58 -24.98 -0.26
N LYS A 215 6.44 -25.67 -0.40
CA LYS A 215 5.85 -26.02 -1.70
C LYS A 215 5.38 -24.77 -2.45
N ASP A 216 4.76 -23.81 -1.76
CA ASP A 216 4.32 -22.56 -2.37
C ASP A 216 5.47 -21.59 -2.65
N LEU A 217 6.54 -21.61 -1.84
CA LEU A 217 7.76 -20.83 -2.08
C LEU A 217 8.47 -21.30 -3.36
N ARG A 218 8.53 -22.61 -3.58
CA ARG A 218 9.17 -23.27 -4.73
C ARG A 218 8.46 -22.93 -6.05
N THR A 219 9.02 -22.00 -6.83
CA THR A 219 8.63 -21.80 -8.24
C THR A 219 9.25 -22.89 -9.13
N THR A 220 10.56 -23.10 -8.95
CA THR A 220 11.35 -24.20 -9.50
C THR A 220 12.30 -24.70 -8.41
N ASP A 221 12.97 -25.84 -8.61
CA ASP A 221 14.09 -26.24 -7.74
C ASP A 221 15.39 -25.92 -8.46
N PRO A 222 16.24 -25.01 -7.92
CA PRO A 222 17.46 -24.65 -8.61
C PRO A 222 18.42 -25.84 -8.83
N ARG A 223 18.33 -26.91 -8.04
CA ARG A 223 19.09 -28.16 -8.27
C ARG A 223 18.64 -28.88 -9.54
N ASP A 224 17.33 -28.92 -9.77
CA ASP A 224 16.76 -29.47 -11.00
C ASP A 224 17.09 -28.57 -12.20
N ASP A 225 17.07 -27.25 -12.01
CA ASP A 225 17.48 -26.28 -13.03
C ASP A 225 18.97 -26.46 -13.41
N LYS A 226 19.87 -26.61 -12.43
CA LYS A 226 21.30 -26.92 -12.66
C LYS A 226 21.46 -28.19 -13.48
N ARG A 227 20.79 -29.28 -13.06
CA ARG A 227 20.85 -30.58 -13.75
C ARG A 227 20.35 -30.47 -15.19
N ARG A 228 19.21 -29.80 -15.40
CA ARG A 228 18.65 -29.54 -16.73
C ARG A 228 19.63 -28.74 -17.59
N ILE A 229 20.24 -27.69 -17.05
CA ILE A 229 21.21 -26.85 -17.76
C ILE A 229 22.43 -27.68 -18.17
N GLU A 230 22.98 -28.49 -17.26
CA GLU A 230 24.11 -29.37 -17.54
C GLU A 230 23.75 -30.36 -18.65
N GLU A 231 22.63 -31.07 -18.54
CA GLU A 231 22.18 -32.03 -19.56
C GLU A 231 21.97 -31.35 -20.92
N THR A 232 21.32 -30.18 -20.94
CA THR A 232 21.02 -29.43 -22.17
C THR A 232 22.28 -28.85 -22.82
N LYS A 233 23.28 -28.45 -22.03
CA LYS A 233 24.56 -27.89 -22.51
C LYS A 233 25.63 -28.97 -22.75
N GLY A 234 25.26 -30.25 -22.71
CA GLY A 234 26.13 -31.37 -23.08
C GLY A 234 26.99 -31.92 -21.95
N GLY A 235 26.60 -31.70 -20.70
CA GLY A 235 27.28 -32.16 -19.51
C GLY A 235 28.40 -31.23 -19.06
N LEU A 236 28.72 -31.31 -17.77
CA LEU A 236 29.77 -30.53 -17.15
C LEU A 236 31.12 -31.25 -17.27
N LEU A 237 32.05 -30.65 -18.03
CA LEU A 237 33.39 -31.22 -18.24
C LEU A 237 34.39 -30.59 -17.28
N ARG A 238 34.93 -31.38 -16.36
CA ARG A 238 35.90 -30.93 -15.33
C ARG A 238 37.04 -30.11 -15.90
N ASP A 239 37.66 -30.60 -16.97
CA ASP A 239 38.82 -29.95 -17.60
C ASP A 239 38.46 -28.63 -18.30
N SER A 240 37.18 -28.36 -18.56
CA SER A 240 36.72 -27.11 -19.20
C SER A 240 36.47 -25.97 -18.19
N TYR A 241 36.31 -26.25 -16.89
CA TYR A 241 36.15 -25.19 -15.89
C TYR A 241 37.28 -25.15 -14.85
N ARG A 242 38.05 -26.22 -14.67
CA ARG A 242 39.08 -26.32 -13.60
C ARG A 242 40.01 -25.10 -13.52
N TRP A 243 40.36 -24.49 -14.64
CA TRP A 243 41.23 -23.31 -14.69
C TRP A 243 40.68 -22.15 -13.84
N ILE A 244 39.36 -22.01 -13.69
CA ILE A 244 38.75 -20.95 -12.88
C ILE A 244 39.06 -21.11 -11.40
N LEU A 245 39.17 -22.36 -10.93
CA LEU A 245 39.48 -22.68 -9.53
C LEU A 245 40.94 -22.34 -9.19
N ASP A 246 41.81 -22.32 -10.20
CA ASP A 246 43.22 -21.97 -10.08
C ASP A 246 43.50 -20.49 -10.40
N ASN A 247 42.48 -19.73 -10.81
CA ASN A 247 42.60 -18.32 -11.14
C ASN A 247 42.84 -17.46 -9.88
N SER A 248 43.73 -16.48 -9.97
CA SER A 248 44.11 -15.63 -8.83
C SER A 248 42.94 -14.82 -8.27
N GLU A 249 41.97 -14.44 -9.10
CA GLU A 249 40.87 -13.56 -8.68
C GLU A 249 39.80 -14.38 -7.96
N PHE A 250 39.55 -15.61 -8.43
CA PHE A 250 38.72 -16.56 -7.70
C PHE A 250 39.33 -16.92 -6.34
N ARG A 251 40.64 -17.23 -6.29
CA ARG A 251 41.34 -17.52 -5.03
C ARG A 251 41.34 -16.33 -4.08
N ARG A 252 41.57 -15.12 -4.61
CA ARG A 252 41.45 -13.88 -3.83
C ARG A 252 40.07 -13.78 -3.20
N TRP A 253 39.00 -13.90 -3.99
CA TRP A 253 37.64 -13.87 -3.44
C TRP A 253 37.37 -15.00 -2.45
N HIS A 254 37.85 -16.21 -2.71
CA HIS A 254 37.59 -17.37 -1.86
C HIS A 254 38.30 -17.28 -0.52
N ASP A 255 39.59 -16.90 -0.52
CA ASP A 255 40.48 -16.97 0.63
C ASP A 255 40.53 -15.66 1.43
N ASP A 256 40.30 -14.50 0.81
CA ASP A 256 40.26 -13.20 1.49
C ASP A 256 38.94 -13.01 2.25
N GLU A 257 39.02 -12.65 3.54
CA GLU A 257 37.85 -12.33 4.35
C GLU A 257 37.26 -10.95 4.01
N HIS A 258 37.99 -10.05 3.36
CA HIS A 258 37.44 -8.74 2.98
C HIS A 258 36.75 -8.76 1.61
N SER A 259 36.98 -9.80 0.80
CA SER A 259 36.37 -9.94 -0.52
C SER A 259 35.04 -10.70 -0.40
N ARG A 260 33.92 -9.98 -0.58
CA ARG A 260 32.56 -10.54 -0.36
C ARG A 260 31.79 -10.82 -1.64
N LEU A 261 32.10 -10.12 -2.74
CA LEU A 261 31.40 -10.25 -4.01
C LEU A 261 32.37 -10.56 -5.15
N LEU A 262 32.16 -11.68 -5.84
CA LEU A 262 32.84 -12.02 -7.09
C LEU A 262 31.90 -11.78 -8.27
N TRP A 263 32.26 -10.86 -9.15
CA TRP A 263 31.54 -10.62 -10.39
C TRP A 263 32.27 -11.24 -11.58
N ILE A 264 31.69 -12.29 -12.16
CA ILE A 264 32.18 -12.94 -13.39
C ILE A 264 31.45 -12.33 -14.58
N ARG A 265 32.18 -11.56 -15.39
CA ARG A 265 31.62 -10.96 -16.60
C ARG A 265 32.30 -11.44 -17.86
N GLY A 266 31.52 -11.54 -18.92
CA GLY A 266 32.05 -11.92 -20.21
C GLY A 266 31.06 -11.81 -21.34
N ASP A 267 31.58 -11.78 -22.56
CA ASP A 267 30.77 -11.83 -23.77
C ASP A 267 29.85 -13.07 -23.85
N PRO A 268 28.78 -13.01 -24.67
CA PRO A 268 27.89 -14.14 -24.92
C PRO A 268 28.65 -15.41 -25.36
N GLY A 269 28.19 -16.57 -24.90
CA GLY A 269 28.71 -17.86 -25.37
C GLY A 269 30.12 -18.25 -24.88
N LYS A 270 30.74 -17.48 -23.97
CA LYS A 270 32.03 -17.81 -23.33
C LYS A 270 31.97 -18.85 -22.20
N GLY A 271 30.78 -19.39 -21.91
CA GLY A 271 30.61 -20.51 -20.98
C GLY A 271 30.36 -20.16 -19.51
N LYS A 272 30.03 -18.90 -19.18
CA LYS A 272 29.76 -18.41 -17.81
C LYS A 272 28.93 -19.38 -16.95
N THR A 273 27.73 -19.75 -17.40
CA THR A 273 26.86 -20.69 -16.67
C THR A 273 27.54 -22.03 -16.35
N MET A 274 28.29 -22.59 -17.30
CA MET A 274 28.97 -23.88 -17.09
C MET A 274 30.17 -23.74 -16.15
N LEU A 275 30.85 -22.60 -16.18
CA LEU A 275 31.88 -22.27 -15.19
C LEU A 275 31.26 -22.20 -13.78
N LEU A 276 30.12 -21.51 -13.64
CA LEU A 276 29.41 -21.42 -12.36
C LEU A 276 28.94 -22.81 -11.87
N CYS A 277 28.41 -23.67 -12.75
CA CYS A 277 28.06 -25.05 -12.36
C CYS A 277 29.26 -25.81 -11.79
N GLY A 278 30.44 -25.69 -12.42
CA GLY A 278 31.67 -26.30 -11.93
C GLY A 278 32.21 -25.70 -10.63
N MET A 279 31.99 -24.41 -10.40
CA MET A 279 32.30 -23.75 -9.13
C MET A 279 31.34 -24.22 -8.02
N ILE A 280 30.05 -24.35 -8.32
CA ILE A 280 29.03 -24.89 -7.41
C ILE A 280 29.44 -26.29 -6.93
N ASP A 281 29.80 -27.20 -7.83
CA ASP A 281 30.27 -28.56 -7.44
C ASP A 281 31.46 -28.50 -6.48
N LYS A 282 32.42 -27.60 -6.72
CA LYS A 282 33.61 -27.46 -5.87
C LYS A 282 33.27 -26.88 -4.49
N LEU A 283 32.35 -25.92 -4.45
CA LEU A 283 31.88 -25.32 -3.20
C LEU A 283 31.02 -26.31 -2.41
N GLU A 284 30.21 -27.12 -3.08
CA GLU A 284 29.39 -28.18 -2.47
C GLU A 284 30.26 -29.27 -1.84
N GLU A 285 31.35 -29.68 -2.52
CA GLU A 285 32.37 -30.58 -1.93
C GLU A 285 32.98 -29.97 -0.65
N SER A 286 33.26 -28.66 -0.68
CA SER A 286 33.90 -27.95 0.43
C SER A 286 32.94 -27.76 1.61
N ALA A 287 31.68 -27.45 1.33
CA ALA A 287 30.60 -27.34 2.31
C ALA A 287 30.28 -28.70 2.97
N SER A 288 30.28 -29.77 2.18
CA SER A 288 30.09 -31.14 2.68
C SER A 288 31.25 -31.58 3.60
N ALA A 289 32.49 -31.23 3.24
CA ALA A 289 33.66 -31.49 4.07
C ALA A 289 33.66 -30.68 5.38
N ALA A 290 33.21 -29.41 5.34
CA ALA A 290 33.04 -28.58 6.52
C ALA A 290 31.96 -29.11 7.47
N SER A 291 30.85 -29.60 6.91
CA SER A 291 29.77 -30.22 7.68
C SER A 291 30.24 -31.48 8.41
N ALA A 292 31.14 -32.26 7.78
CA ALA A 292 31.77 -33.42 8.41
C ALA A 292 32.76 -33.05 9.54
N SER A 293 33.29 -31.83 9.57
CA SER A 293 34.18 -31.32 10.62
C SER A 293 33.46 -30.48 11.68
N GLY A 294 32.13 -30.39 11.63
CA GLY A 294 31.30 -29.68 12.61
C GLY A 294 31.05 -28.20 12.32
N SER A 295 31.50 -27.69 11.16
CA SER A 295 31.26 -26.32 10.71
C SER A 295 30.13 -26.29 9.68
N SER A 296 29.01 -25.65 10.01
CA SER A 296 27.88 -25.49 9.07
C SER A 296 28.25 -24.51 7.94
N CYS A 297 28.18 -24.99 6.70
CA CYS A 297 28.34 -24.17 5.51
C CYS A 297 27.23 -24.49 4.49
N LEU A 298 26.42 -23.49 4.13
CA LEU A 298 25.28 -23.63 3.23
C LEU A 298 25.61 -23.11 1.83
N LEU A 299 24.96 -23.67 0.82
CA LEU A 299 25.15 -23.27 -0.58
C LEU A 299 23.80 -23.01 -1.24
N SER A 300 23.58 -21.77 -1.68
CA SER A 300 22.36 -21.37 -2.36
C SER A 300 22.68 -20.75 -3.71
N TYR A 301 21.95 -21.15 -4.75
CA TYR A 301 22.21 -20.68 -6.09
C TYR A 301 20.93 -20.57 -6.93
N PHE A 302 20.97 -19.70 -7.93
CA PHE A 302 19.87 -19.47 -8.85
C PHE A 302 20.39 -19.19 -10.27
N PHE A 303 19.66 -19.67 -11.28
CA PHE A 303 20.00 -19.47 -12.69
C PHE A 303 18.93 -18.62 -13.36
N CYS A 304 19.25 -17.35 -13.63
CA CYS A 304 18.35 -16.50 -14.39
C CYS A 304 18.28 -16.99 -15.84
N GLN A 305 17.08 -17.00 -16.40
CA GLN A 305 16.89 -17.35 -17.80
C GLN A 305 15.86 -16.42 -18.44
N ALA A 306 16.29 -15.53 -19.34
CA ALA A 306 15.47 -14.49 -19.95
C ALA A 306 14.28 -15.08 -20.73
N THR A 307 14.41 -16.33 -21.13
CA THR A 307 13.45 -17.12 -21.91
C THR A 307 12.51 -17.97 -21.05
N ASP A 308 12.51 -17.82 -19.72
CA ASP A 308 11.63 -18.56 -18.81
C ASP A 308 11.09 -17.62 -17.72
N ASP A 309 9.80 -17.27 -17.81
CA ASP A 309 9.16 -16.30 -16.92
C ASP A 309 9.13 -16.72 -15.45
N ARG A 310 9.32 -18.02 -15.17
CA ARG A 310 9.41 -18.54 -13.80
C ARG A 310 10.72 -18.15 -13.12
N ILE A 311 11.76 -17.83 -13.90
CA ILE A 311 13.14 -17.62 -13.42
C ILE A 311 13.81 -16.39 -14.06
N ASN A 312 13.03 -15.40 -14.52
CA ASN A 312 13.55 -14.15 -15.11
C ASN A 312 13.20 -12.89 -14.32
N SER A 313 12.79 -13.00 -13.05
CA SER A 313 12.43 -11.86 -12.19
C SER A 313 13.23 -11.86 -10.90
N ALA A 314 13.44 -10.67 -10.33
CA ALA A 314 14.13 -10.50 -9.05
C ALA A 314 13.43 -11.31 -7.93
N THR A 315 12.11 -11.31 -7.90
CA THR A 315 11.30 -12.10 -6.96
C THR A 315 11.57 -13.59 -7.10
N ALA A 316 11.66 -14.12 -8.33
CA ALA A 316 11.98 -15.53 -8.56
C ALA A 316 13.37 -15.90 -8.02
N VAL A 317 14.36 -15.01 -8.20
CA VAL A 317 15.73 -15.19 -7.67
C VAL A 317 15.67 -15.39 -6.15
N LEU A 318 15.05 -14.46 -5.42
CA LEU A 318 14.96 -14.58 -3.96
C LEU A 318 14.18 -15.82 -3.51
N ARG A 319 13.07 -16.16 -4.19
CA ARG A 319 12.31 -17.38 -3.88
C ARG A 319 13.18 -18.63 -3.98
N GLY A 320 13.94 -18.76 -5.07
CA GLY A 320 14.83 -19.90 -5.25
C GLY A 320 15.98 -19.94 -4.24
N LEU A 321 16.56 -18.78 -3.91
CA LEU A 321 17.64 -18.68 -2.94
C LEU A 321 17.17 -19.03 -1.51
N ILE A 322 16.03 -18.48 -1.09
CA ILE A 322 15.40 -18.77 0.22
C ILE A 322 15.03 -20.25 0.28
N TYR A 323 14.42 -20.78 -0.77
CA TYR A 323 14.01 -22.18 -0.83
C TYR A 323 15.17 -23.13 -0.58
N LEU A 324 16.32 -22.92 -1.23
CA LEU A 324 17.50 -23.76 -1.02
C LEU A 324 18.08 -23.66 0.39
N LEU A 325 18.13 -22.45 0.98
CA LEU A 325 18.62 -22.27 2.35
C LEU A 325 17.68 -22.96 3.36
N ALA A 326 16.38 -22.76 3.22
CA ALA A 326 15.38 -23.34 4.12
C ALA A 326 15.23 -24.87 3.96
N ASP A 327 15.50 -25.42 2.76
CA ASP A 327 15.51 -26.88 2.54
C ASP A 327 16.76 -27.54 3.15
N GLN A 328 17.91 -26.87 3.14
CA GLN A 328 19.15 -27.36 3.76
C GLN A 328 19.14 -27.23 5.29
N GLU A 329 18.62 -26.12 5.81
CA GLU A 329 18.50 -25.86 7.24
C GLU A 329 17.04 -25.52 7.59
N PRO A 330 16.22 -26.54 7.95
CA PRO A 330 14.80 -26.36 8.22
C PRO A 330 14.46 -25.35 9.33
N ALA A 331 15.40 -25.05 10.23
CA ALA A 331 15.22 -24.02 11.25
C ALA A 331 14.98 -22.63 10.63
N LEU A 332 15.58 -22.34 9.48
CA LEU A 332 15.42 -21.06 8.77
C LEU A 332 14.00 -20.88 8.18
N LEU A 333 13.24 -21.97 8.02
CA LEU A 333 11.88 -21.94 7.52
C LEU A 333 10.95 -21.12 8.42
N GLN A 334 11.29 -20.96 9.71
CA GLN A 334 10.52 -20.13 10.65
C GLN A 334 10.35 -18.68 10.17
N HIS A 335 11.35 -18.13 9.48
CA HIS A 335 11.32 -16.76 8.94
C HIS A 335 10.31 -16.62 7.80
N VAL A 336 10.17 -17.67 6.99
CA VAL A 336 9.16 -17.72 5.92
C VAL A 336 7.76 -17.90 6.53
N ARG A 337 7.62 -18.79 7.52
CA ARG A 337 6.33 -19.10 8.17
C ARG A 337 5.74 -17.94 8.94
N LYS A 338 6.57 -17.10 9.58
CA LYS A 338 6.13 -15.91 10.32
C LYS A 338 5.19 -15.01 9.50
N THR A 339 5.47 -14.89 8.21
CA THR A 339 4.66 -14.09 7.27
C THR A 339 3.66 -14.97 6.51
N TYR A 340 4.08 -16.15 6.05
CA TYR A 340 3.24 -17.05 5.26
C TYR A 340 2.02 -17.57 6.03
N ASP A 341 2.13 -17.86 7.33
CA ASP A 341 1.00 -18.39 8.11
C ASP A 341 -0.15 -17.36 8.25
N LYS A 342 0.11 -16.07 7.95
CA LYS A 342 -0.91 -15.01 7.91
C LYS A 342 -1.46 -14.74 6.51
N THR A 343 -0.60 -14.72 5.49
CA THR A 343 -0.93 -14.26 4.12
C THR A 343 -1.11 -15.40 3.12
N GLY A 344 -0.68 -16.61 3.45
CA GLY A 344 -0.70 -17.78 2.59
C GLY A 344 0.08 -17.58 1.29
N LYS A 345 -0.36 -18.25 0.22
CA LYS A 345 0.30 -18.22 -1.10
C LYS A 345 0.42 -16.82 -1.71
N ALA A 346 -0.43 -15.87 -1.31
CA ALA A 346 -0.39 -14.49 -1.81
C ALA A 346 0.96 -13.80 -1.53
N LEU A 347 1.67 -14.21 -0.47
CA LEU A 347 3.02 -13.73 -0.10
C LEU A 347 4.02 -13.74 -1.26
N PHE A 348 3.88 -14.69 -2.18
CA PHE A 348 4.85 -14.92 -3.23
C PHE A 348 4.37 -14.47 -4.63
N VAL A 349 3.12 -14.04 -4.75
CA VAL A 349 2.47 -13.70 -6.04
C VAL A 349 1.93 -12.26 -6.08
N ASP A 350 1.77 -11.60 -4.93
CA ASP A 350 1.34 -10.21 -4.83
C ASP A 350 2.36 -9.21 -5.40
N THR A 351 1.91 -8.00 -5.74
CA THR A 351 2.74 -6.87 -6.17
C THR A 351 3.84 -6.55 -5.15
N ASN A 352 3.59 -6.79 -3.86
CA ASN A 352 4.57 -6.56 -2.78
C ASN A 352 5.52 -7.75 -2.50
N SER A 353 5.46 -8.83 -3.29
CA SER A 353 6.21 -10.06 -3.03
C SER A 353 7.72 -9.84 -2.92
N TRP A 354 8.28 -8.94 -3.72
CA TRP A 354 9.71 -8.60 -3.66
C TRP A 354 10.12 -8.12 -2.26
N PHE A 355 9.34 -7.23 -1.65
CA PHE A 355 9.65 -6.65 -0.34
C PHE A 355 9.62 -7.72 0.74
N ALA A 356 8.53 -8.49 0.79
CA ALA A 356 8.39 -9.55 1.77
C ALA A 356 9.50 -10.61 1.64
N LEU A 357 9.87 -11.00 0.42
CA LEU A 357 10.95 -11.96 0.20
C LEU A 357 12.33 -11.39 0.51
N SER A 358 12.57 -10.10 0.22
CA SER A 358 13.83 -9.44 0.56
C SER A 358 14.03 -9.31 2.07
N GLU A 359 12.96 -9.01 2.82
CA GLU A 359 12.96 -8.98 4.28
C GLU A 359 13.17 -10.39 4.85
N ILE A 360 12.46 -11.40 4.34
CA ILE A 360 12.65 -12.80 4.73
C ILE A 360 14.10 -13.23 4.51
N PHE A 361 14.69 -12.90 3.35
CA PHE A 361 16.08 -13.25 3.08
C PHE A 361 17.04 -12.52 4.04
N ILE A 362 16.84 -11.22 4.30
CA ILE A 362 17.62 -10.48 5.30
C ILE A 362 17.53 -11.12 6.69
N ASN A 363 16.32 -11.48 7.13
CA ASN A 363 16.11 -12.16 8.41
C ASN A 363 16.83 -13.51 8.47
N ILE A 364 16.88 -14.25 7.36
CA ILE A 364 17.69 -15.47 7.24
C ILE A 364 19.19 -15.15 7.34
N LEU A 365 19.69 -14.11 6.66
CA LEU A 365 21.09 -13.71 6.71
C LEU A 365 21.54 -13.23 8.11
N GLN A 366 20.62 -12.70 8.90
CA GLN A 366 20.83 -12.26 10.28
C GLN A 366 20.72 -13.39 11.31
N ASP A 367 20.16 -14.55 10.94
CA ASP A 367 19.90 -15.63 11.88
C ASP A 367 21.23 -16.17 12.45
N PRO A 368 21.41 -16.23 13.79
CA PRO A 368 22.63 -16.75 14.39
C PRO A 368 22.94 -18.20 14.03
N SER A 369 21.91 -19.00 13.71
CA SER A 369 22.03 -20.40 13.27
C SER A 369 22.53 -20.53 11.83
N LEU A 370 22.51 -19.44 11.04
CA LEU A 370 23.12 -19.43 9.72
C LEU A 370 24.65 -19.48 9.88
N GLY A 371 25.23 -20.60 9.45
CA GLY A 371 26.67 -20.80 9.28
C GLY A 371 27.24 -19.95 8.15
N ASN A 372 28.40 -20.34 7.61
CA ASN A 372 28.94 -19.67 6.42
C ASN A 372 28.07 -20.00 5.20
N ALA A 373 27.69 -19.04 4.37
CA ALA A 373 26.86 -19.29 3.20
C ALA A 373 27.49 -18.77 1.90
N TYR A 374 27.42 -19.58 0.84
CA TYR A 374 27.72 -19.15 -0.51
C TYR A 374 26.42 -18.88 -1.26
N VAL A 375 26.26 -17.69 -1.82
CA VAL A 375 25.08 -17.29 -2.59
C VAL A 375 25.49 -16.98 -4.02
N ILE A 376 24.85 -17.63 -4.99
CA ILE A 376 25.28 -17.58 -6.40
C ILE A 376 24.11 -17.22 -7.30
N ILE A 377 24.28 -16.22 -8.17
CA ILE A 377 23.28 -15.85 -9.18
C ILE A 377 23.94 -15.86 -10.56
N ASP A 378 23.54 -16.78 -11.43
CA ASP A 378 23.96 -16.81 -12.83
C ASP A 378 23.09 -15.88 -13.68
N ALA A 379 23.72 -15.18 -14.62
CA ALA A 379 23.10 -14.39 -15.68
C ALA A 379 22.17 -13.28 -15.17
N LEU A 380 22.66 -12.37 -14.32
CA LEU A 380 21.89 -11.21 -13.85
C LEU A 380 21.26 -10.39 -14.99
N ASP A 381 21.95 -10.28 -16.14
CA ASP A 381 21.42 -9.58 -17.33
C ASP A 381 20.20 -10.27 -17.97
N GLU A 382 19.88 -11.49 -17.56
CA GLU A 382 18.70 -12.23 -17.98
C GLU A 382 17.49 -12.03 -17.04
N CYS A 383 17.64 -11.26 -15.96
CA CYS A 383 16.54 -10.81 -15.12
C CYS A 383 15.81 -9.63 -15.80
N LYS A 384 14.61 -9.86 -16.32
CA LYS A 384 13.80 -8.88 -17.06
C LYS A 384 13.03 -7.94 -16.13
N THR A 385 12.49 -8.45 -15.03
CA THR A 385 11.69 -7.66 -14.08
C THR A 385 12.47 -7.35 -12.81
N ASN A 386 12.51 -6.06 -12.43
CA ASN A 386 13.11 -5.57 -11.18
C ASN A 386 14.63 -5.84 -11.01
N LEU A 387 15.39 -5.97 -12.10
CA LEU A 387 16.85 -6.15 -12.06
C LEU A 387 17.57 -5.06 -11.22
N GLN A 388 17.14 -3.80 -11.36
CA GLN A 388 17.71 -2.69 -10.59
C GLN A 388 17.55 -2.88 -9.07
N GLN A 389 16.40 -3.39 -8.63
CA GLN A 389 16.17 -3.69 -7.21
C GLN A 389 17.05 -4.85 -6.73
N LEU A 390 17.24 -5.87 -7.56
CA LEU A 390 18.11 -7.01 -7.26
C LEU A 390 19.58 -6.59 -7.13
N LEU A 391 20.08 -5.73 -8.03
CA LEU A 391 21.45 -5.23 -7.99
C LEU A 391 21.69 -4.39 -6.72
N GLN A 392 20.79 -3.46 -6.40
CA GLN A 392 20.85 -2.68 -5.16
C GLN A 392 20.81 -3.57 -3.91
N PHE A 393 20.02 -4.66 -3.94
CA PHE A 393 19.95 -5.61 -2.84
C PHE A 393 21.26 -6.38 -2.64
N ILE A 394 21.89 -6.86 -3.72
CA ILE A 394 23.19 -7.56 -3.65
C ILE A 394 24.28 -6.60 -3.16
N GLU A 395 24.28 -5.36 -3.64
CA GLU A 395 25.21 -4.33 -3.21
C GLU A 395 25.07 -4.04 -1.71
N LYS A 396 23.84 -3.88 -1.20
CA LYS A 396 23.55 -3.64 0.21
C LYS A 396 23.91 -4.84 1.09
N THR A 397 23.59 -6.06 0.67
CA THR A 397 23.76 -7.25 1.51
C THR A 397 25.17 -7.85 1.48
N SER A 398 25.95 -7.63 0.43
CA SER A 398 27.30 -8.20 0.34
C SER A 398 28.30 -7.70 1.41
N PRO A 399 28.37 -6.42 1.80
CA PRO A 399 29.29 -5.95 2.85
C PRO A 399 28.75 -6.16 4.27
N ASP A 400 27.42 -6.13 4.46
CA ASP A 400 26.78 -6.10 5.78
C ASP A 400 26.81 -7.47 6.50
N TYR A 401 26.94 -8.58 5.75
CA TYR A 401 26.85 -9.94 6.29
C TYR A 401 28.14 -10.75 6.09
N PRO A 402 29.09 -10.74 7.06
CA PRO A 402 30.43 -11.31 6.88
C PRO A 402 30.46 -12.84 6.74
N ARG A 403 29.38 -13.54 7.10
CA ARG A 403 29.24 -14.99 6.92
C ARG A 403 28.82 -15.40 5.50
N VAL A 404 28.47 -14.43 4.65
CA VAL A 404 27.93 -14.69 3.32
C VAL A 404 28.93 -14.24 2.25
N LYS A 405 29.19 -15.09 1.25
CA LYS A 405 29.96 -14.73 0.06
C LYS A 405 29.13 -14.88 -1.20
N TRP A 406 29.17 -13.86 -2.05
CA TRP A 406 28.37 -13.77 -3.27
C TRP A 406 29.20 -14.06 -4.52
N ILE A 407 28.64 -14.83 -5.46
CA ILE A 407 29.12 -14.92 -6.84
C ILE A 407 27.98 -14.50 -7.77
N VAL A 408 28.24 -13.57 -8.67
CA VAL A 408 27.28 -13.15 -9.69
C VAL A 408 27.90 -13.22 -11.08
N SER A 409 27.11 -13.62 -12.07
CA SER A 409 27.54 -13.63 -13.47
C SER A 409 26.68 -12.70 -14.33
N SER A 410 27.29 -12.04 -15.31
CA SER A 410 26.54 -11.25 -16.30
C SER A 410 27.28 -11.04 -17.62
N ARG A 411 26.60 -10.50 -18.63
CA ARG A 411 27.23 -9.84 -19.80
C ARG A 411 27.86 -8.49 -19.43
N ASN A 412 28.66 -7.96 -20.35
CA ASN A 412 29.31 -6.64 -20.26
C ASN A 412 28.30 -5.50 -20.49
N TRP A 413 27.28 -5.40 -19.62
CA TRP A 413 26.25 -4.36 -19.70
C TRP A 413 26.63 -3.14 -18.86
N PRO A 414 26.62 -1.91 -19.43
CA PRO A 414 26.98 -0.70 -18.72
C PRO A 414 26.15 -0.46 -17.45
N SER A 415 24.85 -0.76 -17.49
CA SER A 415 23.93 -0.59 -16.34
C SER A 415 24.26 -1.47 -15.14
N ILE A 416 24.70 -2.72 -15.39
CA ILE A 416 25.17 -3.63 -14.34
C ILE A 416 26.55 -3.19 -13.84
N GLU A 417 27.41 -2.73 -14.76
CA GLU A 417 28.74 -2.23 -14.42
C GLU A 417 28.69 -1.00 -13.53
N GLU A 418 27.78 -0.06 -13.78
CA GLU A 418 27.65 1.19 -13.02
C GLU A 418 27.28 0.94 -11.56
N GLN A 419 26.35 0.03 -11.29
CA GLN A 419 25.93 -0.27 -9.91
C GLN A 419 26.94 -1.15 -9.17
N LEU A 420 27.43 -2.21 -9.80
CA LEU A 420 28.36 -3.10 -9.12
C LEU A 420 29.75 -2.48 -8.90
N ARG A 421 30.10 -1.37 -9.58
CA ARG A 421 31.40 -0.66 -9.43
C ARG A 421 31.58 0.07 -8.10
N ILE A 422 30.51 0.30 -7.36
CA ILE A 422 30.51 1.21 -6.19
C ILE A 422 31.11 0.54 -4.95
N SER A 423 31.22 -0.79 -4.90
CA SER A 423 31.71 -1.53 -3.73
C SER A 423 33.23 -1.76 -3.75
N GLU A 424 33.95 -1.28 -2.73
CA GLU A 424 35.39 -1.50 -2.53
C GLU A 424 35.76 -2.98 -2.25
N GLN A 425 34.77 -3.83 -1.92
CA GLN A 425 34.95 -5.26 -1.57
C GLN A 425 34.71 -6.22 -2.75
N GLN A 426 34.61 -5.69 -3.96
CA GLN A 426 34.34 -6.45 -5.18
C GLN A 426 35.62 -7.00 -5.82
N VAL A 427 35.60 -8.29 -6.17
CA VAL A 427 36.57 -8.89 -7.10
C VAL A 427 35.92 -9.06 -8.46
N GLN A 428 36.55 -8.54 -9.51
CA GLN A 428 36.04 -8.64 -10.88
C GLN A 428 36.87 -9.64 -11.69
N LEU A 429 36.20 -10.63 -12.27
CA LEU A 429 36.81 -11.60 -13.19
C LEU A 429 36.26 -11.39 -14.59
N ARG A 430 37.11 -10.87 -15.48
CA ARG A 430 36.78 -10.66 -16.90
C ARG A 430 37.22 -11.85 -17.72
N LEU A 431 36.27 -12.49 -18.40
CA LEU A 431 36.58 -13.64 -19.25
C LEU A 431 37.43 -13.24 -20.46
N GLU A 432 37.32 -12.01 -20.97
CA GLU A 432 38.10 -11.50 -22.10
C GLU A 432 39.61 -11.47 -21.80
N LEU A 433 40.00 -11.22 -20.54
CA LEU A 433 41.39 -11.18 -20.11
C LEU A 433 41.99 -12.59 -19.92
N ASN A 434 41.16 -13.63 -20.00
CA ASN A 434 41.54 -15.03 -19.78
C ASN A 434 41.39 -15.87 -21.07
N GLN A 435 41.61 -15.25 -22.23
CA GLN A 435 41.33 -15.85 -23.54
C GLN A 435 42.07 -17.18 -23.79
N ASP A 436 43.32 -17.32 -23.34
CA ASP A 436 44.09 -18.56 -23.50
C ASP A 436 43.47 -19.72 -22.72
N SER A 437 43.08 -19.48 -21.47
CA SER A 437 42.41 -20.45 -20.60
C SER A 437 41.06 -20.88 -21.18
N ILE A 438 40.28 -19.94 -21.70
CA ILE A 438 38.99 -20.24 -22.34
C ILE A 438 39.21 -21.01 -23.64
N SER A 439 40.21 -20.67 -24.44
CA SER A 439 40.55 -21.38 -25.68
C SER A 439 40.93 -22.84 -25.41
N ALA A 440 41.71 -23.09 -24.35
CA ALA A 440 42.05 -24.44 -23.91
C ALA A 440 40.79 -25.20 -23.42
N ALA A 441 39.91 -24.54 -22.69
CA ALA A 441 38.66 -25.12 -22.20
C ALA A 441 37.69 -25.49 -23.33
N VAL A 442 37.54 -24.62 -24.33
CA VAL A 442 36.74 -24.85 -25.55
C VAL A 442 37.33 -25.99 -26.38
N SER A 443 38.66 -26.03 -26.54
CA SER A 443 39.35 -27.12 -27.25
C SER A 443 39.11 -28.47 -26.58
N THR A 444 39.08 -28.50 -25.25
CA THR A 444 38.78 -29.70 -24.47
C THR A 444 37.34 -30.14 -24.64
N TYR A 445 36.40 -29.21 -24.61
CA TYR A 445 34.98 -29.46 -24.90
C TYR A 445 34.77 -30.04 -26.30
N ILE A 446 35.38 -29.42 -27.32
CA ILE A 446 35.35 -29.90 -28.72
C ILE A 446 35.91 -31.31 -28.81
N LYS A 447 37.08 -31.57 -28.22
CA LYS A 447 37.71 -32.90 -28.23
C LYS A 447 36.78 -33.97 -27.66
N HIS A 448 36.15 -33.69 -26.52
CA HIS A 448 35.22 -34.62 -25.88
C HIS A 448 33.99 -34.86 -26.76
N LYS A 449 33.31 -33.79 -27.19
CA LYS A 449 32.06 -33.89 -27.94
C LYS A 449 32.22 -34.46 -29.33
N VAL A 450 33.29 -34.11 -30.04
CA VAL A 450 33.61 -34.74 -31.34
C VAL A 450 33.88 -36.23 -31.15
N GLY A 451 34.52 -36.63 -30.05
CA GLY A 451 34.71 -38.05 -29.71
C GLY A 451 33.39 -38.79 -29.44
N GLU A 452 32.44 -38.17 -28.72
CA GLU A 452 31.10 -38.74 -28.54
C GLU A 452 30.34 -38.87 -29.86
N LEU A 453 30.36 -37.81 -30.67
CA LEU A 453 29.74 -37.79 -32.00
C LEU A 453 30.34 -38.86 -32.91
N ALA A 454 31.68 -38.98 -32.92
CA ALA A 454 32.40 -39.99 -33.69
C ALA A 454 32.00 -41.42 -33.30
N LYS A 455 31.81 -41.69 -32.00
CA LYS A 455 31.29 -42.99 -31.52
C LYS A 455 29.86 -43.24 -31.99
N ARG A 456 28.97 -42.26 -31.83
CA ARG A 456 27.54 -42.38 -32.22
C ARG A 456 27.36 -42.55 -33.73
N LYS A 457 28.07 -41.76 -34.53
CA LYS A 457 28.00 -41.73 -36.00
C LYS A 457 28.99 -42.66 -36.70
N LYS A 458 29.83 -43.39 -35.95
CA LYS A 458 30.87 -44.30 -36.44
C LYS A 458 31.82 -43.61 -37.44
N TYR A 459 32.44 -42.51 -37.01
CA TYR A 459 33.47 -41.82 -37.79
C TYR A 459 34.78 -42.60 -37.78
N GLU A 460 35.49 -42.57 -38.89
CA GLU A 460 36.86 -43.08 -38.97
C GLU A 460 37.82 -42.09 -38.28
N ALA A 461 38.93 -42.60 -37.74
CA ALA A 461 39.89 -41.79 -36.97
C ALA A 461 40.40 -40.56 -37.73
N LYS A 462 40.55 -40.66 -39.06
CA LYS A 462 40.96 -39.53 -39.92
C LYS A 462 39.89 -38.44 -39.99
N LEU A 463 38.62 -38.83 -40.15
CA LEU A 463 37.49 -37.89 -40.19
C LEU A 463 37.28 -37.22 -38.83
N GLU A 464 37.32 -37.99 -37.74
CA GLU A 464 37.24 -37.46 -36.38
C GLU A 464 38.31 -36.40 -36.11
N LYS A 465 39.57 -36.69 -36.47
CA LYS A 465 40.67 -35.75 -36.33
C LYS A 465 40.44 -34.47 -37.15
N SER A 466 40.06 -34.58 -38.43
CA SER A 466 39.83 -33.41 -39.28
C SER A 466 38.66 -32.54 -38.81
N VAL A 467 37.57 -33.14 -38.33
CA VAL A 467 36.43 -32.40 -37.73
C VAL A 467 36.89 -31.69 -36.47
N ARG A 468 37.61 -32.38 -35.57
CA ARG A 468 38.14 -31.80 -34.33
C ARG A 468 39.07 -30.62 -34.58
N ASP A 469 40.06 -30.80 -35.46
CA ASP A 469 41.04 -29.77 -35.79
C ASP A 469 40.36 -28.53 -36.37
N TYR A 470 39.36 -28.72 -37.24
CA TYR A 470 38.59 -27.60 -37.80
C TYR A 470 37.80 -26.84 -36.73
N LEU A 471 37.03 -27.54 -35.88
CA LEU A 471 36.25 -26.88 -34.84
C LEU A 471 37.15 -26.11 -33.88
N SER A 472 38.29 -26.69 -33.46
CA SER A 472 39.22 -26.02 -32.54
C SER A 472 39.83 -24.75 -33.14
N SER A 473 40.14 -24.74 -34.44
CA SER A 473 40.70 -23.55 -35.11
C SER A 473 39.68 -22.46 -35.43
N ASN A 474 38.37 -22.75 -35.44
CA ASN A 474 37.32 -21.83 -35.90
C ASN A 474 36.36 -21.36 -34.79
N ALA A 475 36.39 -21.98 -33.61
CA ALA A 475 35.47 -21.65 -32.51
C ALA A 475 35.75 -20.31 -31.82
N ASP A 476 36.92 -19.69 -32.04
CA ASP A 476 37.30 -18.38 -31.49
C ASP A 476 36.95 -18.20 -29.99
N ALA A 477 37.41 -19.16 -29.18
CA ALA A 477 37.14 -19.23 -27.73
C ALA A 477 35.64 -19.12 -27.35
N THR A 478 34.73 -19.64 -28.20
CA THR A 478 33.28 -19.50 -28.00
C THR A 478 32.61 -20.89 -27.93
N PHE A 479 32.17 -21.28 -26.73
CA PHE A 479 31.47 -22.55 -26.50
C PHE A 479 30.16 -22.64 -27.28
N LEU A 480 29.42 -21.53 -27.36
CA LEU A 480 28.12 -21.50 -28.04
C LEU A 480 28.27 -21.86 -29.54
N TRP A 481 29.26 -21.30 -30.23
CA TRP A 481 29.54 -21.64 -31.63
C TRP A 481 29.87 -23.13 -31.77
N ALA A 482 30.76 -23.66 -30.93
CA ALA A 482 31.14 -25.07 -30.97
C ALA A 482 29.93 -25.99 -30.73
N ALA A 483 29.07 -25.66 -29.77
CA ALA A 483 27.85 -26.41 -29.49
C ALA A 483 26.84 -26.37 -30.65
N LEU A 484 26.63 -25.20 -31.27
CA LEU A 484 25.74 -25.03 -32.42
C LEU A 484 26.22 -25.85 -33.64
N VAL A 485 27.51 -25.79 -33.95
CA VAL A 485 28.11 -26.57 -35.05
C VAL A 485 28.02 -28.07 -34.76
N LEU A 486 28.36 -28.50 -33.54
CA LEU A 486 28.25 -29.91 -33.14
C LEU A 486 26.81 -30.43 -33.26
N LYS A 487 25.82 -29.66 -32.79
CA LYS A 487 24.40 -30.00 -32.91
C LYS A 487 23.97 -30.11 -34.38
N ALA A 488 24.44 -29.20 -35.25
CA ALA A 488 24.18 -29.31 -36.68
C ALA A 488 24.78 -30.59 -37.30
N LEU A 489 25.93 -31.05 -36.82
CA LEU A 489 26.54 -32.29 -37.29
C LEU A 489 25.82 -33.57 -36.83
N GLU A 490 25.00 -33.49 -35.77
CA GLU A 490 24.19 -34.64 -35.34
C GLU A 490 23.14 -35.03 -36.37
N THR A 491 22.67 -34.11 -37.21
CA THR A 491 21.70 -34.40 -38.28
C THR A 491 22.37 -34.77 -39.60
N ILE A 492 23.65 -34.43 -39.78
CA ILE A 492 24.40 -34.66 -41.02
C ILE A 492 24.89 -36.12 -41.11
N ASP A 493 24.93 -36.66 -42.34
CA ASP A 493 25.47 -37.98 -42.62
C ASP A 493 27.01 -37.99 -42.52
N ARG A 494 27.58 -39.09 -42.03
CA ARG A 494 29.04 -39.22 -41.85
C ARG A 494 29.84 -38.98 -43.13
N ARG A 495 29.30 -39.30 -44.31
CA ARG A 495 29.99 -39.17 -45.61
C ARG A 495 30.18 -37.72 -46.02
N THR A 496 29.26 -36.84 -45.64
CA THR A 496 29.28 -35.41 -45.99
C THR A 496 29.70 -34.53 -44.81
N ALA A 497 29.92 -35.10 -43.64
CA ALA A 497 30.27 -34.38 -42.42
C ALA A 497 31.47 -33.43 -42.60
N LEU A 498 32.58 -33.88 -43.20
CA LEU A 498 33.76 -33.02 -43.37
C LEU A 498 33.51 -31.85 -44.33
N GLU A 499 32.78 -32.09 -45.42
CA GLU A 499 32.43 -31.05 -46.38
C GLU A 499 31.52 -30.01 -45.72
N ARG A 500 30.50 -30.46 -44.98
CA ARG A 500 29.58 -29.58 -44.26
C ARG A 500 30.24 -28.81 -43.12
N VAL A 501 31.15 -29.43 -42.36
CA VAL A 501 31.92 -28.74 -41.30
C VAL A 501 32.67 -27.55 -41.85
N LYS A 502 33.32 -27.72 -43.02
CA LYS A 502 34.09 -26.65 -43.68
C LYS A 502 33.24 -25.52 -44.22
N MET A 503 31.92 -25.70 -44.33
CA MET A 503 31.00 -24.64 -44.73
C MET A 503 30.67 -23.71 -43.56
N PHE A 504 30.85 -24.10 -42.29
CA PHE A 504 30.54 -23.23 -41.15
C PHE A 504 31.66 -22.22 -40.89
N PRO A 505 31.42 -20.91 -40.99
CA PRO A 505 32.46 -19.90 -40.85
C PRO A 505 32.93 -19.75 -39.39
N PRO A 506 34.17 -19.28 -39.17
CA PRO A 506 34.70 -19.05 -37.83
C PRO A 506 33.95 -17.94 -37.09
N GLY A 507 33.73 -18.15 -35.80
CA GLY A 507 33.10 -17.17 -34.91
C GLY A 507 31.57 -17.06 -35.04
N LEU A 508 30.95 -16.46 -34.02
CA LEU A 508 29.49 -16.46 -33.87
C LEU A 508 28.78 -15.53 -34.87
N SER A 509 29.29 -14.32 -35.12
CA SER A 509 28.66 -13.38 -36.05
C SER A 509 28.68 -13.86 -37.51
N PRO A 510 29.81 -14.37 -38.05
CA PRO A 510 29.82 -14.97 -39.39
C PRO A 510 28.91 -16.20 -39.48
N PHE A 511 28.82 -16.99 -38.42
CA PHE A 511 27.91 -18.14 -38.35
C PHE A 511 26.45 -17.71 -38.44
N TYR A 512 26.04 -16.68 -37.70
CA TYR A 512 24.70 -16.12 -37.81
C TYR A 512 24.43 -15.51 -39.20
N LYS A 513 25.40 -14.83 -39.84
CA LYS A 513 25.27 -14.37 -41.24
C LYS A 513 24.99 -15.53 -42.19
N GLN A 514 25.71 -16.63 -42.04
CA GLN A 514 25.47 -17.82 -42.86
C GLN A 514 24.09 -18.43 -42.58
N MET A 515 23.65 -18.47 -41.32
CA MET A 515 22.30 -18.94 -41.00
C MET A 515 21.23 -18.08 -41.65
N ILE A 516 21.37 -16.75 -41.64
CA ILE A 516 20.46 -15.85 -42.36
C ILE A 516 20.48 -16.16 -43.86
N ALA A 517 21.67 -16.38 -44.46
CA ALA A 517 21.77 -16.77 -45.86
C ALA A 517 21.03 -18.10 -46.16
N GLN A 518 21.14 -19.09 -45.28
CA GLN A 518 20.41 -20.36 -45.41
C GLN A 518 18.89 -20.17 -45.27
N VAL A 519 18.45 -19.34 -44.33
CA VAL A 519 17.04 -18.97 -44.20
C VAL A 519 16.55 -18.26 -45.47
N ASN A 520 17.38 -17.40 -46.06
CA ASN A 520 17.09 -16.67 -47.29
C ASN A 520 16.99 -17.56 -48.54
N GLU A 521 17.67 -18.72 -48.54
CA GLU A 521 17.63 -19.73 -49.61
C GLU A 521 16.48 -20.74 -49.45
N SER A 522 15.79 -20.74 -48.30
CA SER A 522 14.69 -21.68 -48.03
C SER A 522 13.41 -21.32 -48.81
N ASN A 523 12.57 -22.33 -49.06
CA ASN A 523 11.29 -22.14 -49.76
C ASN A 523 10.34 -21.16 -49.03
N ASN A 524 10.50 -20.98 -47.71
CA ASN A 524 9.71 -20.09 -46.86
C ASN A 524 10.51 -18.87 -46.37
N ALA A 525 11.56 -18.48 -47.11
CA ALA A 525 12.47 -17.40 -46.74
C ALA A 525 11.76 -16.09 -46.35
N ASP A 526 10.70 -15.71 -47.09
CA ASP A 526 9.94 -14.49 -46.80
C ASP A 526 9.18 -14.57 -45.48
N LEU A 527 8.59 -15.72 -45.14
CA LEU A 527 7.88 -15.93 -43.88
C LEU A 527 8.87 -15.98 -42.71
N CYS A 528 9.98 -16.68 -42.86
CA CYS A 528 11.01 -16.77 -41.82
C CYS A 528 11.62 -15.40 -41.49
N ARG A 529 11.87 -14.56 -42.50
CA ARG A 529 12.34 -13.18 -42.30
C ARG A 529 11.33 -12.33 -41.53
N ARG A 530 10.04 -12.45 -41.86
CA ARG A 530 8.96 -11.74 -41.16
C ARG A 530 8.86 -12.13 -39.68
N ILE A 531 8.91 -13.44 -39.40
CA ILE A 531 8.92 -13.94 -38.02
C ILE A 531 10.12 -13.36 -37.26
N LEU A 532 11.33 -13.43 -37.84
CA LEU A 532 12.53 -12.89 -37.21
C LEU A 532 12.43 -11.39 -36.97
N SER A 533 11.90 -10.62 -37.92
CA SER A 533 11.73 -9.17 -37.75
C SER A 533 10.72 -8.81 -36.67
N ILE A 534 9.60 -9.55 -36.56
CA ILE A 534 8.58 -9.31 -35.54
C ILE A 534 9.13 -9.69 -34.16
N VAL A 535 9.69 -10.90 -34.02
CA VAL A 535 10.21 -11.40 -32.74
C VAL A 535 11.39 -10.56 -32.23
N ALA A 536 12.15 -9.91 -33.12
CA ALA A 536 13.20 -8.96 -32.74
C ALA A 536 12.67 -7.57 -32.35
N ALA A 537 11.47 -7.17 -32.78
CA ALA A 537 10.89 -5.84 -32.52
C ALA A 537 9.94 -5.81 -31.30
N VAL A 538 9.43 -6.96 -30.86
CA VAL A 538 8.49 -7.05 -29.74
C VAL A 538 9.16 -6.84 -28.37
N ARG A 539 8.39 -6.30 -27.41
CA ARG A 539 8.88 -5.93 -26.06
C ARG A 539 9.01 -7.10 -25.07
N ARG A 540 8.42 -8.25 -25.41
CA ARG A 540 8.51 -9.51 -24.66
C ARG A 540 8.39 -10.70 -25.59
N PRO A 541 8.81 -11.92 -25.17
CA PRO A 541 8.46 -13.14 -25.87
C PRO A 541 6.94 -13.24 -26.12
N ILE A 542 6.56 -13.71 -27.30
CA ILE A 542 5.17 -13.77 -27.76
C ILE A 542 4.74 -15.21 -28.01
N THR A 543 3.47 -15.50 -27.76
CA THR A 543 2.87 -16.81 -28.07
C THR A 543 2.67 -16.99 -29.57
N LEU A 544 2.53 -18.23 -30.04
CA LEU A 544 2.16 -18.51 -31.43
C LEU A 544 0.83 -17.83 -31.81
N ASN A 545 -0.14 -17.77 -30.89
CA ASN A 545 -1.41 -17.07 -31.10
C ASN A 545 -1.23 -15.56 -31.31
N GLU A 546 -0.34 -14.93 -30.53
CA GLU A 546 0.00 -13.51 -30.69
C GLU A 546 0.78 -13.28 -32.00
N LEU A 547 1.73 -14.16 -32.34
CA LEU A 547 2.52 -14.06 -33.56
C LEU A 547 1.65 -14.17 -34.83
N VAL A 548 0.70 -15.12 -34.88
CA VAL A 548 -0.28 -15.22 -35.98
C VAL A 548 -1.08 -13.92 -36.11
N SER A 549 -1.41 -13.28 -34.98
CA SER A 549 -2.21 -12.07 -34.96
C SER A 549 -1.44 -10.85 -35.49
N LEU A 550 -0.12 -10.77 -35.26
CA LEU A 550 0.70 -9.62 -35.60
C LEU A 550 1.09 -9.48 -37.08
N ASP A 551 0.78 -10.45 -37.96
CA ASP A 551 1.02 -10.36 -39.41
C ASP A 551 -0.11 -11.04 -40.21
N ASP A 552 -0.66 -10.32 -41.19
CA ASP A 552 -1.80 -10.72 -42.01
C ASP A 552 -1.49 -11.86 -42.99
N LYS A 553 -0.21 -12.15 -43.25
CA LYS A 553 0.21 -13.27 -44.09
C LYS A 553 0.13 -14.62 -43.40
N PHE A 554 0.10 -14.65 -42.06
CA PHE A 554 -0.10 -15.89 -41.31
C PHE A 554 -1.58 -16.26 -41.15
N HIS A 555 -2.48 -15.27 -41.26
CA HIS A 555 -3.92 -15.49 -41.18
C HIS A 555 -4.71 -14.39 -41.91
N LYS A 556 -5.47 -14.76 -42.95
CA LYS A 556 -6.47 -13.88 -43.55
C LYS A 556 -7.68 -13.79 -42.63
N LEU A 557 -7.98 -12.58 -42.17
CA LEU A 557 -9.01 -12.29 -41.16
C LEU A 557 -10.42 -12.81 -41.52
N ASP A 558 -10.70 -13.08 -42.80
CA ASP A 558 -12.03 -13.46 -43.29
C ASP A 558 -12.37 -14.97 -43.10
N CYS A 559 -11.45 -15.83 -42.65
CA CYS A 559 -11.67 -17.29 -42.54
C CYS A 559 -11.21 -17.87 -41.18
N PRO A 560 -12.09 -17.90 -40.14
CA PRO A 560 -11.74 -18.39 -38.80
C PRO A 560 -11.55 -19.90 -38.66
N GLU A 561 -12.04 -20.70 -39.63
CA GLU A 561 -12.07 -22.17 -39.56
C GLU A 561 -10.69 -22.84 -39.75
N ASP A 562 -9.64 -22.08 -40.12
CA ASP A 562 -8.29 -22.59 -40.42
C ASP A 562 -7.24 -22.30 -39.32
N LEU A 563 -7.63 -21.73 -38.17
CA LEU A 563 -6.67 -21.23 -37.17
C LEU A 563 -5.73 -22.31 -36.60
N SER A 564 -6.23 -23.53 -36.36
CA SER A 564 -5.42 -24.64 -35.84
C SER A 564 -4.39 -25.14 -36.85
N ASN A 565 -4.78 -25.24 -38.13
CA ASN A 565 -3.87 -25.64 -39.21
C ASN A 565 -2.78 -24.57 -39.41
N ASN A 566 -3.14 -23.29 -39.29
CA ASN A 566 -2.20 -22.17 -39.38
C ASN A 566 -1.18 -22.16 -38.23
N ILE A 567 -1.54 -22.55 -37.01
CA ILE A 567 -0.59 -22.65 -35.87
C ILE A 567 0.41 -23.79 -36.10
N GLU A 568 -0.02 -24.95 -36.56
CA GLU A 568 0.88 -26.07 -36.88
C GLU A 568 1.86 -25.72 -38.01
N ASP A 569 1.39 -25.04 -39.05
CA ASP A 569 2.24 -24.59 -40.16
C ASP A 569 3.17 -23.44 -39.76
N LEU A 570 2.72 -22.55 -38.86
CA LEU A 570 3.58 -21.52 -38.26
C LEU A 570 4.65 -22.16 -37.38
N GLU A 571 4.34 -23.16 -36.57
CA GLU A 571 5.31 -23.90 -35.77
C GLU A 571 6.39 -24.54 -36.66
N LYS A 572 6.01 -25.14 -37.79
CA LYS A 572 6.98 -25.63 -38.79
C LYS A 572 7.85 -24.51 -39.35
N THR A 573 7.28 -23.33 -39.59
CA THR A 573 8.00 -22.17 -40.13
C THR A 573 8.95 -21.53 -39.11
N VAL A 574 8.53 -21.40 -37.85
CA VAL A 574 9.40 -20.96 -36.75
C VAL A 574 10.58 -21.91 -36.58
N ASN A 575 10.35 -23.22 -36.70
CA ASN A 575 11.41 -24.22 -36.70
C ASN A 575 12.35 -24.11 -37.93
N GLN A 576 11.89 -23.53 -39.05
CA GLN A 576 12.69 -23.24 -40.25
C GLN A 576 13.50 -21.94 -40.16
N CYS A 577 13.18 -21.04 -39.22
CA CYS A 577 14.05 -19.89 -38.87
C CYS A 577 15.41 -20.34 -38.30
N GLY A 578 15.70 -21.65 -38.25
CA GLY A 578 16.96 -22.22 -37.81
C GLY A 578 17.13 -22.15 -36.30
N SER A 579 18.35 -22.31 -35.81
CA SER A 579 18.70 -22.19 -34.39
C SER A 579 18.59 -20.77 -33.82
N PHE A 580 17.90 -19.83 -34.51
CA PHE A 580 17.61 -18.50 -33.95
C PHE A 580 16.46 -18.57 -32.95
N LEU A 581 15.39 -19.29 -33.28
CA LEU A 581 14.16 -19.35 -32.50
C LEU A 581 13.87 -20.77 -31.98
N THR A 582 13.17 -20.86 -30.87
CA THR A 582 12.66 -22.11 -30.31
C THR A 582 11.28 -21.88 -29.70
N ILE A 583 10.45 -22.91 -29.68
CA ILE A 583 9.11 -22.86 -29.09
C ILE A 583 9.12 -23.63 -27.78
N ARG A 584 8.61 -23.02 -26.71
CA ARG A 584 8.36 -23.67 -25.41
C ARG A 584 6.98 -23.29 -24.94
N GLU A 585 6.14 -24.27 -24.61
CA GLU A 585 4.77 -24.03 -24.13
C GLU A 585 3.99 -23.06 -25.06
N SER A 586 4.17 -23.22 -26.37
CA SER A 586 3.59 -22.35 -27.42
C SER A 586 4.06 -20.89 -27.43
N THR A 587 5.13 -20.55 -26.70
CA THR A 587 5.79 -19.24 -26.73
C THR A 587 7.09 -19.30 -27.52
N VAL A 588 7.31 -18.29 -28.38
CA VAL A 588 8.47 -18.17 -29.26
C VAL A 588 9.57 -17.40 -28.53
N TYR A 589 10.73 -18.03 -28.40
CA TYR A 589 11.92 -17.48 -27.75
C TYR A 589 13.10 -17.46 -28.70
N PHE A 590 14.00 -16.49 -28.51
CA PHE A 590 15.36 -16.63 -29.02
C PHE A 590 16.07 -17.79 -28.31
N VAL A 591 16.79 -18.61 -29.07
CA VAL A 591 17.62 -19.69 -28.49
C VAL A 591 18.70 -19.12 -27.57
N HIS A 592 19.20 -17.92 -27.90
CA HIS A 592 20.16 -17.19 -27.10
C HIS A 592 20.05 -15.69 -27.39
N GLN A 593 20.20 -14.84 -26.36
CA GLN A 593 20.10 -13.38 -26.49
C GLN A 593 21.11 -12.79 -27.51
N SER A 594 22.30 -13.40 -27.67
CA SER A 594 23.26 -12.98 -28.70
C SER A 594 22.73 -13.08 -30.13
N ALA A 595 21.74 -13.94 -30.36
CA ALA A 595 21.10 -14.06 -31.66
C ALA A 595 20.24 -12.83 -31.92
N GLU A 596 19.42 -12.41 -30.96
CA GLU A 596 18.64 -11.17 -30.99
C GLU A 596 19.52 -9.93 -31.18
N ASP A 597 20.56 -9.78 -30.34
CA ASP A 597 21.51 -8.67 -30.40
C ASP A 597 22.15 -8.56 -31.81
N PHE A 598 22.45 -9.71 -32.43
CA PHE A 598 23.02 -9.76 -33.78
C PHE A 598 22.02 -9.33 -34.87
N LEU A 599 20.72 -9.64 -34.74
CA LEU A 599 19.70 -9.17 -35.70
C LEU A 599 19.48 -7.65 -35.60
N LEU A 600 19.68 -7.08 -34.41
CA LEU A 600 19.52 -5.64 -34.15
C LEU A 600 20.77 -4.81 -34.46
N GLN A 601 21.92 -5.42 -34.73
CA GLN A 601 23.14 -4.70 -35.15
C GLN A 601 22.94 -4.01 -36.51
N GLU A 602 23.40 -2.76 -36.65
CA GLU A 602 23.17 -1.90 -37.83
C GLU A 602 23.42 -2.61 -39.17
N ASN A 603 24.53 -3.34 -39.32
CA ASN A 603 24.91 -3.96 -40.59
C ASN A 603 24.04 -5.17 -41.00
N THR A 604 23.45 -5.88 -40.04
CA THR A 604 22.60 -7.06 -40.26
C THR A 604 21.12 -6.73 -40.18
N SER A 605 20.79 -5.63 -39.50
CA SER A 605 19.44 -5.09 -39.44
C SER A 605 18.88 -4.83 -40.83
N GLN A 606 19.68 -4.34 -41.77
CA GLN A 606 19.22 -4.03 -43.14
C GLN A 606 18.82 -5.28 -43.96
N GLU A 607 19.36 -6.47 -43.63
CA GLU A 607 19.00 -7.72 -44.34
C GLU A 607 17.63 -8.26 -43.91
N ILE A 608 17.28 -8.07 -42.64
CA ILE A 608 16.03 -8.55 -42.03
C ILE A 608 14.95 -7.47 -42.11
N PHE A 609 15.29 -6.25 -41.72
CA PHE A 609 14.47 -5.05 -41.80
C PHE A 609 14.75 -4.33 -43.12
N ARG A 610 14.33 -4.94 -44.24
CA ARG A 610 14.55 -4.37 -45.61
C ARG A 610 14.07 -2.94 -45.77
N SER A 611 13.08 -2.56 -44.98
CA SER A 611 12.43 -1.27 -45.01
C SER A 611 12.57 -0.51 -43.68
N GLY A 612 13.50 -0.94 -42.83
CA GLY A 612 13.79 -0.34 -41.53
C GLY A 612 12.94 -0.91 -40.40
N ILE A 613 13.47 -0.85 -39.18
CA ILE A 613 12.78 -1.33 -37.98
C ILE A 613 11.51 -0.51 -37.70
N SER A 614 11.51 0.78 -38.06
CA SER A 614 10.36 1.70 -37.93
C SER A 614 9.12 1.19 -38.68
N GLU A 615 9.28 0.65 -39.90
CA GLU A 615 8.14 0.08 -40.65
C GLU A 615 7.59 -1.19 -39.99
N VAL A 616 8.43 -1.98 -39.31
CA VAL A 616 7.97 -3.15 -38.54
C VAL A 616 7.18 -2.69 -37.32
N HIS A 617 7.64 -1.66 -36.61
CA HIS A 617 6.88 -1.04 -35.52
C HIS A 617 5.53 -0.51 -36.01
N GLN A 618 5.50 0.19 -37.15
CA GLN A 618 4.26 0.68 -37.76
C GLN A 618 3.31 -0.48 -38.14
N SER A 619 3.85 -1.56 -38.72
CA SER A 619 3.08 -2.75 -39.07
C SER A 619 2.47 -3.40 -37.83
N ILE A 620 3.26 -3.58 -36.76
CA ILE A 620 2.79 -4.15 -35.48
C ILE A 620 1.71 -3.26 -34.86
N PHE A 621 1.89 -1.94 -34.88
CA PHE A 621 0.89 -0.98 -34.40
C PHE A 621 -0.42 -1.07 -35.17
N SER A 622 -0.37 -0.94 -36.51
CA SER A 622 -1.56 -1.00 -37.37
C SER A 622 -2.29 -2.33 -37.21
N ARG A 623 -1.52 -3.43 -37.16
CA ARG A 623 -2.09 -4.76 -36.99
C ARG A 623 -2.68 -4.96 -35.60
N SER A 624 -2.06 -4.43 -34.56
CA SER A 624 -2.59 -4.48 -33.20
C SER A 624 -3.97 -3.83 -33.11
N LEU A 625 -4.16 -2.67 -33.73
CA LEU A 625 -5.49 -2.03 -33.80
C LEU A 625 -6.51 -2.91 -34.53
N GLN A 626 -6.13 -3.52 -35.65
CA GLN A 626 -7.03 -4.39 -36.43
C GLN A 626 -7.47 -5.63 -35.66
N VAL A 627 -6.53 -6.38 -35.06
CA VAL A 627 -6.87 -7.62 -34.34
C VAL A 627 -7.65 -7.30 -33.07
N MET A 628 -7.28 -6.24 -32.34
CA MET A 628 -8.09 -5.79 -31.20
C MET A 628 -9.51 -5.42 -31.64
N SER A 629 -9.68 -4.73 -32.78
CA SER A 629 -11.02 -4.41 -33.30
C SER A 629 -11.86 -5.64 -33.65
N LEU A 630 -11.24 -6.78 -33.94
CA LEU A 630 -11.94 -8.03 -34.28
C LEU A 630 -12.18 -8.93 -33.07
N ALA A 631 -11.25 -8.94 -32.11
CA ALA A 631 -11.31 -9.81 -30.94
C ALA A 631 -12.05 -9.16 -29.76
N LEU A 632 -11.82 -7.86 -29.52
CA LEU A 632 -12.39 -7.17 -28.37
C LEU A 632 -13.88 -6.97 -28.56
N ARG A 633 -14.62 -7.43 -27.57
CA ARG A 633 -16.06 -7.26 -27.44
C ARG A 633 -16.39 -7.06 -25.98
N ARG A 634 -17.52 -6.42 -25.71
CA ARG A 634 -18.08 -6.28 -24.37
C ARG A 634 -18.25 -7.66 -23.71
N ASP A 635 -17.86 -7.76 -22.44
CA ASP A 635 -17.96 -8.99 -21.64
C ASP A 635 -17.25 -10.17 -22.32
N ILE A 636 -15.98 -9.97 -22.69
CA ILE A 636 -15.21 -10.91 -23.51
C ILE A 636 -15.06 -12.28 -22.82
N TYR A 637 -14.99 -12.29 -21.48
CA TYR A 637 -14.93 -13.51 -20.66
C TYR A 637 -16.31 -14.05 -20.25
N SER A 638 -17.40 -13.43 -20.70
CA SER A 638 -18.77 -13.82 -20.34
C SER A 638 -18.97 -13.92 -18.83
N LEU A 639 -18.50 -12.91 -18.10
CA LEU A 639 -18.71 -12.76 -16.66
C LEU A 639 -20.20 -12.55 -16.34
N ARG A 640 -20.96 -12.00 -17.30
CA ARG A 640 -22.41 -11.74 -17.29
C ARG A 640 -22.90 -10.74 -16.24
N ALA A 641 -22.17 -10.58 -15.12
CA ALA A 641 -22.57 -9.75 -14.01
C ALA A 641 -21.52 -8.68 -13.67
N PRO A 642 -21.93 -7.41 -13.52
CA PRO A 642 -20.99 -6.31 -13.34
C PRO A 642 -20.35 -6.28 -11.94
N GLY A 643 -20.90 -7.03 -10.99
CA GLY A 643 -20.38 -7.15 -9.63
C GLY A 643 -19.30 -8.20 -9.41
N ILE A 644 -18.91 -8.95 -10.45
CA ILE A 644 -17.82 -9.93 -10.37
C ILE A 644 -16.50 -9.16 -10.23
N THR A 645 -15.80 -9.41 -9.13
CA THR A 645 -14.48 -8.82 -8.89
C THR A 645 -13.39 -9.62 -9.59
N ILE A 646 -12.27 -8.98 -9.88
CA ILE A 646 -11.14 -9.58 -10.59
C ILE A 646 -10.63 -10.87 -9.92
N ASP A 647 -10.70 -10.96 -8.58
CA ASP A 647 -10.31 -12.16 -7.82
C ASP A 647 -11.25 -13.36 -8.01
N GLN A 648 -12.47 -13.10 -8.47
CA GLN A 648 -13.47 -14.15 -8.75
C GLN A 648 -13.44 -14.61 -10.21
N VAL A 649 -12.77 -13.87 -11.09
CA VAL A 649 -12.70 -14.17 -12.53
C VAL A 649 -11.86 -15.42 -12.75
N LYS A 650 -12.39 -16.36 -13.53
CA LYS A 650 -11.64 -17.52 -14.05
C LYS A 650 -11.42 -17.33 -15.54
N GLN A 651 -10.18 -17.53 -15.98
CA GLN A 651 -9.83 -17.46 -17.40
C GLN A 651 -10.59 -18.56 -18.18
N PRO A 652 -11.32 -18.21 -19.27
CA PRO A 652 -11.95 -19.18 -20.15
C PRO A 652 -10.94 -20.04 -20.91
N ASP A 653 -11.36 -21.24 -21.32
CA ASP A 653 -10.60 -22.13 -22.21
C ASP A 653 -11.48 -22.50 -23.42
N PRO A 654 -11.13 -22.09 -24.65
CA PRO A 654 -9.94 -21.29 -25.02
C PRO A 654 -10.04 -19.84 -24.53
N ASP A 655 -8.89 -19.23 -24.22
CA ASP A 655 -8.84 -17.82 -23.79
C ASP A 655 -9.02 -16.87 -24.98
N PRO A 656 -10.11 -16.08 -25.04
CA PRO A 656 -10.35 -15.17 -26.16
C PRO A 656 -9.37 -14.00 -26.22
N LEU A 657 -8.68 -13.68 -25.12
CA LEU A 657 -7.65 -12.63 -25.11
C LEU A 657 -6.29 -13.14 -25.59
N ALA A 658 -6.04 -14.45 -25.59
CA ALA A 658 -4.73 -15.01 -25.91
C ALA A 658 -4.10 -14.49 -27.22
N PRO A 659 -4.84 -14.25 -28.31
CA PRO A 659 -4.25 -13.69 -29.55
C PRO A 659 -3.92 -12.19 -29.48
N VAL A 660 -4.54 -11.43 -28.56
CA VAL A 660 -4.46 -9.95 -28.51
C VAL A 660 -3.78 -9.39 -27.26
N ARG A 661 -3.41 -10.23 -26.28
CA ARG A 661 -2.74 -9.79 -25.03
C ARG A 661 -1.56 -8.87 -25.30
N TYR A 662 -0.66 -9.25 -26.20
CA TYR A 662 0.47 -8.39 -26.60
C TYR A 662 -0.01 -7.05 -27.17
N SER A 663 -0.94 -7.08 -28.13
CA SER A 663 -1.49 -5.89 -28.76
C SER A 663 -2.13 -4.94 -27.76
N CYS A 664 -2.85 -5.45 -26.75
CA CYS A 664 -3.47 -4.62 -25.73
C CYS A 664 -2.46 -3.85 -24.86
N LEU A 665 -1.26 -4.40 -24.63
CA LEU A 665 -0.26 -3.84 -23.70
C LEU A 665 0.80 -2.97 -24.37
N TYR A 666 1.09 -3.15 -25.67
CA TYR A 666 2.27 -2.53 -26.29
C TYR A 666 1.99 -1.75 -27.58
N TRP A 667 0.74 -1.64 -28.04
CA TRP A 667 0.45 -0.96 -29.31
C TRP A 667 0.93 0.50 -29.36
N VAL A 668 0.83 1.26 -28.26
CA VAL A 668 1.35 2.64 -28.17
C VAL A 668 2.88 2.66 -28.18
N ASP A 669 3.54 1.68 -27.53
CA ASP A 669 5.01 1.62 -27.52
C ASP A 669 5.57 1.42 -28.92
N HIS A 670 4.88 0.69 -29.80
CA HIS A 670 5.25 0.59 -31.20
C HIS A 670 5.00 1.89 -31.97
N LEU A 671 3.93 2.62 -31.66
CA LEU A 671 3.65 3.91 -32.28
C LEU A 671 4.72 4.97 -31.96
N VAL A 672 5.21 5.00 -30.71
CA VAL A 672 6.24 5.96 -30.24
C VAL A 672 7.60 5.71 -30.90
N GLU A 673 7.95 4.46 -31.22
CA GLU A 673 9.22 4.10 -31.87
C GLU A 673 9.25 4.41 -33.38
N CYS A 674 8.13 4.83 -33.97
CA CYS A 674 8.09 5.28 -35.35
C CYS A 674 8.87 6.60 -35.50
N GLN A 675 10.05 6.54 -36.12
CA GLN A 675 11.04 7.64 -36.12
C GLN A 675 10.61 8.89 -36.93
N SER A 676 9.60 8.78 -37.79
CA SER A 676 9.13 9.86 -38.67
C SER A 676 7.64 10.17 -38.43
N ARG A 677 7.32 11.42 -38.10
CA ARG A 677 5.93 11.92 -38.05
C ARG A 677 5.19 11.68 -39.37
N GLN A 678 5.88 11.70 -40.53
CA GLN A 678 5.24 11.48 -41.83
C GLN A 678 4.63 10.08 -41.98
N ASP A 679 5.20 9.09 -41.29
CA ASP A 679 4.76 7.70 -41.39
C ASP A 679 3.44 7.48 -40.61
N ILE A 680 3.25 8.24 -39.51
CA ILE A 680 2.12 8.09 -38.59
C ILE A 680 1.04 9.16 -38.72
N ILE A 681 1.26 10.24 -39.49
CA ILE A 681 0.29 11.34 -39.66
C ILE A 681 -1.09 10.83 -40.08
N LYS A 682 -1.16 9.83 -40.97
CA LYS A 682 -2.46 9.25 -41.40
C LYS A 682 -3.18 8.53 -40.27
N ASP A 683 -2.41 7.90 -39.37
CA ASP A 683 -2.95 7.17 -38.24
C ASP A 683 -3.48 8.11 -37.15
N LEU A 684 -2.84 9.27 -36.99
CA LEU A 684 -3.12 10.28 -35.97
C LEU A 684 -4.14 11.35 -36.39
N GLN A 685 -4.83 11.18 -37.53
CA GLN A 685 -5.86 12.11 -37.98
C GLN A 685 -7.19 11.94 -37.23
N ASP A 686 -8.01 12.99 -37.19
CA ASP A 686 -9.40 12.97 -36.67
C ASP A 686 -10.33 11.98 -37.40
N ASN A 687 -9.93 11.44 -38.55
CA ASN A 687 -10.63 10.35 -39.25
C ASN A 687 -9.73 9.12 -39.44
N GLY A 688 -8.61 9.07 -38.73
CA GLY A 688 -7.61 8.03 -38.82
C GLY A 688 -8.05 6.71 -38.17
N PRO A 689 -7.33 5.61 -38.45
CA PRO A 689 -7.51 4.32 -37.81
C PRO A 689 -7.48 4.37 -36.28
N LEU A 690 -6.58 5.17 -35.68
CA LEU A 690 -6.46 5.26 -34.22
C LEU A 690 -7.71 5.87 -33.59
N TYR A 691 -8.17 7.02 -34.08
CA TYR A 691 -9.38 7.63 -33.55
C TYR A 691 -10.59 6.72 -33.76
N SER A 692 -10.70 6.08 -34.92
CA SER A 692 -11.77 5.10 -35.19
C SER A 692 -11.77 3.92 -34.22
N PHE A 693 -10.59 3.39 -33.89
CA PHE A 693 -10.42 2.35 -32.88
C PHE A 693 -10.86 2.84 -31.50
N LEU A 694 -10.33 3.97 -31.04
CA LEU A 694 -10.66 4.53 -29.73
C LEU A 694 -12.16 4.80 -29.59
N ARG A 695 -12.81 5.30 -30.64
CA ARG A 695 -14.25 5.57 -30.62
C ARG A 695 -15.13 4.34 -30.45
N GLN A 696 -14.66 3.17 -30.85
CA GLN A 696 -15.45 1.94 -30.85
C GLN A 696 -15.04 0.97 -29.74
N TYR A 697 -13.74 0.89 -29.42
CA TYR A 697 -13.16 -0.18 -28.62
C TYR A 697 -12.50 0.31 -27.33
N PHE A 698 -12.49 1.61 -27.02
CA PHE A 698 -11.79 2.13 -25.82
C PHE A 698 -12.23 1.44 -24.52
N LEU A 699 -13.54 1.29 -24.28
CA LEU A 699 -14.02 0.59 -23.07
C LEU A 699 -13.74 -0.91 -23.10
N TYR A 700 -13.75 -1.54 -24.28
CA TYR A 700 -13.44 -2.97 -24.42
C TYR A 700 -11.97 -3.23 -24.14
N TRP A 701 -11.12 -2.27 -24.52
CA TRP A 701 -9.70 -2.27 -24.20
C TRP A 701 -9.47 -2.09 -22.70
N LEU A 702 -10.19 -1.18 -22.01
CA LEU A 702 -10.11 -1.05 -20.54
C LEU A 702 -10.59 -2.32 -19.81
N GLU A 703 -11.65 -2.98 -20.30
CA GLU A 703 -12.10 -4.28 -19.77
C GLU A 703 -11.00 -5.34 -19.93
N ALA A 704 -10.40 -5.45 -21.12
CA ALA A 704 -9.32 -6.39 -21.38
C ALA A 704 -8.09 -6.13 -20.49
N LEU A 705 -7.70 -4.87 -20.31
CA LEU A 705 -6.62 -4.49 -19.39
C LEU A 705 -6.94 -4.87 -17.93
N SER A 706 -8.18 -4.68 -17.49
CA SER A 706 -8.62 -5.13 -16.16
C SER A 706 -8.50 -6.64 -15.99
N LEU A 707 -8.96 -7.42 -16.98
CA LEU A 707 -8.85 -8.89 -16.98
C LEU A 707 -7.39 -9.38 -16.95
N MET A 708 -6.47 -8.61 -17.53
CA MET A 708 -5.04 -8.86 -17.49
C MET A 708 -4.34 -8.29 -16.24
N LYS A 709 -5.07 -7.56 -15.37
CA LYS A 709 -4.54 -6.82 -14.22
C LYS A 709 -3.51 -5.75 -14.60
N SER A 710 -3.75 -5.03 -15.70
CA SER A 710 -2.81 -4.07 -16.29
C SER A 710 -3.45 -2.72 -16.65
N VAL A 711 -4.42 -2.24 -15.87
CA VAL A 711 -5.11 -0.96 -16.14
C VAL A 711 -4.17 0.22 -15.95
N ALA A 712 -3.28 0.16 -14.97
CA ALA A 712 -2.23 1.15 -14.73
C ALA A 712 -1.36 1.38 -15.97
N GLU A 713 -0.92 0.30 -16.62
CA GLU A 713 -0.14 0.33 -17.85
C GLU A 713 -0.94 0.97 -18.99
N GLY A 714 -2.25 0.67 -19.08
CA GLY A 714 -3.14 1.34 -20.03
C GLY A 714 -3.22 2.87 -19.83
N VAL A 715 -3.29 3.34 -18.58
CA VAL A 715 -3.27 4.78 -18.27
C VAL A 715 -1.94 5.40 -18.72
N VAL A 716 -0.82 4.73 -18.50
CA VAL A 716 0.50 5.16 -18.99
C VAL A 716 0.54 5.21 -20.52
N MET A 717 -0.06 4.24 -21.21
CA MET A 717 -0.14 4.23 -22.68
C MET A 717 -0.93 5.44 -23.22
N ILE A 718 -2.08 5.76 -22.64
CA ILE A 718 -2.87 6.94 -23.07
C ILE A 718 -2.11 8.24 -22.78
N ARG A 719 -1.37 8.31 -21.67
CA ARG A 719 -0.50 9.46 -21.39
C ARG A 719 0.62 9.60 -22.43
N LYS A 720 1.34 8.51 -22.75
CA LYS A 720 2.35 8.50 -23.82
C LYS A 720 1.77 8.99 -25.15
N LEU A 721 0.53 8.62 -25.45
CA LEU A 721 -0.16 9.06 -26.65
C LEU A 721 -0.50 10.56 -26.62
N GLU A 722 -0.88 11.10 -25.46
CA GLU A 722 -1.11 12.54 -25.25
C GLU A 722 0.20 13.36 -25.41
N ASP A 723 1.32 12.82 -24.91
CA ASP A 723 2.64 13.43 -24.96
C ASP A 723 3.19 13.59 -26.39
N LEU A 724 2.62 12.88 -27.39
CA LEU A 724 2.99 13.03 -28.80
C LEU A 724 2.62 14.40 -29.39
N GLN A 725 1.85 15.24 -28.66
CA GLN A 725 1.45 16.61 -29.02
C GLN A 725 0.88 16.67 -30.46
N ILE A 726 -0.29 16.06 -30.63
CA ILE A 726 -1.00 15.95 -31.91
C ILE A 726 -1.71 17.27 -32.22
N ASP A 727 -0.95 18.31 -32.57
CA ASP A 727 -1.48 19.66 -32.80
C ASP A 727 -2.43 19.76 -34.01
N GLU A 728 -2.32 18.84 -34.97
CA GLU A 728 -3.07 18.86 -36.24
C GLU A 728 -4.41 18.09 -36.17
N SER A 729 -4.82 17.54 -35.03
CA SER A 729 -6.05 16.71 -34.90
C SER A 729 -6.78 16.96 -33.58
N PRO A 730 -7.61 18.02 -33.51
CA PRO A 730 -8.21 18.50 -32.26
C PRO A 730 -9.25 17.53 -31.67
N ASN A 731 -9.97 16.75 -32.49
CA ASN A 731 -10.95 15.79 -31.97
C ASN A 731 -10.26 14.58 -31.34
N LEU A 732 -9.22 14.06 -31.98
CA LEU A 732 -8.40 13.00 -31.41
C LEU A 732 -7.70 13.48 -30.13
N HIS A 733 -7.10 14.66 -30.14
CA HIS A 733 -6.42 15.21 -28.97
C HIS A 733 -7.37 15.41 -27.79
N SER A 734 -8.54 16.02 -28.01
CA SER A 734 -9.55 16.20 -26.96
C SER A 734 -10.09 14.88 -26.42
N PHE A 735 -10.30 13.88 -27.30
CA PHE A 735 -10.68 12.54 -26.87
C PHE A 735 -9.60 11.88 -26.02
N ILE A 736 -8.32 11.93 -26.44
CA ILE A 736 -7.20 11.36 -25.68
C ILE A 736 -7.10 12.00 -24.30
N HIS A 737 -7.20 13.33 -24.22
CA HIS A 737 -7.19 14.04 -22.95
C HIS A 737 -8.37 13.61 -22.05
N ASP A 738 -9.59 13.53 -22.59
CA ASP A 738 -10.77 13.04 -21.85
C ASP A 738 -10.64 11.57 -21.44
N ALA A 739 -10.10 10.72 -22.31
CA ALA A 739 -9.83 9.31 -22.05
C ALA A 739 -8.79 9.11 -20.95
N ARG A 740 -7.75 9.95 -20.91
CA ARG A 740 -6.79 9.96 -19.79
C ARG A 740 -7.47 10.33 -18.49
N ARG A 741 -8.26 11.41 -18.48
CA ARG A 741 -9.03 11.84 -17.30
C ARG A 741 -9.99 10.75 -16.83
N PHE A 742 -10.72 10.12 -17.75
CA PHE A 742 -11.63 9.03 -17.48
C PHE A 742 -10.93 7.79 -16.90
N GLY A 743 -9.81 7.39 -17.49
CA GLY A 743 -9.02 6.24 -17.07
C GLY A 743 -8.39 6.44 -15.70
N VAL A 744 -7.79 7.60 -15.43
CA VAL A 744 -7.19 7.95 -14.14
C VAL A 744 -8.26 8.03 -13.04
N TYR A 745 -9.37 8.72 -13.29
CA TYR A 745 -10.45 8.91 -12.32
C TYR A 745 -11.12 7.58 -11.91
N ASN A 746 -11.32 6.66 -12.87
CA ASN A 746 -12.03 5.40 -12.64
C ASN A 746 -11.11 4.19 -12.46
N ARG A 747 -9.79 4.39 -12.38
CA ARG A 747 -8.78 3.34 -12.38
C ARG A 747 -9.07 2.26 -11.33
N SER A 748 -9.21 2.67 -10.06
CA SER A 748 -9.39 1.75 -8.93
C SER A 748 -10.61 0.86 -9.10
N ILE A 749 -11.68 1.39 -9.70
CA ILE A 749 -12.93 0.68 -9.93
C ILE A 749 -12.76 -0.36 -11.04
N ILE A 750 -12.14 0.05 -12.14
CA ILE A 750 -11.91 -0.82 -13.30
C ILE A 750 -10.95 -1.96 -12.93
N GLU A 751 -9.91 -1.69 -12.14
CA GLU A 751 -8.98 -2.72 -11.64
C GLU A 751 -9.67 -3.78 -10.78
N GLN A 752 -10.64 -3.38 -9.96
CA GLN A 752 -11.33 -4.29 -9.05
C GLN A 752 -12.46 -5.08 -9.70
N ALA A 753 -13.16 -4.48 -10.68
CA ALA A 753 -14.30 -5.10 -11.35
C ALA A 753 -14.35 -4.69 -12.84
N PRO A 754 -13.93 -5.55 -13.78
CA PRO A 754 -13.77 -5.20 -15.20
C PRO A 754 -15.00 -4.56 -15.84
N LEU A 755 -16.18 -5.11 -15.58
CA LEU A 755 -17.44 -4.66 -16.17
C LEU A 755 -17.97 -3.34 -15.58
N GLN A 756 -17.38 -2.84 -14.50
CA GLN A 756 -17.70 -1.50 -13.99
C GLN A 756 -17.19 -0.39 -14.92
N ALA A 757 -16.32 -0.70 -15.90
CA ALA A 757 -15.97 0.22 -16.99
C ALA A 757 -17.19 0.71 -17.79
N TYR A 758 -18.23 -0.13 -17.93
CA TYR A 758 -19.48 0.22 -18.60
C TYR A 758 -20.58 0.70 -17.65
N CYS A 759 -20.42 0.45 -16.36
CA CYS A 759 -21.41 0.77 -15.33
C CYS A 759 -20.92 2.01 -14.57
N SER A 760 -20.35 1.83 -13.39
CA SER A 760 -19.88 2.93 -12.53
C SER A 760 -19.06 3.98 -13.29
N ALA A 761 -18.07 3.57 -14.09
CA ALA A 761 -17.17 4.53 -14.72
C ALA A 761 -17.88 5.50 -15.67
N LEU A 762 -18.82 5.01 -16.50
CA LEU A 762 -19.63 5.85 -17.38
C LEU A 762 -20.71 6.62 -16.62
N VAL A 763 -21.33 5.99 -15.64
CA VAL A 763 -22.45 6.55 -14.87
C VAL A 763 -21.99 7.76 -14.06
N PHE A 764 -20.78 7.72 -13.51
CA PHE A 764 -20.22 8.76 -12.65
C PHE A 764 -19.23 9.72 -13.34
N ALA A 765 -18.89 9.49 -14.62
CA ALA A 765 -18.11 10.45 -15.40
C ALA A 765 -18.89 11.75 -15.66
N PRO A 766 -18.24 12.92 -15.76
CA PRO A 766 -18.92 14.21 -15.99
C PRO A 766 -19.83 14.23 -17.22
N GLU A 767 -20.88 15.05 -17.20
CA GLU A 767 -21.90 15.06 -18.26
C GLU A 767 -21.32 15.35 -19.65
N LYS A 768 -20.32 16.25 -19.76
CA LYS A 768 -19.64 16.61 -21.02
C LYS A 768 -18.35 15.82 -21.26
N SER A 769 -18.13 14.71 -20.56
CA SER A 769 -17.03 13.80 -20.90
C SER A 769 -17.30 13.21 -22.28
N ILE A 770 -16.34 13.39 -23.20
CA ILE A 770 -16.42 12.86 -24.56
C ILE A 770 -16.56 11.33 -24.54
N VAL A 771 -15.83 10.65 -23.65
CA VAL A 771 -15.95 9.20 -23.45
C VAL A 771 -17.37 8.85 -22.99
N ARG A 772 -17.94 9.57 -22.02
CA ARG A 772 -19.30 9.30 -21.56
C ARG A 772 -20.33 9.48 -22.67
N GLU A 773 -20.30 10.60 -23.39
CA GLU A 773 -21.23 10.88 -24.49
C GLU A 773 -21.12 9.83 -25.60
N MET A 774 -19.89 9.43 -25.94
CA MET A 774 -19.63 8.47 -27.01
C MET A 774 -20.07 7.05 -26.69
N PHE A 775 -19.96 6.64 -25.42
CA PHE A 775 -20.27 5.29 -24.97
C PHE A 775 -21.58 5.20 -24.17
N GLU A 776 -22.44 6.21 -24.24
CA GLU A 776 -23.67 6.31 -23.43
C GLU A 776 -24.58 5.08 -23.57
N GLN A 777 -24.63 4.50 -24.78
CA GLN A 777 -25.40 3.31 -25.11
C GLN A 777 -25.01 2.04 -24.31
N PHE A 778 -23.80 2.01 -23.72
CA PHE A 778 -23.32 0.89 -22.91
C PHE A 778 -23.75 0.97 -21.45
N ILE A 779 -24.24 2.14 -21.00
CA ILE A 779 -24.78 2.30 -19.65
C ILE A 779 -25.98 1.35 -19.52
N PRO A 780 -25.98 0.44 -18.53
CA PRO A 780 -27.02 -0.57 -18.44
C PRO A 780 -28.42 0.02 -18.30
N SER A 781 -29.36 -0.51 -19.09
CA SER A 781 -30.76 -0.05 -19.11
C SER A 781 -31.51 -0.23 -17.79
N TRP A 782 -31.01 -1.11 -16.91
CA TRP A 782 -31.57 -1.27 -15.56
C TRP A 782 -31.30 -0.06 -14.66
N ILE A 783 -30.35 0.83 -15.01
CA ILE A 783 -30.19 2.15 -14.39
C ILE A 783 -31.17 3.11 -15.07
N GLN A 784 -32.40 3.16 -14.57
CA GLN A 784 -33.47 3.97 -15.18
C GLN A 784 -33.26 5.47 -14.94
N THR A 785 -32.60 5.84 -13.85
CA THR A 785 -32.27 7.22 -13.53
C THR A 785 -30.79 7.30 -13.19
N LYS A 786 -30.04 8.03 -14.03
CA LYS A 786 -28.61 8.29 -13.85
C LYS A 786 -28.41 9.34 -12.74
N PRO A 787 -27.33 9.25 -11.96
CA PRO A 787 -27.02 10.26 -10.98
C PRO A 787 -26.71 11.59 -11.66
N ARG A 788 -27.04 12.69 -10.97
CA ARG A 788 -26.54 14.01 -11.34
C ARG A 788 -25.07 14.08 -10.96
N VAL A 789 -24.24 14.46 -11.92
CA VAL A 789 -22.80 14.58 -11.76
C VAL A 789 -22.36 15.93 -12.33
N GLU A 790 -21.10 16.29 -12.10
CA GLU A 790 -20.55 17.56 -12.58
C GLU A 790 -20.59 17.68 -14.12
N SER A 791 -20.65 18.90 -14.64
CA SER A 791 -20.72 19.08 -16.10
C SER A 791 -19.40 18.79 -16.80
N ASN A 792 -18.27 19.16 -16.19
CA ASN A 792 -16.92 18.96 -16.73
C ASN A 792 -16.05 18.31 -15.65
N TRP A 793 -14.89 17.77 -16.05
CA TRP A 793 -13.84 17.42 -15.10
C TRP A 793 -13.41 18.62 -14.26
N ASN A 794 -13.39 18.46 -12.93
CA ASN A 794 -12.86 19.44 -12.00
C ASN A 794 -11.33 19.26 -11.80
N ALA A 795 -10.75 20.06 -10.90
CA ALA A 795 -9.31 20.00 -10.60
C ALA A 795 -8.85 18.65 -10.04
N MET A 796 -9.76 17.85 -9.47
CA MET A 796 -9.45 16.56 -8.88
C MET A 796 -9.22 15.52 -9.97
N LEU A 797 -7.99 15.04 -10.06
CA LEU A 797 -7.58 14.03 -11.04
C LEU A 797 -8.03 12.62 -10.64
N GLN A 798 -7.84 12.26 -9.38
CA GLN A 798 -8.06 10.92 -8.85
C GLN A 798 -8.21 10.95 -7.33
N THR A 799 -8.77 9.88 -6.79
CA THR A 799 -8.83 9.59 -5.36
C THR A 799 -7.98 8.36 -5.06
N LEU A 800 -7.03 8.50 -4.15
CA LEU A 800 -6.13 7.42 -3.75
C LEU A 800 -6.78 6.65 -2.60
N GLU A 801 -7.34 5.49 -2.91
CA GLU A 801 -8.03 4.63 -1.93
C GLU A 801 -7.11 3.53 -1.43
N GLY A 802 -7.11 3.29 -0.11
CA GLY A 802 -6.44 2.11 0.44
C GLY A 802 -6.26 2.11 1.95
N HIS A 803 -6.14 3.27 2.60
CA HIS A 803 -6.10 3.34 4.07
C HIS A 803 -7.42 2.86 4.68
N SER A 804 -7.32 2.16 5.82
CA SER A 804 -8.50 1.62 6.53
C SER A 804 -9.04 2.54 7.63
N SER A 805 -8.38 3.69 7.84
CA SER A 805 -8.75 4.70 8.84
C SER A 805 -8.39 6.10 8.34
N SER A 806 -8.61 7.13 9.18
CA SER A 806 -8.37 8.54 8.82
C SER A 806 -6.92 8.79 8.38
N VAL A 807 -6.75 9.54 7.30
CA VAL A 807 -5.43 10.02 6.85
C VAL A 807 -5.06 11.25 7.68
N THR A 808 -3.88 11.24 8.29
CA THR A 808 -3.43 12.24 9.27
C THR A 808 -2.47 13.26 8.66
N SER A 809 -1.66 12.86 7.68
CA SER A 809 -0.70 13.73 7.00
C SER A 809 -0.37 13.18 5.61
N VAL A 810 -0.10 14.08 4.66
CA VAL A 810 0.25 13.79 3.27
C VAL A 810 1.40 14.69 2.80
N SER A 811 2.23 14.19 1.89
CA SER A 811 3.34 14.96 1.31
C SER A 811 3.68 14.48 -0.10
N PHE A 812 4.09 15.39 -0.98
CA PHE A 812 4.67 15.04 -2.29
C PHE A 812 6.18 14.82 -2.17
N SER A 813 6.73 13.93 -2.99
CA SER A 813 8.16 13.87 -3.19
C SER A 813 8.65 15.17 -3.84
N PRO A 814 9.89 15.63 -3.56
CA PRO A 814 10.44 16.83 -4.18
C PRO A 814 10.48 16.84 -5.71
N ASP A 815 10.58 15.67 -6.35
CA ASP A 815 10.49 15.50 -7.81
C ASP A 815 9.04 15.47 -8.35
N GLY A 816 8.04 15.38 -7.46
CA GLY A 816 6.63 15.31 -7.81
C GLY A 816 6.17 13.97 -8.41
N GLU A 817 7.03 12.95 -8.45
CA GLU A 817 6.70 11.63 -9.01
C GLU A 817 5.91 10.75 -8.03
N GLN A 818 5.98 11.03 -6.73
CA GLN A 818 5.35 10.22 -5.69
C GLN A 818 4.59 11.05 -4.65
N VAL A 819 3.61 10.42 -4.02
CA VAL A 819 2.87 10.95 -2.87
C VAL A 819 3.03 9.97 -1.73
N VAL A 820 3.21 10.48 -0.51
CA VAL A 820 3.18 9.68 0.72
C VAL A 820 2.02 10.12 1.59
N SER A 821 1.32 9.15 2.18
CA SER A 821 0.24 9.38 3.13
C SER A 821 0.47 8.57 4.41
N SER A 822 0.06 9.13 5.54
CA SER A 822 0.08 8.46 6.84
C SER A 822 -1.32 8.44 7.44
N SER A 823 -1.61 7.43 8.27
CA SER A 823 -2.97 7.21 8.77
C SER A 823 -3.02 6.66 10.20
N ASP A 824 -4.19 6.86 10.80
CA ASP A 824 -4.63 6.20 12.02
C ASP A 824 -4.72 4.67 11.87
N ASP A 825 -4.63 4.11 10.66
CA ASP A 825 -4.54 2.66 10.44
C ASP A 825 -3.15 2.07 10.73
N LYS A 826 -2.23 2.90 11.25
CA LYS A 826 -0.84 2.57 11.62
C LYS A 826 0.10 2.36 10.44
N THR A 827 -0.35 2.62 9.21
CA THR A 827 0.45 2.45 8.00
C THR A 827 0.85 3.79 7.39
N VAL A 828 1.94 3.76 6.63
CA VAL A 828 2.32 4.81 5.69
C VAL A 828 2.23 4.21 4.29
N ARG A 829 1.72 4.94 3.30
CA ARG A 829 1.57 4.44 1.93
C ARG A 829 2.25 5.36 0.94
N LEU A 830 2.94 4.78 -0.04
CA LEU A 830 3.52 5.48 -1.18
C LEU A 830 2.70 5.22 -2.43
N TRP A 831 2.44 6.29 -3.15
CA TRP A 831 1.62 6.30 -4.34
C TRP A 831 2.38 6.93 -5.49
N ASP A 832 2.19 6.39 -6.69
CA ASP A 832 2.64 7.02 -7.91
C ASP A 832 1.77 8.25 -8.20
N ALA A 833 2.38 9.45 -8.26
CA ALA A 833 1.63 10.69 -8.43
C ALA A 833 0.90 10.77 -9.79
N ALA A 834 1.46 10.13 -10.81
CA ALA A 834 0.97 10.17 -12.18
C ALA A 834 -0.23 9.24 -12.42
N THR A 835 -0.18 8.04 -11.88
CA THR A 835 -1.14 6.95 -12.13
C THR A 835 -2.04 6.65 -10.94
N GLY A 836 -1.69 7.18 -9.76
CA GLY A 836 -2.36 6.89 -8.49
C GLY A 836 -2.17 5.46 -8.00
N ALA A 837 -1.28 4.69 -8.63
CA ALA A 837 -0.99 3.32 -8.20
C ALA A 837 -0.43 3.33 -6.78
N LEU A 838 -0.93 2.44 -5.93
CA LEU A 838 -0.25 2.12 -4.68
C LEU A 838 1.07 1.41 -5.02
N GLN A 839 2.19 2.03 -4.70
CA GLN A 839 3.52 1.45 -4.91
C GLN A 839 3.93 0.58 -3.72
N GLN A 840 3.72 1.08 -2.50
CA GLN A 840 4.12 0.40 -1.26
C GLN A 840 3.19 0.74 -0.09
N THR A 841 3.02 -0.24 0.80
CA THR A 841 2.46 -0.03 2.14
C THR A 841 3.56 -0.32 3.16
N LEU A 842 3.98 0.71 3.89
CA LEU A 842 4.99 0.67 4.93
C LEU A 842 4.31 0.35 6.27
N GLU A 843 4.50 -0.88 6.72
CA GLU A 843 3.99 -1.38 7.99
C GLU A 843 5.13 -1.49 9.00
N GLY A 844 4.94 -0.98 10.21
CA GLY A 844 5.95 -1.10 11.28
C GLY A 844 5.60 -0.32 12.55
N HIS A 845 4.86 0.77 12.43
CA HIS A 845 4.33 1.48 13.60
C HIS A 845 3.29 0.62 14.35
N SER A 846 3.34 0.65 15.68
CA SER A 846 2.41 -0.11 16.52
C SER A 846 1.13 0.66 16.87
N ASN A 847 1.10 1.96 16.56
CA ASN A 847 0.02 2.90 16.87
C ASN A 847 -0.16 3.95 15.73
N LEU A 848 -1.12 4.87 15.91
CA LEU A 848 -1.52 5.89 14.92
C LEU A 848 -0.32 6.70 14.42
N VAL A 849 -0.15 6.81 13.10
CA VAL A 849 0.88 7.66 12.49
C VAL A 849 0.34 9.08 12.37
N ARG A 850 1.08 10.09 12.83
CA ARG A 850 0.61 11.49 12.95
C ARG A 850 1.12 12.42 11.87
N SER A 851 2.37 12.26 11.46
CA SER A 851 3.01 13.13 10.47
C SER A 851 3.99 12.35 9.61
N VAL A 852 4.10 12.71 8.33
CA VAL A 852 5.01 12.12 7.36
C VAL A 852 5.68 13.18 6.48
N ALA A 853 6.92 12.95 6.06
CA ALA A 853 7.64 13.83 5.14
C ALA A 853 8.65 13.07 4.26
N PHE A 854 8.89 13.55 3.03
CA PHE A 854 9.97 13.05 2.17
C PHE A 854 11.30 13.73 2.49
N SER A 855 12.39 13.00 2.25
CA SER A 855 13.72 13.59 2.19
C SER A 855 13.87 14.45 0.92
N PRO A 856 14.75 15.48 0.94
CA PRO A 856 14.97 16.36 -0.21
C PRO A 856 15.45 15.67 -1.50
N ASN A 857 16.00 14.46 -1.38
CA ASN A 857 16.46 13.65 -2.51
C ASN A 857 15.44 12.58 -2.96
N SER A 858 14.22 12.59 -2.42
CA SER A 858 13.15 11.61 -2.68
C SER A 858 13.49 10.15 -2.35
N LYS A 859 14.62 9.87 -1.68
CA LYS A 859 15.05 8.48 -1.40
C LYS A 859 14.58 7.94 -0.06
N GLN A 860 14.20 8.81 0.87
CA GLN A 860 13.76 8.43 2.21
C GLN A 860 12.42 9.09 2.55
N VAL A 861 11.63 8.42 3.38
CA VAL A 861 10.45 8.96 4.04
C VAL A 861 10.68 8.89 5.54
N VAL A 862 10.21 9.90 6.27
CA VAL A 862 10.18 9.88 7.73
C VAL A 862 8.75 9.95 8.22
N SER A 863 8.40 9.12 9.19
CA SER A 863 7.09 9.08 9.84
C SER A 863 7.20 9.17 11.35
N SER A 864 6.19 9.77 11.98
CA SER A 864 6.09 9.90 13.44
C SER A 864 4.77 9.32 13.94
N SER A 865 4.77 8.72 15.13
CA SER A 865 3.62 7.96 15.63
C SER A 865 3.36 8.14 17.12
N ASN A 866 2.13 7.81 17.51
CA ASN A 866 1.71 7.67 18.90
C ASN A 866 2.41 6.51 19.63
N ASP A 867 3.16 5.65 18.93
CA ASP A 867 3.99 4.61 19.53
C ASP A 867 5.32 5.13 20.11
N LYS A 868 5.50 6.47 20.10
CA LYS A 868 6.66 7.19 20.67
C LYS A 868 7.92 7.10 19.80
N THR A 869 7.81 6.55 18.59
CA THR A 869 8.94 6.40 17.67
C THR A 869 8.83 7.34 16.46
N VAL A 870 9.98 7.60 15.85
CA VAL A 870 10.08 8.15 14.50
C VAL A 870 10.75 7.09 13.64
N GLN A 871 10.21 6.80 12.46
CA GLN A 871 10.73 5.76 11.57
C GLN A 871 11.19 6.37 10.25
N LEU A 872 12.36 5.93 9.78
CA LEU A 872 12.93 6.28 8.48
C LEU A 872 12.79 5.10 7.54
N TRP A 873 12.26 5.34 6.36
CA TRP A 873 11.94 4.35 5.36
C TRP A 873 12.69 4.64 4.08
N ASP A 874 13.12 3.60 3.41
CA ASP A 874 13.65 3.71 2.06
C ASP A 874 12.49 3.75 1.05
N VAL A 875 12.45 4.75 0.18
CA VAL A 875 11.37 4.92 -0.80
C VAL A 875 11.39 3.81 -1.86
N THR A 876 12.58 3.34 -2.25
CA THR A 876 12.73 2.35 -3.34
C THR A 876 12.35 0.95 -2.88
N THR A 877 12.74 0.61 -1.65
CA THR A 877 12.60 -0.73 -1.08
C THR A 877 11.46 -0.85 -0.08
N GLY A 878 10.88 0.25 0.39
CA GLY A 878 9.88 0.25 1.45
C GLY A 878 10.37 -0.26 2.80
N ALA A 879 11.67 -0.56 2.90
CA ALA A 879 12.25 -1.13 4.08
C ALA A 879 12.39 -0.05 5.16
N LEU A 880 12.06 -0.43 6.40
CA LEU A 880 12.41 0.34 7.57
C LEU A 880 13.94 0.39 7.69
N GLN A 881 14.51 1.57 7.49
CA GLN A 881 15.96 1.77 7.60
C GLN A 881 16.37 1.98 9.05
N GLN A 882 15.63 2.81 9.79
CA GLN A 882 15.94 3.14 11.18
C GLN A 882 14.66 3.38 11.98
N THR A 883 14.67 2.94 13.23
CA THR A 883 13.69 3.33 14.25
C THR A 883 14.39 4.23 15.25
N LEU A 884 13.96 5.49 15.30
CA LEU A 884 14.50 6.51 16.19
C LEU A 884 13.73 6.45 17.51
N GLU A 885 14.27 5.68 18.44
CA GLU A 885 13.73 5.52 19.78
C GLU A 885 14.33 6.54 20.73
N GLY A 886 13.50 7.13 21.58
CA GLY A 886 13.98 8.00 22.66
C GLY A 886 12.95 8.96 23.21
N HIS A 887 11.91 9.30 22.45
CA HIS A 887 10.77 10.05 22.98
C HIS A 887 10.02 9.22 24.02
N SER A 888 9.53 9.86 25.09
CA SER A 888 8.81 9.18 26.16
C SER A 888 7.29 9.17 25.99
N GLU A 889 6.77 9.96 25.04
CA GLU A 889 5.36 10.08 24.68
C GLU A 889 5.17 10.26 23.16
N ALA A 890 3.91 10.29 22.71
CA ALA A 890 3.51 10.37 21.30
C ALA A 890 4.24 11.48 20.52
N VAL A 891 4.76 11.14 19.34
CA VAL A 891 5.42 12.09 18.43
C VAL A 891 4.38 12.65 17.47
N LEU A 892 4.22 13.97 17.45
CA LEU A 892 3.12 14.65 16.75
C LEU A 892 3.54 15.23 15.39
N SER A 893 4.81 15.62 15.25
CA SER A 893 5.30 16.32 14.07
C SER A 893 6.74 15.91 13.78
N VAL A 894 7.06 15.80 12.49
CA VAL A 894 8.39 15.42 12.00
C VAL A 894 8.72 16.13 10.69
N ALA A 895 9.99 16.48 10.48
CA ALA A 895 10.47 17.07 9.23
C ALA A 895 11.95 16.72 8.93
N PHE A 896 12.32 16.71 7.65
CA PHE A 896 13.72 16.62 7.22
C PHE A 896 14.38 18.00 7.14
N SER A 897 15.69 18.04 7.37
CA SER A 897 16.50 19.20 7.00
C SER A 897 16.58 19.33 5.47
N PRO A 898 16.74 20.54 4.91
CA PRO A 898 16.85 20.78 3.47
C PRO A 898 18.01 20.04 2.78
N ASN A 899 19.05 19.68 3.54
CA ASN A 899 20.18 18.88 3.04
C ASN A 899 19.99 17.36 3.23
N GLY A 900 18.88 16.93 3.83
CA GLY A 900 18.52 15.52 4.08
C GLY A 900 19.35 14.81 5.14
N LYS A 901 20.28 15.49 5.83
CA LYS A 901 21.19 14.86 6.80
C LYS A 901 20.61 14.75 8.21
N GLN A 902 19.60 15.55 8.53
CA GLN A 902 18.98 15.61 9.84
C GLN A 902 17.47 15.44 9.76
N VAL A 903 16.91 14.88 10.82
CA VAL A 903 15.46 14.81 11.05
C VAL A 903 15.16 15.54 12.36
N VAL A 904 14.08 16.33 12.38
CA VAL A 904 13.57 16.95 13.59
C VAL A 904 12.23 16.31 13.96
N SER A 905 12.02 16.02 15.24
CA SER A 905 10.75 15.52 15.78
C SER A 905 10.28 16.32 16.99
N GLY A 906 8.98 16.58 17.06
CA GLY A 906 8.31 17.22 18.20
C GLY A 906 7.32 16.25 18.86
N SER A 907 7.38 16.13 20.19
CA SER A 907 6.61 15.16 20.96
C SER A 907 5.81 15.77 22.10
N TYR A 908 4.80 15.02 22.54
CA TYR A 908 4.04 15.26 23.76
C TYR A 908 4.91 15.18 25.03
N ASP A 909 6.11 14.58 24.93
CA ASP A 909 7.10 14.55 26.02
C ASP A 909 7.80 15.89 26.27
N LYS A 910 7.37 16.94 25.57
CA LYS A 910 7.83 18.33 25.71
C LYS A 910 9.22 18.59 25.12
N THR A 911 9.80 17.63 24.41
CA THR A 911 11.11 17.75 23.78
C THR A 911 11.02 17.90 22.27
N VAL A 912 11.99 18.61 21.69
CA VAL A 912 12.30 18.52 20.26
C VAL A 912 13.60 17.75 20.12
N ARG A 913 13.68 16.81 19.19
CA ARG A 913 14.89 16.00 18.97
C ARG A 913 15.41 16.16 17.56
N LEU A 914 16.71 16.34 17.43
CA LEU A 914 17.43 16.24 16.17
C LEU A 914 18.15 14.91 16.08
N TRP A 915 17.90 14.23 14.98
CA TRP A 915 18.44 12.92 14.67
C TRP A 915 19.30 13.02 13.43
N ASN A 916 20.36 12.22 13.39
CA ASN A 916 21.11 12.02 12.18
C ASN A 916 20.33 11.06 11.26
N ALA A 917 19.95 11.52 10.07
CA ALA A 917 19.12 10.73 9.15
C ALA A 917 19.82 9.45 8.66
N ALA A 918 21.15 9.43 8.59
CA ALA A 918 21.91 8.29 8.09
C ALA A 918 22.18 7.21 9.15
N THR A 919 22.47 7.62 10.38
CA THR A 919 22.84 6.70 11.47
C THR A 919 21.69 6.42 12.44
N GLY A 920 20.63 7.21 12.39
CA GLY A 920 19.54 7.20 13.37
C GLY A 920 19.95 7.68 14.77
N ALA A 921 21.21 8.08 14.95
CA ALA A 921 21.69 8.54 16.25
C ALA A 921 21.02 9.86 16.63
N LEU A 922 20.54 9.93 17.87
CA LEU A 922 20.12 11.17 18.49
C LEU A 922 21.33 12.11 18.58
N GLN A 923 21.29 13.23 17.86
CA GLN A 923 22.37 14.21 17.88
C GLN A 923 22.17 15.18 19.04
N GLN A 924 20.95 15.70 19.17
CA GLN A 924 20.60 16.69 20.19
C GLN A 924 19.17 16.47 20.66
N THR A 925 18.99 16.59 21.97
CA THR A 925 17.66 16.82 22.56
C THR A 925 17.60 18.29 22.93
N LEU A 926 16.70 19.00 22.28
CA LEU A 926 16.45 20.41 22.52
C LEU A 926 15.46 20.50 23.69
N GLU A 927 16.04 20.67 24.87
CA GLU A 927 15.31 20.93 26.10
C GLU A 927 15.66 22.36 26.55
N GLY A 928 14.66 23.14 26.97
CA GLY A 928 14.92 24.46 27.53
C GLY A 928 15.75 24.31 28.82
N GLN A 929 16.88 25.02 28.93
CA GLN A 929 17.75 24.99 30.13
C GLN A 929 16.95 25.28 31.42
N GLN A 930 17.38 24.68 32.54
CA GLN A 930 16.82 24.77 33.90
C GLN A 930 16.83 26.19 34.55
N THR A 931 16.59 27.24 33.78
CA THR A 931 16.26 28.56 34.31
C THR A 931 14.81 28.85 33.97
N LEU A 932 13.92 28.36 34.84
CA LEU A 932 12.52 28.74 35.04
C LEU A 932 11.55 28.90 33.84
N GLU A 933 11.94 28.81 32.56
CA GLU A 933 11.02 28.98 31.41
C GLU A 933 11.40 28.17 30.15
N GLY A 934 11.28 26.83 30.18
CA GLY A 934 11.41 25.92 29.02
C GLY A 934 10.05 25.46 28.45
N HIS A 935 10.04 24.57 27.44
CA HIS A 935 8.80 23.91 26.96
C HIS A 935 8.14 23.10 28.10
N PHE A 936 7.18 23.70 28.80
CA PHE A 936 6.51 23.05 29.94
C PHE A 936 5.41 22.06 29.54
N ASN A 937 5.02 22.04 28.25
CA ASN A 937 3.94 21.24 27.69
C ASN A 937 4.30 20.74 26.27
N ALA A 938 3.44 19.90 25.69
CA ALA A 938 3.62 19.21 24.41
C ALA A 938 4.10 20.12 23.27
N VAL A 939 5.00 19.60 22.42
CA VAL A 939 5.39 20.23 21.16
C VAL A 939 4.41 19.78 20.08
N THR A 940 3.71 20.73 19.48
CA THR A 940 2.60 20.49 18.55
C THR A 940 3.05 20.50 17.09
N SER A 941 4.10 21.27 16.76
CA SER A 941 4.58 21.45 15.39
C SER A 941 6.07 21.80 15.37
N VAL A 942 6.82 21.26 14.40
CA VAL A 942 8.24 21.57 14.17
C VAL A 942 8.53 21.80 12.68
N ALA A 943 9.49 22.66 12.36
CA ALA A 943 9.96 22.85 10.98
C ALA A 943 11.43 23.31 10.93
N PHE A 944 12.12 23.00 9.83
CA PHE A 944 13.45 23.56 9.53
C PHE A 944 13.36 24.86 8.73
N SER A 945 14.33 25.75 8.90
CA SER A 945 14.54 26.87 7.98
C SER A 945 14.95 26.35 6.60
N PRO A 946 14.66 27.09 5.51
CA PRO A 946 15.06 26.70 4.15
C PRO A 946 16.58 26.50 3.96
N ASP A 947 17.40 27.19 4.76
CA ASP A 947 18.86 27.01 4.74
C ASP A 947 19.36 25.90 5.68
N GLY A 948 18.45 25.28 6.44
CA GLY A 948 18.71 24.17 7.35
C GLY A 948 19.49 24.53 8.61
N LYS A 949 19.74 25.82 8.88
CA LYS A 949 20.53 26.25 10.04
C LYS A 949 19.69 26.46 11.30
N GLN A 950 18.39 26.64 11.15
CA GLN A 950 17.48 26.87 12.26
C GLN A 950 16.34 25.85 12.29
N VAL A 951 15.84 25.58 13.49
CA VAL A 951 14.63 24.80 13.74
C VAL A 951 13.65 25.69 14.48
N VAL A 952 12.38 25.69 14.07
CA VAL A 952 11.29 26.31 14.81
C VAL A 952 10.40 25.25 15.44
N SER A 953 9.97 25.47 16.68
CA SER A 953 9.00 24.64 17.39
C SER A 953 7.86 25.46 17.98
N GLY A 954 6.63 24.97 17.80
CA GLY A 954 5.42 25.46 18.47
C GLY A 954 5.03 24.52 19.61
N SER A 955 4.63 25.08 20.75
CA SER A 955 4.29 24.29 21.94
C SER A 955 3.05 24.78 22.67
N SER A 956 2.43 23.85 23.39
CA SER A 956 1.36 24.09 24.35
C SER A 956 1.80 24.89 25.59
N ASN A 957 3.07 25.25 25.71
CA ASN A 957 3.55 26.21 26.71
C ASN A 957 3.47 27.66 26.21
N LYS A 958 2.79 27.91 25.08
CA LYS A 958 2.56 29.25 24.52
C LYS A 958 3.80 29.89 23.89
N ALA A 959 4.92 29.15 23.80
CA ALA A 959 6.15 29.66 23.21
C ALA A 959 6.33 29.12 21.80
N VAL A 960 6.87 29.99 20.94
CA VAL A 960 7.59 29.55 19.75
C VAL A 960 9.07 29.60 20.08
N GLN A 961 9.82 28.56 19.75
CA GLN A 961 11.25 28.50 20.03
C GLN A 961 12.02 28.29 18.73
N LEU A 962 13.08 29.09 18.57
CA LEU A 962 14.03 29.01 17.47
C LEU A 962 15.35 28.47 18.01
N TRP A 963 15.81 27.41 17.37
CA TRP A 963 16.98 26.66 17.79
C TRP A 963 18.00 26.69 16.67
N ASP A 964 19.26 26.74 17.05
CA ASP A 964 20.37 26.49 16.14
C ASP A 964 20.43 24.99 15.84
N ALA A 965 20.29 24.60 14.58
CA ALA A 965 20.24 23.19 14.19
C ALA A 965 21.59 22.46 14.37
N ALA A 966 22.71 23.20 14.45
CA ALA A 966 24.04 22.61 14.56
C ALA A 966 24.46 22.41 16.03
N THR A 967 24.18 23.40 16.88
CA THR A 967 24.59 23.43 18.29
C THR A 967 23.47 23.00 19.23
N GLY A 968 22.22 22.98 18.76
CA GLY A 968 21.04 22.72 19.58
C GLY A 968 20.79 23.80 20.62
N ALA A 969 21.53 24.91 20.53
CA ALA A 969 21.36 26.04 21.40
C ALA A 969 20.03 26.70 21.06
N LEU A 970 19.26 26.97 22.09
CA LEU A 970 18.10 27.85 21.99
C LEU A 970 18.61 29.25 21.59
N GLN A 971 18.37 29.65 20.34
CA GLN A 971 18.77 30.96 19.87
C GLN A 971 17.81 32.02 20.40
N GLN A 972 16.51 31.74 20.27
CA GLN A 972 15.45 32.68 20.64
C GLN A 972 14.26 31.93 21.23
N ILE A 973 13.73 32.45 22.34
CA ILE A 973 12.37 32.14 22.74
C ILE A 973 11.51 33.30 22.29
N LEU A 974 10.68 33.05 21.28
CA LEU A 974 9.72 33.99 20.76
C LEU A 974 8.52 34.01 21.72
N LYS A 975 8.72 34.70 22.85
CA LYS A 975 7.70 34.90 23.87
C LYS A 975 6.76 35.99 23.39
N GLY A 976 5.48 35.66 23.34
CA GLY A 976 4.48 36.60 22.90
C GLY A 976 3.09 36.02 22.88
N HIS A 977 2.94 34.75 22.52
CA HIS A 977 1.63 34.12 22.62
C HIS A 977 1.23 33.90 24.09
N SER A 978 -0.02 34.21 24.41
CA SER A 978 -0.62 34.05 25.74
C SER A 978 -1.42 32.76 25.93
N ASP A 979 -1.36 31.83 24.97
CA ASP A 979 -1.98 30.49 24.93
C ASP A 979 -1.30 29.54 23.91
N VAL A 980 -1.73 28.27 23.82
CA VAL A 980 -1.07 27.18 23.06
C VAL A 980 -0.81 27.54 21.60
N VAL A 981 0.43 27.35 21.14
CA VAL A 981 0.78 27.47 19.72
C VAL A 981 0.43 26.15 19.02
N MET A 982 -0.40 26.22 17.99
CA MET A 982 -0.89 25.03 17.27
C MET A 982 -0.12 24.74 15.99
N SER A 983 0.47 25.76 15.37
CA SER A 983 1.18 25.62 14.10
C SER A 983 2.28 26.68 13.98
N VAL A 984 3.39 26.28 13.36
CA VAL A 984 4.56 27.13 13.05
C VAL A 984 5.10 26.80 11.67
N ALA A 985 5.55 27.80 10.92
CA ALA A 985 6.21 27.60 9.63
C ALA A 985 7.20 28.73 9.34
N PHE A 986 8.25 28.42 8.56
CA PHE A 986 9.13 29.44 7.97
C PHE A 986 8.54 29.97 6.65
N SER A 987 8.83 31.23 6.33
CA SER A 987 8.63 31.75 4.99
C SER A 987 9.56 31.07 3.98
N PRO A 988 9.23 31.03 2.67
CA PRO A 988 10.05 30.37 1.66
C PRO A 988 11.47 30.95 1.51
N ASP A 989 11.65 32.23 1.82
CA ASP A 989 12.95 32.89 1.84
C ASP A 989 13.71 32.70 3.17
N GLY A 990 13.07 32.05 4.16
CA GLY A 990 13.64 31.75 5.48
C GLY A 990 13.81 32.96 6.38
N THR A 991 13.35 34.14 5.95
CA THR A 991 13.56 35.39 6.70
C THR A 991 12.54 35.60 7.81
N GLN A 992 11.38 34.94 7.71
CA GLN A 992 10.27 35.07 8.65
C GLN A 992 9.80 33.72 9.18
N VAL A 993 9.24 33.75 10.38
CA VAL A 993 8.50 32.64 11.01
C VAL A 993 7.08 33.11 11.28
N VAL A 994 6.08 32.31 10.92
CA VAL A 994 4.69 32.55 11.29
C VAL A 994 4.25 31.55 12.36
N SER A 995 3.48 32.03 13.35
CA SER A 995 2.89 31.19 14.38
C SER A 995 1.45 31.56 14.68
N GLY A 996 0.60 30.54 14.78
CA GLY A 996 -0.82 30.65 15.15
C GLY A 996 -1.12 29.97 16.48
N SER A 997 -1.92 30.63 17.33
CA SER A 997 -2.08 30.26 18.73
C SER A 997 -3.51 30.47 19.26
N ILE A 998 -3.87 29.67 20.28
CA ILE A 998 -5.14 29.75 21.04
C ILE A 998 -5.29 31.12 21.75
N ASP A 999 -4.28 31.98 21.71
CA ASP A 999 -4.25 33.23 22.46
C ASP A 999 -4.86 34.43 21.73
N GLY A 1000 -5.32 34.22 20.51
CA GLY A 1000 -5.87 35.30 19.71
C GLY A 1000 -4.87 36.01 18.82
N THR A 1001 -3.60 35.62 18.87
CA THR A 1001 -2.58 36.31 18.08
C THR A 1001 -1.99 35.41 17.01
N ILE A 1002 -1.62 36.06 15.91
CA ILE A 1002 -0.76 35.49 14.89
C ILE A 1002 0.48 36.35 14.91
N ARG A 1003 1.63 35.71 14.93
CA ARG A 1003 2.87 36.44 15.08
C ARG A 1003 3.78 36.09 13.93
N LEU A 1004 4.31 37.13 13.29
CA LEU A 1004 5.39 37.09 12.33
C LEU A 1004 6.66 37.52 13.05
N TRP A 1005 7.63 36.64 13.03
CA TRP A 1005 8.90 36.82 13.70
C TRP A 1005 9.99 36.89 12.65
N ASP A 1006 10.96 37.77 12.85
CA ASP A 1006 12.19 37.77 12.10
C ASP A 1006 12.97 36.52 12.50
N ALA A 1007 13.29 35.65 11.55
CA ALA A 1007 13.99 34.41 11.85
C ALA A 1007 15.42 34.65 12.40
N ALA A 1008 16.08 35.74 11.98
CA ALA A 1008 17.47 36.02 12.33
C ALA A 1008 17.64 36.69 13.70
N THR A 1009 16.76 37.64 14.00
CA THR A 1009 16.81 38.45 15.23
C THR A 1009 15.85 37.95 16.29
N GLY A 1010 14.94 37.01 15.94
CA GLY A 1010 13.77 36.59 16.73
C GLY A 1010 12.96 37.76 17.28
N ALA A 1011 13.19 38.94 16.74
CA ALA A 1011 12.34 40.07 16.97
C ALA A 1011 11.01 39.71 16.38
N LEU A 1012 9.97 39.88 17.17
CA LEU A 1012 8.64 40.01 16.64
C LEU A 1012 8.66 41.16 15.62
N GLN A 1013 8.75 40.85 14.32
CA GLN A 1013 8.63 41.87 13.28
C GLN A 1013 7.25 42.48 13.36
N GLN A 1014 6.27 41.58 13.51
CA GLN A 1014 4.90 41.95 13.70
C GLN A 1014 4.22 40.92 14.59
N THR A 1015 3.67 41.37 15.71
CA THR A 1015 2.39 40.74 16.06
C THR A 1015 1.43 41.31 15.05
N LEU A 1016 0.70 40.42 14.40
CA LEU A 1016 -0.51 40.80 13.72
C LEU A 1016 -1.47 41.26 14.84
N GLU A 1017 -1.25 42.50 15.28
CA GLU A 1017 -1.93 43.32 16.28
C GLU A 1017 -2.26 44.62 15.54
N GLY A 1018 -3.52 45.07 15.58
CA GLY A 1018 -3.88 46.33 14.92
C GLY A 1018 -3.09 47.50 15.50
N GLN A 1019 -2.63 48.45 14.68
CA GLN A 1019 -1.85 49.58 15.19
C GLN A 1019 -2.65 50.44 16.20
N GLN A 1020 -2.03 50.66 17.37
CA GLN A 1020 -2.14 51.76 18.35
C GLN A 1020 -3.48 52.13 19.01
N THR A 1021 -4.62 51.54 18.68
CA THR A 1021 -5.84 51.60 19.55
C THR A 1021 -6.70 50.34 19.49
N LEU A 1022 -6.26 49.31 18.76
CA LEU A 1022 -7.01 48.12 18.47
C LEU A 1022 -6.10 46.91 18.70
N LYS A 1023 -6.25 46.21 19.82
CA LYS A 1023 -5.66 44.87 20.06
C LYS A 1023 -5.72 44.04 18.77
N GLY A 1024 -4.81 43.08 18.56
CA GLY A 1024 -4.94 41.93 17.62
C GLY A 1024 -6.25 41.19 17.87
N HIS A 1025 -6.38 39.88 17.65
CA HIS A 1025 -7.62 39.34 18.19
C HIS A 1025 -7.66 39.41 19.73
N SER A 1026 -8.78 39.88 20.30
CA SER A 1026 -8.97 40.04 21.75
C SER A 1026 -9.30 38.74 22.52
N ASN A 1027 -9.28 37.57 21.84
CA ASN A 1027 -9.59 36.21 22.32
C ASN A 1027 -9.12 35.17 21.25
N ALA A 1028 -9.20 33.85 21.50
CA ALA A 1028 -8.51 32.78 20.77
C ALA A 1028 -8.61 32.76 19.22
N VAL A 1029 -7.46 32.70 18.50
CA VAL A 1029 -7.40 32.54 17.04
C VAL A 1029 -7.61 31.07 16.71
N MET A 1030 -8.77 30.80 16.13
CA MET A 1030 -9.22 29.45 15.84
C MET A 1030 -8.78 28.98 14.46
N SER A 1031 -8.54 29.90 13.53
CA SER A 1031 -8.19 29.58 12.15
C SER A 1031 -7.31 30.65 11.49
N VAL A 1032 -6.34 30.22 10.69
CA VAL A 1032 -5.47 31.07 9.88
C VAL A 1032 -5.30 30.51 8.47
N ALA A 1033 -5.34 31.37 7.46
CA ALA A 1033 -5.12 30.97 6.07
C ALA A 1033 -4.41 32.07 5.27
N PHE A 1034 -3.43 31.69 4.45
CA PHE A 1034 -2.86 32.57 3.44
C PHE A 1034 -3.83 32.75 2.27
N SER A 1035 -3.79 33.91 1.63
CA SER A 1035 -4.41 34.10 0.32
C SER A 1035 -3.71 33.24 -0.74
N PRO A 1036 -4.40 32.88 -1.84
CA PRO A 1036 -3.83 32.04 -2.89
C PRO A 1036 -2.53 32.59 -3.54
N ASP A 1037 -2.27 33.89 -3.42
CA ASP A 1037 -1.07 34.56 -3.93
C ASP A 1037 0.02 34.79 -2.86
N GLY A 1038 -0.21 34.34 -1.62
CA GLY A 1038 0.71 34.50 -0.50
C GLY A 1038 0.86 35.94 0.02
N THR A 1039 0.09 36.89 -0.52
CA THR A 1039 0.24 38.32 -0.19
C THR A 1039 -0.56 38.77 1.02
N GLN A 1040 -1.56 37.99 1.43
CA GLN A 1040 -2.44 38.28 2.56
C GLN A 1040 -2.65 37.06 3.46
N VAL A 1041 -3.04 37.31 4.71
CA VAL A 1041 -3.49 36.29 5.67
C VAL A 1041 -4.85 36.68 6.22
N VAL A 1042 -5.80 35.75 6.30
CA VAL A 1042 -7.08 35.93 7.00
C VAL A 1042 -7.07 35.14 8.31
N SER A 1043 -7.66 35.72 9.34
CA SER A 1043 -7.83 35.07 10.63
C SER A 1043 -9.19 35.32 11.26
N GLY A 1044 -9.75 34.26 11.83
CA GLY A 1044 -10.98 34.26 12.62
C GLY A 1044 -10.67 33.92 14.06
N SER A 1045 -11.28 34.63 15.01
CA SER A 1045 -11.03 34.40 16.41
C SER A 1045 -12.26 34.59 17.29
N SER A 1046 -12.20 34.02 18.49
CA SER A 1046 -13.17 34.13 19.58
C SER A 1046 -13.42 35.56 20.09
N ASP A 1047 -12.77 36.56 19.50
CA ASP A 1047 -12.80 37.98 19.86
C ASP A 1047 -13.82 38.80 19.09
N GLU A 1048 -14.71 38.11 18.39
CA GLU A 1048 -15.76 38.70 17.57
C GLU A 1048 -15.25 39.43 16.32
N ALA A 1049 -13.95 39.35 16.03
CA ALA A 1049 -13.37 39.99 14.85
C ALA A 1049 -12.86 38.95 13.83
N VAL A 1050 -12.92 39.36 12.57
CA VAL A 1050 -12.15 38.75 11.48
C VAL A 1050 -11.09 39.77 11.08
N ARG A 1051 -9.88 39.31 10.77
CA ARG A 1051 -8.80 40.22 10.40
C ARG A 1051 -8.13 39.78 9.13
N LEU A 1052 -7.82 40.78 8.31
CA LEU A 1052 -7.01 40.65 7.12
C LEU A 1052 -5.67 41.31 7.37
N TRP A 1053 -4.62 40.60 7.01
CA TRP A 1053 -3.24 40.98 7.26
C TRP A 1053 -2.49 40.99 5.95
N ASP A 1054 -1.65 42.00 5.78
CA ASP A 1054 -0.67 42.02 4.72
C ASP A 1054 0.46 41.06 5.12
N ALA A 1055 0.74 40.05 4.30
CA ALA A 1055 1.75 39.05 4.64
C ALA A 1055 3.18 39.64 4.64
N ALA A 1056 3.44 40.67 3.83
CA ALA A 1056 4.77 41.25 3.66
C ALA A 1056 5.09 42.33 4.71
N THR A 1057 4.10 43.15 5.04
CA THR A 1057 4.25 44.29 5.95
C THR A 1057 3.68 44.01 7.33
N GLY A 1058 3.13 42.80 7.56
CA GLY A 1058 2.39 42.36 8.75
C GLY A 1058 1.27 43.32 9.19
N ALA A 1059 0.94 44.30 8.35
CA ALA A 1059 0.02 45.35 8.72
C ALA A 1059 -1.36 44.71 8.80
N LEU A 1060 -2.09 44.97 9.88
CA LEU A 1060 -3.53 44.80 9.86
C LEU A 1060 -4.05 45.66 8.71
N GLN A 1061 -4.38 45.02 7.60
CA GLN A 1061 -4.96 45.70 6.46
C GLN A 1061 -6.37 46.16 6.82
N GLN A 1062 -7.11 45.33 7.56
CA GLN A 1062 -8.42 45.70 8.12
C GLN A 1062 -8.80 44.79 9.28
N THR A 1063 -9.37 45.35 10.36
CA THR A 1063 -10.24 44.59 11.26
C THR A 1063 -11.65 44.67 10.74
N LEU A 1064 -12.18 43.54 10.31
CA LEU A 1064 -13.55 43.37 9.88
C LEU A 1064 -14.41 43.23 11.14
N LYS A 1065 -14.71 44.39 11.75
CA LYS A 1065 -15.53 44.49 12.96
C LYS A 1065 -17.00 44.43 12.60
N GLY A 1066 -17.71 43.53 13.24
CA GLY A 1066 -19.12 43.36 13.00
C GLY A 1066 -19.73 42.35 13.94
N HIS A 1067 -19.12 41.18 14.10
CA HIS A 1067 -19.69 40.15 14.97
C HIS A 1067 -19.73 40.61 16.43
N SER A 1068 -20.71 40.08 17.17
CA SER A 1068 -21.01 40.39 18.58
C SER A 1068 -20.72 39.23 19.55
N ASP A 1069 -20.00 38.21 19.09
CA ASP A 1069 -19.51 37.01 19.81
C ASP A 1069 -18.44 36.27 18.93
N GLY A 1070 -17.78 35.24 19.45
CA GLY A 1070 -16.55 34.65 18.88
C GLY A 1070 -16.66 34.05 17.47
N VAL A 1071 -15.67 34.33 16.60
CA VAL A 1071 -15.56 33.83 15.22
C VAL A 1071 -14.75 32.53 15.19
N ILE A 1072 -15.37 31.46 14.70
CA ILE A 1072 -14.78 30.10 14.77
C ILE A 1072 -14.15 29.64 13.45
N SER A 1073 -14.56 30.25 12.34
CA SER A 1073 -14.08 29.92 11.00
C SER A 1073 -14.09 31.18 10.14
N ALA A 1074 -13.05 31.33 9.29
CA ALA A 1074 -12.92 32.39 8.30
C ALA A 1074 -12.26 31.83 7.04
N ALA A 1075 -12.79 32.18 5.87
CA ALA A 1075 -12.28 31.68 4.59
C ALA A 1075 -12.30 32.76 3.50
N PHE A 1076 -11.30 32.73 2.61
CA PHE A 1076 -11.33 33.49 1.36
C PHE A 1076 -12.26 32.82 0.34
N SER A 1077 -12.92 33.64 -0.47
CA SER A 1077 -13.59 33.17 -1.68
C SER A 1077 -12.56 32.62 -2.67
N PRO A 1078 -12.97 31.72 -3.59
CA PRO A 1078 -12.05 31.09 -4.55
C PRO A 1078 -11.27 32.07 -5.44
N ASN A 1079 -11.81 33.27 -5.65
CA ASN A 1079 -11.18 34.34 -6.44
C ASN A 1079 -10.38 35.34 -5.59
N GLY A 1080 -10.29 35.13 -4.27
CA GLY A 1080 -9.61 36.00 -3.31
C GLY A 1080 -10.29 37.36 -3.08
N LYS A 1081 -11.48 37.61 -3.64
CA LYS A 1081 -12.16 38.93 -3.61
C LYS A 1081 -13.13 39.14 -2.46
N GLN A 1082 -13.56 38.08 -1.78
CA GLN A 1082 -14.46 38.15 -0.63
C GLN A 1082 -13.93 37.29 0.52
N VAL A 1083 -14.30 37.64 1.74
CA VAL A 1083 -14.06 36.86 2.95
C VAL A 1083 -15.40 36.56 3.60
N VAL A 1084 -15.58 35.33 4.08
CA VAL A 1084 -16.75 34.92 4.85
C VAL A 1084 -16.33 34.49 6.25
N SER A 1085 -17.16 34.81 7.23
CA SER A 1085 -16.93 34.48 8.65
C SER A 1085 -18.19 34.01 9.36
N GLY A 1086 -18.06 32.96 10.16
CA GLY A 1086 -19.13 32.41 11.00
C GLY A 1086 -18.79 32.56 12.49
N SER A 1087 -19.78 32.99 13.28
CA SER A 1087 -19.59 33.38 14.68
C SER A 1087 -20.64 32.80 15.64
N PHE A 1088 -20.27 32.70 16.92
CA PHE A 1088 -21.16 32.44 18.06
C PHE A 1088 -22.27 33.48 18.22
N ASP A 1089 -22.15 34.63 17.55
CA ASP A 1089 -23.11 35.74 17.62
C ASP A 1089 -24.37 35.48 16.78
N LYS A 1090 -24.46 34.25 16.27
CA LYS A 1090 -25.58 33.73 15.48
C LYS A 1090 -25.69 34.38 14.11
N THR A 1091 -24.66 35.11 13.68
CA THR A 1091 -24.60 35.76 12.37
C THR A 1091 -23.44 35.22 11.54
N VAL A 1092 -23.62 35.31 10.23
CA VAL A 1092 -22.54 35.11 9.24
C VAL A 1092 -22.27 36.46 8.61
N ARG A 1093 -21.02 36.78 8.28
CA ARG A 1093 -20.70 38.07 7.63
C ARG A 1093 -19.87 37.88 6.39
N LEU A 1094 -20.16 38.73 5.41
CA LEU A 1094 -19.50 38.79 4.12
C LEU A 1094 -18.78 40.12 3.98
N TRP A 1095 -17.51 40.03 3.61
CA TRP A 1095 -16.61 41.14 3.55
C TRP A 1095 -15.97 41.21 2.17
N ASP A 1096 -15.85 42.41 1.62
CA ASP A 1096 -15.06 42.63 0.42
C ASP A 1096 -13.57 42.56 0.78
N ALA A 1097 -12.76 41.75 0.09
CA ALA A 1097 -11.33 41.64 0.40
C ALA A 1097 -10.52 42.85 -0.09
N ALA A 1098 -10.99 43.56 -1.13
CA ALA A 1098 -10.29 44.69 -1.75
C ALA A 1098 -10.69 46.05 -1.14
N THR A 1099 -12.00 46.30 -0.99
CA THR A 1099 -12.54 47.51 -0.35
C THR A 1099 -12.65 47.37 1.16
N ARG A 1100 -12.55 46.14 1.67
CA ARG A 1100 -12.46 45.81 3.11
C ARG A 1100 -13.69 46.24 3.92
N ALA A 1101 -14.81 46.49 3.23
CA ALA A 1101 -16.09 46.86 3.81
C ALA A 1101 -16.93 45.62 4.11
N LEU A 1102 -17.73 45.68 5.20
CA LEU A 1102 -18.81 44.73 5.43
C LEU A 1102 -19.82 44.91 4.30
N GLN A 1103 -19.89 43.92 3.41
CA GLN A 1103 -20.86 43.94 2.34
C GLN A 1103 -22.23 43.60 2.91
N GLN A 1104 -22.32 42.54 3.72
CA GLN A 1104 -23.58 42.01 4.21
C GLN A 1104 -23.45 41.34 5.59
N THR A 1105 -24.44 41.59 6.47
CA THR A 1105 -24.63 40.81 7.72
C THR A 1105 -25.80 39.87 7.51
N LEU A 1106 -25.51 38.59 7.63
CA LEU A 1106 -26.42 37.50 7.38
C LEU A 1106 -27.04 37.08 8.71
N GLU A 1107 -28.07 37.82 9.13
CA GLU A 1107 -28.78 37.61 10.39
C GLU A 1107 -29.89 36.58 10.21
N GLY A 1108 -29.91 35.56 11.07
CA GLY A 1108 -30.97 34.57 11.02
C GLY A 1108 -30.83 33.41 12.00
N HIS A 1109 -29.63 32.90 12.27
CA HIS A 1109 -29.48 31.78 13.21
C HIS A 1109 -29.93 32.19 14.62
N SER A 1110 -30.49 31.23 15.35
CA SER A 1110 -30.98 31.43 16.72
C SER A 1110 -29.99 30.95 17.80
N ASN A 1111 -28.86 30.37 17.37
CA ASN A 1111 -27.74 29.92 18.19
C ASN A 1111 -26.41 29.98 17.42
N GLU A 1112 -25.30 29.58 18.03
CA GLU A 1112 -23.93 29.75 17.55
C GLU A 1112 -23.68 29.12 16.16
N VAL A 1113 -22.94 29.79 15.27
CA VAL A 1113 -22.54 29.22 13.96
C VAL A 1113 -21.24 28.42 14.11
N THR A 1114 -21.20 27.18 13.62
CA THR A 1114 -20.14 26.17 13.84
C THR A 1114 -19.31 25.82 12.62
N SER A 1115 -19.80 26.16 11.43
CA SER A 1115 -19.09 25.91 10.17
C SER A 1115 -19.68 26.78 9.08
N ILE A 1116 -18.83 27.19 8.14
CA ILE A 1116 -19.16 28.09 7.05
C ILE A 1116 -18.33 27.75 5.81
N ALA A 1117 -18.95 27.86 4.63
CA ALA A 1117 -18.27 27.65 3.35
C ALA A 1117 -18.85 28.55 2.24
N PHE A 1118 -17.99 28.91 1.27
CA PHE A 1118 -18.41 29.51 0.01
C PHE A 1118 -18.83 28.44 -1.00
N SER A 1119 -19.79 28.76 -1.87
CA SER A 1119 -20.02 27.99 -3.07
C SER A 1119 -18.80 28.08 -4.01
N PRO A 1120 -18.55 27.07 -4.85
CA PRO A 1120 -17.40 27.05 -5.77
C PRO A 1120 -17.37 28.23 -6.76
N ASP A 1121 -18.53 28.79 -7.11
CA ASP A 1121 -18.64 29.98 -7.95
C ASP A 1121 -18.59 31.31 -7.17
N GLY A 1122 -18.48 31.22 -5.84
CA GLY A 1122 -18.41 32.35 -4.91
C GLY A 1122 -19.73 33.13 -4.78
N LYS A 1123 -20.86 32.63 -5.29
CA LYS A 1123 -22.15 33.36 -5.30
C LYS A 1123 -23.07 33.05 -4.12
N GLN A 1124 -22.83 31.97 -3.39
CA GLN A 1124 -23.61 31.59 -2.21
C GLN A 1124 -22.70 31.29 -1.03
N VAL A 1125 -23.25 31.44 0.17
CA VAL A 1125 -22.61 31.06 1.44
C VAL A 1125 -23.53 30.11 2.18
N VAL A 1126 -22.96 29.09 2.81
CA VAL A 1126 -23.65 28.15 3.69
C VAL A 1126 -23.11 28.26 5.10
N SER A 1127 -23.99 28.15 6.09
CA SER A 1127 -23.64 28.11 7.50
C SER A 1127 -24.39 27.03 8.28
N GLY A 1128 -23.69 26.31 9.14
CA GLY A 1128 -24.24 25.34 10.11
C GLY A 1128 -24.17 25.89 11.52
N SER A 1129 -25.10 25.51 12.39
CA SER A 1129 -25.25 26.11 13.72
C SER A 1129 -25.69 25.15 14.83
N TYR A 1130 -25.39 25.52 16.08
CA TYR A 1130 -25.98 24.97 17.31
C TYR A 1130 -27.50 25.13 17.39
N ASP A 1131 -28.12 25.93 16.52
CA ASP A 1131 -29.58 26.02 16.46
C ASP A 1131 -30.25 24.86 15.70
N GLU A 1132 -29.47 23.82 15.40
CA GLU A 1132 -29.89 22.62 14.69
C GLU A 1132 -30.29 22.91 13.23
N THR A 1133 -29.98 24.12 12.72
CA THR A 1133 -30.32 24.54 11.35
C THR A 1133 -29.09 24.82 10.52
N VAL A 1134 -29.26 24.66 9.20
CA VAL A 1134 -28.32 25.13 8.18
C VAL A 1134 -28.96 26.31 7.47
N ARG A 1135 -28.18 27.30 7.03
CA ARG A 1135 -28.71 28.44 6.27
C ARG A 1135 -27.89 28.71 5.04
N LEU A 1136 -28.59 29.15 4.01
CA LEU A 1136 -28.06 29.52 2.70
C LEU A 1136 -28.30 31.00 2.45
N TRP A 1137 -27.26 31.66 1.97
CA TRP A 1137 -27.23 33.09 1.82
C TRP A 1137 -26.71 33.45 0.44
N ASP A 1138 -27.28 34.48 -0.15
CA ASP A 1138 -26.74 35.06 -1.37
C ASP A 1138 -25.48 35.87 -1.06
N ALA A 1139 -24.35 35.55 -1.70
CA ALA A 1139 -23.06 36.18 -1.39
C ALA A 1139 -22.95 37.62 -1.92
N ALA A 1140 -23.78 38.02 -2.88
CA ALA A 1140 -23.76 39.36 -3.47
C ALA A 1140 -24.74 40.32 -2.77
N THR A 1141 -25.91 39.83 -2.39
CA THR A 1141 -27.02 40.61 -1.83
C THR A 1141 -27.22 40.40 -0.33
N GLY A 1142 -26.66 39.33 0.23
CA GLY A 1142 -26.78 39.00 1.66
C GLY A 1142 -28.14 38.48 2.09
N ALA A 1143 -29.06 38.28 1.14
CA ALA A 1143 -30.38 37.77 1.46
C ALA A 1143 -30.28 36.33 1.96
N LEU A 1144 -30.97 36.03 3.08
CA LEU A 1144 -31.25 34.66 3.50
C LEU A 1144 -32.11 34.02 2.42
N GLN A 1145 -31.52 33.11 1.66
CA GLN A 1145 -32.21 32.42 0.58
C GLN A 1145 -33.07 31.29 1.16
N GLN A 1146 -32.51 30.50 2.10
CA GLN A 1146 -33.18 29.34 2.68
C GLN A 1146 -32.75 29.07 4.14
N THR A 1147 -33.70 28.64 4.98
CA THR A 1147 -33.43 28.08 6.31
C THR A 1147 -33.80 26.61 6.32
N LEU A 1148 -32.79 25.79 6.53
CA LEU A 1148 -32.81 24.35 6.36
C LEU A 1148 -32.95 23.71 7.74
N LYS A 1149 -34.20 23.43 8.13
CA LYS A 1149 -34.54 22.84 9.44
C LYS A 1149 -34.73 21.34 9.31
N GLY A 1150 -34.09 20.59 10.20
CA GLY A 1150 -34.31 19.14 10.26
C GLY A 1150 -33.39 18.38 11.20
N HIS A 1151 -32.13 18.77 11.38
CA HIS A 1151 -31.27 18.14 12.39
C HIS A 1151 -31.91 18.23 13.78
N SER A 1152 -31.72 17.18 14.59
CA SER A 1152 -32.26 17.10 15.96
C SER A 1152 -31.20 17.31 17.03
N ASP A 1153 -30.00 17.73 16.63
CA ASP A 1153 -28.87 18.07 17.48
C ASP A 1153 -27.92 18.99 16.69
N VAL A 1154 -26.88 19.51 17.34
CA VAL A 1154 -25.95 20.53 16.81
C VAL A 1154 -25.37 20.13 15.45
N VAL A 1155 -25.42 21.05 14.49
CA VAL A 1155 -24.74 20.90 13.19
C VAL A 1155 -23.25 21.20 13.38
N ILE A 1156 -22.38 20.28 12.94
CA ILE A 1156 -20.93 20.31 13.20
C ILE A 1156 -20.17 20.86 11.99
N SER A 1157 -20.50 20.41 10.77
CA SER A 1157 -19.89 20.94 9.55
C SER A 1157 -20.92 21.15 8.45
N VAL A 1158 -20.60 22.07 7.53
CA VAL A 1158 -21.38 22.34 6.32
C VAL A 1158 -20.43 22.56 5.14
N ALA A 1159 -20.86 22.14 3.96
CA ALA A 1159 -20.08 22.21 2.73
C ALA A 1159 -21.02 22.28 1.52
N PHE A 1160 -20.58 22.97 0.48
CA PHE A 1160 -21.23 22.94 -0.82
C PHE A 1160 -20.68 21.80 -1.67
N SER A 1161 -21.54 21.26 -2.53
CA SER A 1161 -21.12 20.47 -3.68
C SER A 1161 -20.22 21.27 -4.62
N SER A 1162 -19.38 20.58 -5.37
CA SER A 1162 -18.46 21.15 -6.38
C SER A 1162 -19.15 21.92 -7.51
N ASP A 1163 -20.46 21.69 -7.72
CA ASP A 1163 -21.29 22.46 -8.65
C ASP A 1163 -22.12 23.58 -7.97
N GLY A 1164 -22.01 23.71 -6.65
CA GLY A 1164 -22.69 24.72 -5.83
C GLY A 1164 -24.20 24.53 -5.65
N LYS A 1165 -24.79 23.43 -6.15
CA LYS A 1165 -26.25 23.23 -6.15
C LYS A 1165 -26.78 22.51 -4.91
N GLN A 1166 -25.89 21.95 -4.09
CA GLN A 1166 -26.24 21.06 -3.00
C GLN A 1166 -25.39 21.39 -1.76
N VAL A 1167 -25.99 21.27 -0.57
CA VAL A 1167 -25.38 21.63 0.72
C VAL A 1167 -25.47 20.49 1.72
N VAL A 1168 -24.33 20.05 2.26
CA VAL A 1168 -24.33 19.11 3.41
C VAL A 1168 -24.47 19.81 4.72
N SER A 1169 -24.99 19.06 5.66
CA SER A 1169 -24.62 19.18 7.06
C SER A 1169 -24.45 17.83 7.73
N ASP A 1170 -23.43 17.69 8.56
CA ASP A 1170 -23.33 16.60 9.54
C ASP A 1170 -23.60 17.13 10.95
N SER A 1171 -24.18 16.29 11.80
CA SER A 1171 -24.66 16.69 13.12
C SER A 1171 -24.39 15.61 14.18
N TYR A 1172 -24.31 16.04 15.44
CA TYR A 1172 -24.23 15.13 16.59
C TYR A 1172 -25.47 14.22 16.73
N ASP A 1173 -26.56 14.50 16.01
CA ASP A 1173 -27.73 13.62 15.93
C ASP A 1173 -27.45 12.29 15.20
N LYS A 1174 -26.18 12.06 14.81
CA LYS A 1174 -25.70 10.91 14.04
C LYS A 1174 -26.30 10.86 12.65
N THR A 1175 -26.76 12.01 12.18
CA THR A 1175 -27.29 12.17 10.84
C THR A 1175 -26.44 13.12 10.01
N VAL A 1176 -26.36 12.79 8.73
CA VAL A 1176 -25.90 13.70 7.70
C VAL A 1176 -27.12 14.08 6.89
N ARG A 1177 -27.30 15.36 6.56
CA ARG A 1177 -28.45 15.83 5.81
C ARG A 1177 -27.97 16.56 4.59
N LEU A 1178 -28.65 16.28 3.49
CA LEU A 1178 -28.54 17.08 2.31
C LEU A 1178 -29.77 17.96 2.13
N TRP A 1179 -29.47 19.20 1.82
CA TRP A 1179 -30.35 20.28 1.43
C TRP A 1179 -30.07 20.76 -0.01
N ASP A 1180 -31.14 20.99 -0.76
CA ASP A 1180 -31.03 21.65 -2.06
C ASP A 1180 -30.61 23.11 -1.87
N ALA A 1181 -29.53 23.55 -2.52
CA ALA A 1181 -29.02 24.91 -2.32
C ALA A 1181 -29.92 26.00 -2.93
N VAL A 1182 -30.86 25.63 -3.82
CA VAL A 1182 -31.76 26.56 -4.54
C VAL A 1182 -33.16 26.58 -3.92
N THR A 1183 -33.69 25.42 -3.57
CA THR A 1183 -35.07 25.24 -3.07
C THR A 1183 -35.15 25.08 -1.56
N GLY A 1184 -34.03 24.82 -0.88
CA GLY A 1184 -33.92 24.62 0.57
C GLY A 1184 -34.67 23.41 1.11
N ALA A 1185 -35.18 22.55 0.23
CA ALA A 1185 -35.80 21.31 0.64
C ALA A 1185 -34.74 20.38 1.24
N LEU A 1186 -35.03 19.82 2.42
CA LEU A 1186 -34.32 18.64 2.94
C LEU A 1186 -34.50 17.54 1.90
N GLN A 1187 -33.47 17.31 1.11
CA GLN A 1187 -33.53 16.31 0.06
C GLN A 1187 -33.49 14.92 0.71
N GLN A 1188 -32.64 14.71 1.73
CA GLN A 1188 -32.54 13.43 2.44
C GLN A 1188 -31.81 13.57 3.78
N THR A 1189 -32.27 12.79 4.75
CA THR A 1189 -31.63 12.58 6.04
C THR A 1189 -31.07 11.18 6.08
N LEU A 1190 -29.87 11.08 6.61
CA LEU A 1190 -29.03 9.91 6.54
C LEU A 1190 -28.74 9.53 8.00
N GLU A 1191 -29.27 8.43 8.54
CA GLU A 1191 -28.98 7.95 9.92
C GLU A 1191 -27.88 6.89 9.95
N GLY A 1192 -26.86 7.06 10.79
CA GLY A 1192 -25.80 6.06 10.98
C GLY A 1192 -26.24 4.86 11.83
N ARG A 1193 -26.13 3.63 11.30
CA ARG A 1193 -26.21 2.36 12.06
C ARG A 1193 -24.84 1.69 12.14
N SER A 1194 -24.35 1.45 13.36
CA SER A 1194 -23.16 0.62 13.60
C SER A 1194 -23.56 -0.79 14.08
N GLY A 1195 -23.26 -1.83 13.29
CA GLY A 1195 -23.35 -3.26 13.67
C GLY A 1195 -23.92 -4.21 12.58
N PRO A 1196 -23.58 -5.53 12.60
CA PRO A 1196 -23.88 -6.47 11.53
C PRO A 1196 -25.38 -6.85 11.43
N VAL A 1197 -25.76 -7.24 10.21
CA VAL A 1197 -27.07 -7.15 9.56
C VAL A 1197 -28.23 -7.94 10.21
N SER A 1198 -29.43 -7.35 10.16
CA SER A 1198 -30.65 -8.05 9.72
C SER A 1198 -31.59 -7.03 9.04
N SER A 1199 -31.58 -6.99 7.70
CA SER A 1199 -32.62 -6.32 6.93
C SER A 1199 -33.88 -7.18 6.93
N VAL A 1200 -35.01 -6.61 7.33
CA VAL A 1200 -36.33 -7.07 6.89
C VAL A 1200 -37.10 -5.82 6.49
N ALA A 1201 -37.36 -5.63 5.20
CA ALA A 1201 -38.41 -4.72 4.74
C ALA A 1201 -39.66 -5.53 4.39
N PHE A 1202 -40.81 -5.05 4.87
CA PHE A 1202 -42.12 -5.55 4.47
C PHE A 1202 -42.55 -4.85 3.18
N SER A 1203 -43.06 -5.62 2.22
CA SER A 1203 -43.89 -5.09 1.14
C SER A 1203 -45.37 -5.10 1.56
N PRO A 1204 -46.22 -4.21 1.02
CA PRO A 1204 -47.68 -4.21 1.28
C PRO A 1204 -48.42 -5.47 0.82
N ASP A 1205 -47.74 -6.36 0.07
CA ASP A 1205 -48.28 -7.57 -0.56
C ASP A 1205 -47.65 -8.89 -0.07
N GLY A 1206 -46.80 -8.86 0.96
CA GLY A 1206 -46.42 -10.07 1.71
C GLY A 1206 -45.54 -11.08 0.96
N LYS A 1207 -44.84 -10.68 -0.11
CA LYS A 1207 -43.82 -11.50 -0.78
C LYS A 1207 -42.43 -10.91 -0.53
N HIS A 1208 -41.53 -11.69 0.05
CA HIS A 1208 -40.15 -11.29 0.31
C HIS A 1208 -39.41 -10.95 -0.98
N ILE A 1209 -39.19 -9.66 -1.26
CA ILE A 1209 -38.28 -9.15 -2.29
C ILE A 1209 -36.96 -8.78 -1.59
N PRO A 1210 -35.78 -9.21 -2.09
CA PRO A 1210 -34.51 -8.75 -1.54
C PRO A 1210 -34.40 -7.22 -1.68
N THR A 1211 -34.12 -6.53 -0.57
CA THR A 1211 -33.95 -5.07 -0.54
C THR A 1211 -32.59 -4.67 -1.08
N LEU A 1212 -32.57 -3.70 -2.01
CA LEU A 1212 -31.36 -2.96 -2.36
C LEU A 1212 -30.81 -2.27 -1.10
N HIS A 1213 -29.50 -2.29 -0.92
CA HIS A 1213 -28.79 -1.57 0.14
C HIS A 1213 -27.30 -1.46 -0.23
N VAL A 1214 -26.59 -0.56 0.40
CA VAL A 1214 -25.16 -0.35 0.23
C VAL A 1214 -24.41 -1.16 1.29
N SER A 1215 -23.52 -2.02 0.82
CA SER A 1215 -22.67 -2.83 1.67
C SER A 1215 -21.21 -2.57 1.30
N GLY A 1216 -20.52 -1.82 2.15
CA GLY A 1216 -19.19 -1.30 1.85
C GLY A 1216 -19.25 -0.31 0.69
N GLU A 1217 -18.58 -0.64 -0.40
CA GLU A 1217 -18.40 0.23 -1.58
C GLU A 1217 -19.40 -0.09 -2.70
N TRP A 1218 -20.28 -1.06 -2.46
CA TRP A 1218 -21.19 -1.63 -3.46
C TRP A 1218 -22.65 -1.35 -3.15
N LEU A 1219 -23.42 -1.09 -4.19
CA LEU A 1219 -24.86 -1.27 -4.17
C LEU A 1219 -25.22 -2.73 -4.44
N VAL A 1220 -25.93 -3.34 -3.49
CA VAL A 1220 -26.19 -4.78 -3.43
C VAL A 1220 -27.70 -5.06 -3.37
N GLU A 1221 -28.17 -6.06 -4.09
CA GLU A 1221 -29.51 -6.66 -3.91
C GLU A 1221 -29.35 -8.10 -3.41
N GLY A 1222 -29.79 -8.40 -2.18
CA GLY A 1222 -29.51 -9.69 -1.55
C GLY A 1222 -28.00 -9.88 -1.33
N ASN A 1223 -27.39 -10.83 -2.04
CA ASN A 1223 -25.93 -11.05 -2.04
C ASN A 1223 -25.26 -10.63 -3.36
N THR A 1224 -26.01 -10.07 -4.31
CA THR A 1224 -25.50 -9.73 -5.64
C THR A 1224 -25.06 -8.27 -5.70
N ARG A 1225 -23.80 -8.05 -6.08
CA ARG A 1225 -23.22 -6.72 -6.31
C ARG A 1225 -23.62 -6.20 -7.69
N TYR A 1226 -24.05 -4.93 -7.78
CA TYR A 1226 -24.51 -4.34 -9.04
C TYR A 1226 -23.64 -3.17 -9.48
N LEU A 1227 -23.51 -2.17 -8.63
CA LEU A 1227 -22.87 -0.90 -8.96
C LEU A 1227 -21.84 -0.58 -7.90
N TRP A 1228 -20.60 -0.36 -8.34
CA TRP A 1228 -19.56 0.20 -7.49
C TRP A 1228 -19.83 1.69 -7.30
N LEU A 1229 -19.63 2.21 -6.10
CA LEU A 1229 -19.80 3.63 -5.79
C LEU A 1229 -18.42 4.30 -5.65
N PRO A 1230 -18.02 5.22 -6.55
CA PRO A 1230 -16.77 5.96 -6.41
C PRO A 1230 -16.75 6.76 -5.11
N THR A 1231 -15.57 7.07 -4.57
CA THR A 1231 -15.40 7.66 -3.21
C THR A 1231 -16.31 8.86 -2.94
N HIS A 1232 -16.38 9.79 -3.88
CA HIS A 1232 -17.18 11.02 -3.80
C HIS A 1232 -18.69 10.76 -3.78
N TYR A 1233 -19.10 9.57 -4.22
CA TYR A 1233 -20.47 9.09 -4.28
C TYR A 1233 -20.69 7.92 -3.32
N ARG A 1234 -19.83 7.73 -2.31
CA ARG A 1234 -20.09 6.78 -1.23
C ARG A 1234 -21.02 7.42 -0.19
N PRO A 1235 -22.13 6.77 0.15
CA PRO A 1235 -23.11 7.34 1.06
C PRO A 1235 -22.54 7.48 2.48
N THR A 1236 -22.81 8.60 3.15
CA THR A 1236 -22.76 8.62 4.62
C THR A 1236 -23.95 7.88 5.18
N CYS A 1237 -25.13 7.94 4.54
CA CYS A 1237 -26.19 6.94 4.73
C CYS A 1237 -27.06 6.77 3.48
N GLU A 1238 -28.10 5.94 3.61
CA GLU A 1238 -28.92 5.51 2.49
C GLU A 1238 -30.40 5.42 2.89
N ALA A 1239 -31.27 5.64 1.91
CA ALA A 1239 -32.69 5.37 2.03
C ALA A 1239 -33.16 4.62 0.79
N VAL A 1240 -33.94 3.56 1.00
CA VAL A 1240 -34.41 2.71 -0.09
C VAL A 1240 -35.92 2.61 -0.03
N TRP A 1241 -36.57 3.02 -1.11
CA TRP A 1241 -38.02 2.89 -1.27
C TRP A 1241 -38.33 2.15 -2.57
N GLY A 1242 -38.76 0.89 -2.42
CA GLY A 1242 -38.95 -0.03 -3.53
C GLY A 1242 -37.66 -0.29 -4.29
N ARG A 1243 -37.47 0.44 -5.39
CA ARG A 1243 -36.37 0.31 -6.36
C ARG A 1243 -35.57 1.60 -6.56
N ILE A 1244 -35.95 2.63 -5.83
CA ILE A 1244 -35.26 3.91 -5.80
C ILE A 1244 -34.36 3.84 -4.57
N VAL A 1245 -33.06 3.95 -4.83
CA VAL A 1245 -32.02 4.08 -3.83
C VAL A 1245 -31.62 5.55 -3.84
N VAL A 1246 -31.73 6.17 -2.68
CA VAL A 1246 -31.25 7.52 -2.48
C VAL A 1246 -30.03 7.41 -1.59
N LEU A 1247 -28.89 7.89 -2.06
CA LEU A 1247 -27.64 7.92 -1.33
C LEU A 1247 -27.34 9.37 -1.02
N GLY A 1248 -27.03 9.67 0.23
CA GLY A 1248 -26.59 11.01 0.58
C GLY A 1248 -25.14 10.99 1.04
N HIS A 1249 -24.41 12.03 0.66
CA HIS A 1249 -22.96 12.13 0.82
C HIS A 1249 -22.56 13.14 1.88
N SER A 1250 -21.31 13.08 2.35
CA SER A 1250 -20.70 14.05 3.27
C SER A 1250 -20.39 15.40 2.62
N SER A 1251 -20.39 15.51 1.30
CA SER A 1251 -20.48 16.78 0.55
C SER A 1251 -21.89 17.34 0.53
N GLY A 1252 -22.85 16.51 0.98
CA GLY A 1252 -24.26 16.81 0.92
C GLY A 1252 -24.57 16.88 -0.53
N THR A 1253 -24.44 15.76 -1.19
CA THR A 1253 -24.98 15.56 -2.53
C THR A 1253 -25.90 14.37 -2.46
N LEU A 1254 -26.99 14.41 -3.23
CA LEU A 1254 -28.03 13.40 -3.17
C LEU A 1254 -28.08 12.74 -4.50
N LEU A 1255 -27.84 11.44 -4.41
CA LEU A 1255 -27.78 10.58 -5.54
C LEU A 1255 -29.06 9.77 -5.59
N PHE A 1256 -29.90 10.10 -6.55
CA PHE A 1256 -31.07 9.28 -6.86
C PHE A 1256 -30.67 8.25 -7.91
N LEU A 1257 -30.83 6.98 -7.56
CA LEU A 1257 -30.66 5.85 -8.45
C LEU A 1257 -31.95 5.06 -8.49
N GLN A 1258 -32.49 4.83 -9.69
CA GLN A 1258 -33.64 3.94 -9.87
C GLN A 1258 -33.19 2.69 -10.62
N ILE A 1259 -33.39 1.52 -10.00
CA ILE A 1259 -32.94 0.22 -10.50
C ILE A 1259 -34.15 -0.67 -10.83
N GLN A 1260 -34.25 -1.18 -12.06
CA GLN A 1260 -35.41 -2.02 -12.43
C GLN A 1260 -35.39 -3.42 -11.77
N GLN A 1261 -36.58 -4.03 -11.57
CA GLN A 1261 -36.77 -5.36 -10.97
C GLN A 1261 -36.26 -6.49 -11.88
N GLY A 1262 -35.50 -7.42 -11.29
CA GLY A 1262 -35.33 -8.83 -11.65
C GLY A 1262 -35.28 -9.24 -13.12
N LEU A 1263 -34.10 -9.62 -13.58
CA LEU A 1263 -33.88 -10.85 -14.36
C LEU A 1263 -32.39 -11.18 -14.32
N HIS A 1264 -32.08 -12.48 -14.40
CA HIS A 1264 -30.74 -13.04 -14.49
C HIS A 1264 -29.79 -12.09 -15.21
N VAL A 1265 -28.73 -11.70 -14.51
CA VAL A 1265 -27.72 -10.77 -15.00
C VAL A 1265 -27.12 -11.37 -16.28
N SER A 1266 -27.63 -10.92 -17.44
CA SER A 1266 -27.02 -11.13 -18.75
C SER A 1266 -26.90 -9.75 -19.35
N ILE A 1267 -25.67 -9.25 -19.31
CA ILE A 1267 -25.20 -8.00 -19.91
C ILE A 1267 -25.26 -8.04 -21.44
#